data_AF-U3AZQ6-F1
#
_entry.id   AF-U3AZQ6-F1
#
_cell.length_a   1.000
_cell.length_b   1.000
_cell.length_c   1.000
_cell.angle_alpha   90.00
_cell.angle_beta   90.00
_cell.angle_gamma   90.00
#
_symmetry.space_group_name_H-M   'P 1'
#
loop_
_entity.id
_entity.type
_entity.pdbx_description
1 polymer ?
#
loop_
_entity_poly.entity_id
_entity_poly.type
_entity_poly.pdbx_seq_one_letter_code
_entity_poly.pdbx_strand_id
1 'polypeptide(L)'
;MNRFSPYFIALFVLVSFQVSALTWEDRPADLCNVFPNSIQSWSTTSSLLFENRGANIFGTESKSGRVGIGSISAEPWDKHCDGNFCVEDHSLLIAEPTVQSFSSEPVLSFDKSVKEIPAGKYDTIELSGYNGLSYEFTGSYYEIKNLSVTTGAKLTIKPNTFIKVNSAVLTSEEITTEMPDDNSKNVLIWGEYESGVAPSITVKKSQFLYADIFSRAGVTVDGGTNLRGVITAHDIIMRGDSVEGVSDHCAIPPTQPTPPISDMCTYFPAPTSSNSYSNSEIKIAGGTPQRINLFGPDGSTSTELGFKDYTCNGNSCSGTQSDHSGCTYTNLPNGVITKDCSLTGQDLFPSGAPVLETFQASGTSVSVGSNTVNLGSGGERNYTAIDFENNSSGEVVFTESGVYWIGSITIPQSASNIKIRAADGVIAEVHFNDLTINTNNHVTIGDINAPSQLILLDHNSDDHSQFKINKNNVTIAANLYISTGPARGNGNSLHITANHFKFYGSLTVPEIQMNGSDNHFNLSESTCGTTTPPTTDYSLSLTPAQGIQLTCTAQQLDFQVKDSSGNNTGAYTGDIEVTATGGTNTSFNVLQGSPQGGNLYKANSNGLLSLSMDENTVSDVVVTGSLQDDPSATSVTGNYKFVAYKLGFSPNPTNIVAGKPSENVSVQPLECLNDAPVVSADYNGAKQVELSATNYIAPSSTVRPSEVIKVNGSTTPQGSMNLDFGSNSTANIQVEYAEAGSVSYTMTDEICIDDGQGSQECREYSGEHQIQSRPWTFALCEPSGANISGTSNSGSVFKRSGELFALNATPIRWVSNESTAPNVAIDVSNYCNQLDTLATKNFYADSAPAVSVNLSAVLDSPSAGELGSGLEGIPPNGLAHNTNPIAFSSLFWKEAGSLKVTADLTNQADYLFEPINPGYRSVGRFAPSQLVMLDEASDPSNVWAQWQYASNHDGFAYMSQQFPHSFKVQAQANDGTPTLNYGLFGNDFISKIDYMANTTGLATDVSLLNRVANTQTWTGADWPKTLAEDPSILSVQMDDFAFMKKVDSTVGSFIATEPDGPFNSSNSIFGLEVTTIIDDVNFSVLDMPDVSTGTNVGSAFPEQPEFRYGRMHLEDVGGNTGQTVRVPLRVEYWDDGEFKTNDKDSGSEYDATNHYCVQTIWNNQSATTNAALVSGGNHSVAQGLSDDLHAEHVPTNTANTERAQVRLWLRQGDDSPQRHETDIDCSKATSFTNQPWLQYNWRDKGDEDPSAVVTFGVFRGNDRIIFKGERALIGNEN
;
A
#
# COMPACT_ATOMS: atom_id res chain seq x y z
N MET A 1 -60.11 -31.89 5.13
CA MET A 1 -61.37 -31.56 5.83
C MET A 1 -60.97 -30.94 7.16
N ASN A 2 -61.25 -29.71 7.56
CA ASN A 2 -62.19 -28.63 7.22
C ASN A 2 -61.59 -27.35 7.87
N ARG A 3 -61.74 -26.11 7.43
CA ARG A 3 -62.46 -25.45 6.33
C ARG A 3 -62.16 -23.92 6.40
N PHE A 4 -62.12 -23.28 5.24
CA PHE A 4 -62.39 -21.85 4.93
C PHE A 4 -61.37 -20.73 5.20
N SER A 5 -60.79 -20.25 4.09
CA SER A 5 -60.34 -18.87 3.74
C SER A 5 -61.58 -18.00 3.34
N PRO A 6 -61.54 -16.69 2.96
CA PRO A 6 -60.57 -15.58 3.12
C PRO A 6 -61.23 -14.26 3.66
N TYR A 7 -60.43 -13.25 4.05
CA TYR A 7 -60.76 -11.83 3.81
C TYR A 7 -59.48 -11.01 3.62
N PHE A 8 -59.43 -10.27 2.51
CA PHE A 8 -58.42 -9.31 2.09
C PHE A 8 -58.23 -8.17 3.10
N ILE A 9 -56.98 -7.82 3.43
CA ILE A 9 -56.49 -6.43 3.42
C ILE A 9 -55.04 -6.46 2.89
N ALA A 10 -54.84 -5.81 1.74
CA ALA A 10 -53.52 -5.48 1.22
C ALA A 10 -52.85 -4.47 2.15
N LEU A 11 -51.70 -4.82 2.71
CA LEU A 11 -50.73 -3.84 3.19
C LEU A 11 -49.40 -4.15 2.49
N PHE A 12 -48.99 -3.19 1.66
CA PHE A 12 -47.66 -3.13 1.06
C PHE A 12 -46.60 -3.32 2.16
N VAL A 13 -45.87 -4.43 2.12
CA VAL A 13 -44.55 -4.51 2.75
C VAL A 13 -43.55 -4.20 1.63
N LEU A 14 -43.20 -2.92 1.53
CA LEU A 14 -41.96 -2.48 0.91
C LEU A 14 -40.82 -3.14 1.67
N VAL A 15 -40.37 -4.31 1.20
CA VAL A 15 -39.00 -4.75 1.46
C VAL A 15 -38.14 -3.93 0.49
N SER A 16 -37.78 -2.73 0.90
CA SER A 16 -36.68 -2.00 0.29
C SER A 16 -35.40 -2.79 0.57
N PHE A 17 -35.03 -3.68 -0.35
CA PHE A 17 -33.62 -3.98 -0.56
C PHE A 17 -32.99 -2.66 -0.97
N GLN A 18 -32.33 -1.98 -0.03
CA GLN A 18 -31.28 -1.04 -0.42
C GLN A 18 -30.12 -1.89 -0.93
N VAL A 19 -30.19 -2.25 -2.22
CA VAL A 19 -28.96 -2.42 -2.99
C VAL A 19 -28.40 -1.00 -3.03
N SER A 20 -27.30 -0.77 -2.32
CA SER A 20 -26.48 0.42 -2.55
C SER A 20 -26.13 0.39 -4.02
N ALA A 21 -26.75 1.28 -4.81
CA ALA A 21 -26.37 1.40 -6.20
C ALA A 21 -24.91 1.85 -6.19
N LEU A 22 -24.05 1.06 -6.82
CA LEU A 22 -22.71 1.46 -7.22
C LEU A 22 -22.82 2.85 -7.89
N THR A 23 -22.37 3.90 -7.19
CA THR A 23 -22.51 5.29 -7.67
C THR A 23 -21.29 5.68 -8.49
N TRP A 24 -21.47 6.73 -9.30
CA TRP A 24 -20.41 7.35 -10.10
C TRP A 24 -19.28 7.98 -9.26
N GLU A 25 -19.40 8.00 -7.93
CA GLU A 25 -18.44 8.59 -6.99
C GLU A 25 -17.16 7.75 -6.82
N ASP A 26 -17.14 6.50 -7.30
CA ASP A 26 -15.96 5.60 -7.28
C ASP A 26 -14.99 5.80 -8.46
N ARG A 27 -15.25 6.79 -9.33
CA ARG A 27 -14.32 7.19 -10.39
C ARG A 27 -13.11 7.90 -9.77
N PRO A 28 -11.88 7.70 -10.29
CA PRO A 28 -10.73 8.52 -9.92
C PRO A 28 -11.05 10.02 -10.03
N ALA A 29 -10.81 10.78 -8.94
CA ALA A 29 -11.22 12.18 -8.82
C ALA A 29 -10.50 13.14 -9.78
N ASP A 30 -9.28 12.78 -10.21
CA ASP A 30 -8.43 13.61 -11.06
C ASP A 30 -7.96 12.85 -12.30
N LEU A 31 -8.80 12.89 -13.35
CA LEU A 31 -8.54 12.22 -14.62
C LEU A 31 -7.48 12.94 -15.44
N CYS A 32 -7.25 14.23 -15.16
CA CYS A 32 -6.20 15.04 -15.78
C CYS A 32 -4.84 14.43 -15.51
N ASN A 33 -4.60 14.02 -14.26
CA ASN A 33 -3.34 13.41 -13.86
C ASN A 33 -3.14 12.00 -14.42
N VAL A 34 -4.22 11.28 -14.73
CA VAL A 34 -4.15 9.92 -15.28
C VAL A 34 -4.06 9.92 -16.81
N PHE A 35 -4.70 10.89 -17.47
CA PHE A 35 -4.80 10.98 -18.93
C PHE A 35 -4.34 12.36 -19.48
N PRO A 36 -3.12 12.83 -19.18
CA PRO A 36 -2.70 14.19 -19.57
C PRO A 36 -2.36 14.35 -21.06
N ASN A 37 -2.01 13.27 -21.77
CA ASN A 37 -1.73 13.27 -23.22
C ASN A 37 -2.16 11.92 -23.83
N SER A 38 -2.27 11.84 -25.17
CA SER A 38 -2.84 10.69 -25.91
C SER A 38 -2.36 9.29 -25.52
N ILE A 39 -1.07 9.11 -25.22
CA ILE A 39 -0.49 7.87 -24.72
C ILE A 39 0.51 8.19 -23.60
N GLN A 40 0.35 7.54 -22.45
CA GLN A 40 1.18 7.74 -21.26
C GLN A 40 1.45 6.45 -20.48
N SER A 41 2.45 6.52 -19.60
CA SER A 41 2.73 5.53 -18.56
C SER A 41 3.30 6.22 -17.31
N TRP A 42 3.50 5.43 -16.26
CA TRP A 42 4.08 5.88 -14.99
C TRP A 42 5.46 5.28 -14.71
N SER A 43 5.93 4.35 -15.55
CA SER A 43 7.19 3.64 -15.33
C SER A 43 8.15 3.78 -16.50
N THR A 44 9.44 3.93 -16.21
CA THR A 44 10.52 3.85 -17.21
C THR A 44 10.74 2.42 -17.74
N THR A 45 10.12 1.41 -17.14
CA THR A 45 10.12 0.03 -17.63
C THR A 45 8.97 -0.28 -18.58
N SER A 46 8.11 0.71 -18.88
CA SER A 46 6.99 0.55 -19.80
C SER A 46 7.44 0.43 -21.25
N SER A 47 6.59 -0.18 -22.08
CA SER A 47 6.88 -0.34 -23.50
C SER A 47 5.72 0.06 -24.41
N LEU A 48 6.04 0.73 -25.51
CA LEU A 48 5.15 0.99 -26.64
C LEU A 48 5.69 0.25 -27.87
N LEU A 49 4.99 -0.81 -28.29
CA LEU A 49 5.39 -1.68 -29.38
C LEU A 49 4.48 -1.49 -30.60
N PHE A 50 5.09 -1.13 -31.74
CA PHE A 50 4.43 -1.10 -33.04
C PHE A 50 4.77 -2.36 -33.83
N GLU A 51 3.80 -3.25 -34.03
CA GLU A 51 4.04 -4.50 -34.76
C GLU A 51 3.67 -4.43 -36.26
N ASN A 52 3.01 -3.35 -36.74
CA ASN A 52 2.59 -3.17 -38.13
C ASN A 52 2.62 -1.68 -38.59
N ARG A 53 2.91 -1.43 -39.88
CA ARG A 53 3.07 -0.08 -40.49
C ARG A 53 1.82 0.82 -40.57
N GLY A 54 0.67 0.38 -40.06
CA GLY A 54 -0.61 1.09 -40.17
C GLY A 54 -1.05 1.83 -38.91
N ALA A 55 -0.30 1.70 -37.81
CA ALA A 55 -0.68 2.30 -36.52
C ALA A 55 -0.33 3.79 -36.47
N ASN A 56 -1.19 4.64 -35.90
CA ASN A 56 -0.89 6.07 -35.72
C ASN A 56 -1.38 6.57 -34.35
N ILE A 57 -0.66 7.52 -33.77
CA ILE A 57 -1.02 8.23 -32.54
C ILE A 57 -1.18 9.69 -32.93
N PHE A 58 -2.36 10.26 -32.66
CA PHE A 58 -2.67 11.66 -32.91
C PHE A 58 -2.95 12.36 -31.58
N GLY A 59 -2.45 13.59 -31.43
CA GLY A 59 -2.62 14.38 -30.21
C GLY A 59 -1.53 14.14 -29.15
N THR A 60 -0.30 13.84 -29.57
CA THR A 60 0.86 13.90 -28.66
C THR A 60 1.06 15.32 -28.15
N GLU A 61 1.81 15.50 -27.06
CA GLU A 61 2.01 16.80 -26.44
C GLU A 61 2.51 17.84 -27.47
N SER A 62 1.77 18.94 -27.64
CA SER A 62 2.06 19.98 -28.64
C SER A 62 2.23 19.46 -30.09
N LYS A 63 1.68 18.28 -30.41
CA LYS A 63 1.84 17.56 -31.68
C LYS A 63 3.31 17.28 -32.06
N SER A 64 4.18 17.22 -31.05
CA SER A 64 5.64 17.12 -31.22
C SER A 64 6.15 15.71 -31.49
N GLY A 65 5.30 14.69 -31.35
CA GLY A 65 5.69 13.27 -31.43
C GLY A 65 6.19 12.68 -30.12
N ARG A 66 6.20 13.46 -29.02
CA ARG A 66 6.69 13.01 -27.70
C ARG A 66 5.61 12.25 -26.92
N VAL A 67 5.99 11.13 -26.30
CA VAL A 67 5.11 10.30 -25.46
C VAL A 67 5.82 9.92 -24.15
N GLY A 68 5.07 9.88 -23.05
CA GLY A 68 5.60 9.48 -21.73
C GLY A 68 5.60 7.96 -21.57
N ILE A 69 6.49 7.29 -22.29
CA ILE A 69 6.70 5.83 -22.23
C ILE A 69 8.20 5.58 -22.02
N GLY A 70 8.54 4.50 -21.31
CA GLY A 70 9.92 4.14 -20.97
C GLY A 70 10.74 3.56 -22.12
N SER A 71 10.10 2.92 -23.10
CA SER A 71 10.75 2.45 -24.31
C SER A 71 9.79 2.33 -25.50
N ILE A 72 10.22 2.76 -26.69
CA ILE A 72 9.47 2.67 -27.94
C ILE A 72 10.17 1.68 -28.87
N SER A 73 9.43 0.66 -29.30
CA SER A 73 9.86 -0.28 -30.31
C SER A 73 9.10 -0.03 -31.62
N ALA A 74 9.75 0.71 -32.52
CA ALA A 74 9.26 1.04 -33.86
C ALA A 74 10.40 0.92 -34.89
N GLU A 75 10.06 0.79 -36.17
CA GLU A 75 11.04 0.84 -37.24
C GLU A 75 11.62 2.28 -37.39
N PRO A 76 12.94 2.46 -37.63
CA PRO A 76 13.60 3.79 -37.56
C PRO A 76 13.11 4.87 -38.53
N TRP A 77 12.25 4.52 -39.49
CA TRP A 77 11.75 5.39 -40.57
C TRP A 77 10.24 5.63 -40.47
N ASP A 78 9.54 4.94 -39.56
CA ASP A 78 8.09 5.00 -39.45
C ASP A 78 7.66 6.16 -38.55
N LYS A 79 6.79 7.03 -39.09
CA LYS A 79 6.31 8.23 -38.42
C LYS A 79 4.91 8.00 -37.85
N HIS A 80 4.86 7.35 -36.69
CA HIS A 80 3.61 6.93 -36.06
C HIS A 80 2.95 8.03 -35.21
N CYS A 81 3.63 9.09 -34.78
CA CYS A 81 3.09 10.08 -33.84
C CYS A 81 2.92 11.46 -34.48
N ASP A 82 1.68 11.91 -34.72
CA ASP A 82 1.35 13.20 -35.35
C ASP A 82 2.10 13.48 -36.67
N GLY A 83 2.41 12.41 -37.43
CA GLY A 83 3.22 12.52 -38.65
C GLY A 83 4.72 12.77 -38.40
N ASN A 84 5.17 12.64 -37.14
CA ASN A 84 6.55 12.66 -36.66
C ASN A 84 7.01 11.28 -36.15
N PHE A 85 8.31 11.15 -35.88
CA PHE A 85 8.83 10.00 -35.13
C PHE A 85 8.32 10.05 -33.70
N CYS A 86 7.90 8.92 -33.15
CA CYS A 86 7.58 8.84 -31.74
C CYS A 86 8.87 8.93 -30.93
N VAL A 87 8.94 9.86 -29.97
CA VAL A 87 10.11 10.10 -29.14
C VAL A 87 9.74 9.85 -27.67
N GLU A 88 10.56 9.07 -26.99
CA GLU A 88 10.47 8.85 -25.54
C GLU A 88 10.76 10.17 -24.83
N ASP A 89 9.81 10.67 -24.03
CA ASP A 89 10.02 11.82 -23.15
C ASP A 89 9.62 11.44 -21.72
N HIS A 90 10.63 11.12 -20.90
CA HIS A 90 10.42 10.71 -19.51
C HIS A 90 9.82 11.82 -18.64
N SER A 91 9.86 13.10 -19.07
CA SER A 91 9.19 14.19 -18.34
C SER A 91 7.66 14.12 -18.46
N LEU A 92 7.15 13.36 -19.43
CA LEU A 92 5.72 13.13 -19.63
C LEU A 92 5.20 11.92 -18.86
N LEU A 93 6.06 11.15 -18.17
CA LEU A 93 5.64 10.07 -17.27
C LEU A 93 4.81 10.64 -16.13
N ILE A 94 3.67 10.00 -15.86
CA ILE A 94 2.77 10.39 -14.77
C ILE A 94 3.13 9.66 -13.47
N ALA A 95 2.55 10.10 -12.35
CA ALA A 95 2.56 9.28 -11.14
C ALA A 95 1.66 8.04 -11.33
N GLU A 96 2.06 6.88 -10.78
CA GLU A 96 1.24 5.68 -10.86
C GLU A 96 -0.13 5.93 -10.18
N PRO A 97 -1.26 5.76 -10.91
CA PRO A 97 -2.57 5.96 -10.31
C PRO A 97 -2.84 4.99 -9.17
N THR A 98 -3.48 5.49 -8.10
CA THR A 98 -3.84 4.70 -6.91
C THR A 98 -4.62 3.44 -7.28
N VAL A 99 -4.36 2.32 -6.58
CA VAL A 99 -5.02 1.04 -6.82
C VAL A 99 -6.52 1.14 -6.55
N GLN A 100 -7.32 0.84 -7.57
CA GLN A 100 -8.78 0.76 -7.47
C GLN A 100 -9.22 -0.69 -7.28
N SER A 101 -9.23 -1.16 -6.03
CA SER A 101 -9.69 -2.53 -5.71
C SER A 101 -11.13 -2.77 -6.20
N PHE A 102 -11.43 -4.02 -6.59
CA PHE A 102 -12.81 -4.45 -6.83
C PHE A 102 -13.61 -4.39 -5.52
N SER A 103 -14.82 -3.85 -5.57
CA SER A 103 -15.73 -3.71 -4.44
C SER A 103 -16.05 -5.05 -3.78
N SER A 104 -16.48 -5.01 -2.51
CA SER A 104 -16.99 -6.18 -1.79
C SER A 104 -18.47 -6.50 -2.07
N GLU A 105 -19.10 -5.78 -3.01
CA GLU A 105 -20.51 -5.97 -3.37
C GLU A 105 -20.78 -7.40 -3.89
N PRO A 106 -22.03 -7.90 -3.76
CA PRO A 106 -22.42 -9.21 -4.29
C PRO A 106 -22.25 -9.27 -5.82
N VAL A 107 -21.68 -10.38 -6.29
CA VAL A 107 -21.57 -10.65 -7.73
C VAL A 107 -22.96 -10.98 -8.31
N LEU A 108 -23.39 -10.19 -9.29
CA LEU A 108 -24.59 -10.42 -10.09
C LEU A 108 -24.34 -11.52 -11.14
N SER A 109 -25.32 -12.41 -11.30
CA SER A 109 -25.30 -13.41 -12.38
C SER A 109 -25.74 -12.78 -13.70
N PHE A 110 -24.90 -12.85 -14.73
CA PHE A 110 -25.26 -12.40 -16.07
C PHE A 110 -26.17 -13.44 -16.78
N ASP A 111 -27.37 -13.01 -17.18
CA ASP A 111 -28.27 -13.79 -18.05
C ASP A 111 -28.28 -13.19 -19.47
N LYS A 112 -27.84 -13.99 -20.45
CA LYS A 112 -27.78 -13.61 -21.87
C LYS A 112 -29.16 -13.26 -22.48
N SER A 113 -30.26 -13.65 -21.83
CA SER A 113 -31.62 -13.27 -22.22
C SER A 113 -31.91 -11.79 -21.95
N VAL A 114 -31.25 -11.20 -20.95
CA VAL A 114 -31.41 -9.81 -20.52
C VAL A 114 -30.59 -8.90 -21.44
N LYS A 115 -31.26 -7.99 -22.14
CA LYS A 115 -30.63 -7.07 -23.10
C LYS A 115 -30.16 -5.76 -22.45
N GLU A 116 -30.84 -5.33 -21.40
CA GLU A 116 -30.46 -4.18 -20.58
C GLU A 116 -29.68 -4.66 -19.37
N ILE A 117 -28.36 -4.47 -19.37
CA ILE A 117 -27.45 -4.96 -18.34
C ILE A 117 -27.32 -3.87 -17.26
N PRO A 118 -27.87 -4.07 -16.05
CA PRO A 118 -27.83 -3.06 -15.00
C PRO A 118 -26.41 -2.91 -14.42
N ALA A 119 -26.12 -1.72 -13.88
CA ALA A 119 -24.91 -1.47 -13.10
C ALA A 119 -24.75 -2.49 -11.96
N GLY A 120 -23.51 -2.85 -11.65
CA GLY A 120 -23.22 -3.86 -10.64
C GLY A 120 -21.88 -4.56 -10.85
N LYS A 121 -21.59 -5.50 -9.95
CA LYS A 121 -20.42 -6.37 -10.01
C LYS A 121 -20.75 -7.68 -10.72
N TYR A 122 -19.91 -8.12 -11.66
CA TYR A 122 -20.08 -9.36 -12.43
C TYR A 122 -18.77 -10.14 -12.50
N ASP A 123 -18.84 -11.47 -12.37
CA ASP A 123 -17.67 -12.33 -12.60
C ASP A 123 -17.34 -12.43 -14.10
N THR A 124 -18.35 -12.61 -14.95
CA THR A 124 -18.17 -12.73 -16.39
C THR A 124 -19.38 -12.22 -17.14
N ILE A 125 -19.15 -11.35 -18.13
CA ILE A 125 -20.14 -10.96 -19.13
C ILE A 125 -19.61 -11.39 -20.50
N GLU A 126 -20.30 -12.34 -21.14
CA GLU A 126 -19.91 -12.85 -22.45
C GLU A 126 -21.03 -12.60 -23.48
N LEU A 127 -20.76 -11.67 -24.38
CA LEU A 127 -21.64 -11.29 -25.48
C LEU A 127 -21.13 -11.92 -26.78
N SER A 128 -21.90 -12.86 -27.30
CA SER A 128 -21.61 -13.59 -28.54
C SER A 128 -22.91 -13.98 -29.25
N GLY A 129 -22.95 -13.99 -30.59
CA GLY A 129 -24.11 -14.55 -31.30
C GLY A 129 -24.19 -14.22 -32.79
N TYR A 130 -24.89 -15.09 -33.54
CA TYR A 130 -25.39 -14.79 -34.88
C TYR A 130 -26.80 -14.21 -34.73
N ASN A 131 -27.09 -13.06 -35.36
CA ASN A 131 -28.38 -12.32 -35.47
C ASN A 131 -28.40 -10.89 -34.90
N GLY A 132 -27.26 -10.24 -34.62
CA GLY A 132 -27.26 -8.81 -34.25
C GLY A 132 -28.01 -8.51 -32.95
N LEU A 133 -27.88 -9.39 -31.96
CA LEU A 133 -28.48 -9.18 -30.64
C LEU A 133 -27.83 -7.94 -29.99
N SER A 134 -28.64 -6.92 -29.74
CA SER A 134 -28.22 -5.66 -29.11
C SER A 134 -28.35 -5.75 -27.59
N TYR A 135 -27.27 -5.47 -26.89
CA TYR A 135 -27.18 -5.31 -25.44
C TYR A 135 -26.88 -3.84 -25.12
N GLU A 136 -27.35 -3.36 -23.98
CA GLU A 136 -27.13 -2.00 -23.51
C GLU A 136 -26.66 -2.02 -22.05
N PHE A 137 -25.57 -1.33 -21.75
CA PHE A 137 -25.21 -0.98 -20.38
C PHE A 137 -26.08 0.21 -19.93
N THR A 138 -27.00 -0.02 -19.00
CA THR A 138 -28.00 0.97 -18.60
C THR A 138 -27.58 1.87 -17.44
N GLY A 139 -26.54 1.52 -16.69
CA GLY A 139 -26.00 2.31 -15.57
C GLY A 139 -24.69 3.01 -15.90
N SER A 140 -24.11 3.70 -14.91
CA SER A 140 -22.89 4.50 -15.07
C SER A 140 -21.65 3.88 -14.41
N TYR A 141 -21.78 2.79 -13.63
CA TYR A 141 -20.65 2.11 -13.00
C TYR A 141 -20.78 0.58 -13.06
N TYR A 142 -19.71 -0.10 -13.49
CA TYR A 142 -19.61 -1.55 -13.63
C TYR A 142 -18.28 -2.06 -13.10
N GLU A 143 -18.33 -3.18 -12.37
CA GLU A 143 -17.13 -3.96 -12.03
C GLU A 143 -17.25 -5.35 -12.66
N ILE A 144 -16.42 -5.68 -13.64
CA ILE A 144 -16.55 -6.91 -14.42
C ILE A 144 -15.21 -7.63 -14.44
N LYS A 145 -15.08 -8.77 -13.76
CA LYS A 145 -13.81 -9.52 -13.77
C LYS A 145 -13.40 -9.93 -15.18
N ASN A 146 -14.32 -10.51 -15.97
CA ASN A 146 -14.08 -10.84 -17.39
C ASN A 146 -15.20 -10.30 -18.31
N LEU A 147 -14.89 -9.29 -19.12
CA LEU A 147 -15.78 -8.77 -20.16
C LEU A 147 -15.35 -9.28 -21.53
N SER A 148 -16.21 -10.01 -22.23
CA SER A 148 -15.93 -10.50 -23.59
C SER A 148 -17.07 -10.13 -24.52
N VAL A 149 -16.76 -9.37 -25.56
CA VAL A 149 -17.69 -8.98 -26.63
C VAL A 149 -17.10 -9.44 -27.95
N THR A 150 -17.73 -10.44 -28.55
CA THR A 150 -17.23 -11.15 -29.73
C THR A 150 -18.14 -10.96 -30.95
N THR A 151 -17.65 -11.35 -32.12
CA THR A 151 -18.29 -11.11 -33.42
C THR A 151 -19.79 -11.47 -33.44
N GLY A 152 -20.62 -10.50 -33.85
CA GLY A 152 -22.06 -10.65 -34.08
C GLY A 152 -22.98 -10.23 -32.92
N ALA A 153 -22.41 -9.78 -31.79
CA ALA A 153 -23.14 -9.09 -30.74
C ALA A 153 -22.97 -7.56 -30.86
N LYS A 154 -24.06 -6.80 -30.68
CA LYS A 154 -24.02 -5.33 -30.58
C LYS A 154 -24.04 -4.93 -29.11
N LEU A 155 -23.13 -4.05 -28.69
CA LEU A 155 -23.12 -3.50 -27.33
C LEU A 155 -23.15 -1.98 -27.39
N THR A 156 -24.16 -1.38 -26.78
CA THR A 156 -24.28 0.07 -26.61
C THR A 156 -23.87 0.48 -25.19
N ILE A 157 -22.92 1.40 -25.08
CA ILE A 157 -22.43 1.95 -23.80
C ILE A 157 -22.66 3.45 -23.82
N LYS A 158 -23.30 3.98 -22.77
CA LYS A 158 -23.58 5.41 -22.65
C LYS A 158 -22.29 6.20 -22.36
N PRO A 159 -22.19 7.46 -22.79
CA PRO A 159 -21.12 8.36 -22.34
C PRO A 159 -21.11 8.44 -20.82
N ASN A 160 -19.97 8.79 -20.23
CA ASN A 160 -19.83 8.90 -18.78
C ASN A 160 -20.16 7.58 -18.03
N THR A 161 -19.75 6.45 -18.61
CA THR A 161 -19.81 5.11 -17.98
C THR A 161 -18.41 4.68 -17.54
N PHE A 162 -18.27 4.19 -16.31
CA PHE A 162 -17.03 3.69 -15.73
C PHE A 162 -17.08 2.16 -15.63
N ILE A 163 -16.12 1.49 -16.25
CA ILE A 163 -16.06 0.03 -16.36
C ILE A 163 -14.71 -0.44 -15.81
N LYS A 164 -14.72 -0.94 -14.58
CA LYS A 164 -13.55 -1.56 -13.93
C LYS A 164 -13.46 -3.04 -14.30
N VAL A 165 -12.31 -3.49 -14.82
CA VAL A 165 -12.12 -4.84 -15.36
C VAL A 165 -10.79 -5.47 -14.94
N ASN A 166 -10.73 -6.81 -14.91
CA ASN A 166 -9.45 -7.52 -14.89
C ASN A 166 -9.10 -7.98 -16.30
N SER A 167 -10.07 -8.52 -17.04
CA SER A 167 -9.93 -8.81 -18.47
C SER A 167 -11.05 -8.20 -19.30
N ALA A 168 -10.71 -7.52 -20.39
CA ALA A 168 -11.66 -7.06 -21.40
C ALA A 168 -11.20 -7.44 -22.81
N VAL A 169 -12.05 -8.17 -23.55
CA VAL A 169 -11.82 -8.57 -24.94
C VAL A 169 -12.96 -8.03 -25.80
N LEU A 170 -12.72 -6.91 -26.47
CA LEU A 170 -13.71 -6.14 -27.24
C LEU A 170 -13.43 -6.30 -28.73
N THR A 171 -14.01 -7.33 -29.35
CA THR A 171 -13.67 -7.78 -30.73
C THR A 171 -14.84 -7.71 -31.73
N SER A 172 -15.99 -7.19 -31.31
CA SER A 172 -17.16 -7.04 -32.18
C SER A 172 -17.10 -5.72 -32.97
N GLU A 173 -17.59 -5.76 -34.20
CA GLU A 173 -17.69 -4.58 -35.10
C GLU A 173 -18.80 -3.60 -34.71
N GLU A 174 -19.70 -4.00 -33.81
CA GLU A 174 -20.89 -3.26 -33.40
C GLU A 174 -20.85 -2.84 -31.91
N ILE A 175 -19.67 -2.44 -31.41
CA ILE A 175 -19.55 -1.78 -30.11
C ILE A 175 -19.74 -0.28 -30.35
N THR A 176 -20.87 0.26 -29.91
CA THR A 176 -21.23 1.67 -30.09
C THR A 176 -21.17 2.38 -28.74
N THR A 177 -20.21 3.26 -28.57
CA THR A 177 -20.28 4.34 -27.57
C THR A 177 -20.96 5.53 -28.23
N GLU A 178 -21.98 6.12 -27.61
CA GLU A 178 -22.53 7.36 -28.15
C GLU A 178 -21.46 8.46 -28.15
N MET A 179 -21.46 9.33 -29.16
CA MET A 179 -20.55 10.48 -29.18
C MET A 179 -20.82 11.34 -27.93
N PRO A 180 -19.78 11.73 -27.18
CA PRO A 180 -20.00 12.69 -26.11
C PRO A 180 -20.52 14.01 -26.72
N ASP A 181 -21.61 14.56 -26.16
CA ASP A 181 -21.94 15.98 -26.33
C ASP A 181 -20.87 16.86 -25.66
N ASP A 182 -20.85 18.18 -25.93
CA ASP A 182 -19.83 19.12 -25.41
C ASP A 182 -19.64 19.10 -23.87
N ASN A 183 -20.52 18.42 -23.12
CA ASN A 183 -20.48 18.28 -21.67
C ASN A 183 -20.28 16.85 -21.14
N SER A 184 -20.25 15.81 -21.99
CA SER A 184 -20.09 14.41 -21.53
C SER A 184 -18.67 13.91 -21.72
N LYS A 185 -18.24 13.06 -20.78
CA LYS A 185 -16.92 12.43 -20.80
C LYS A 185 -16.97 11.11 -21.55
N ASN A 186 -15.85 10.72 -22.16
CA ASN A 186 -15.64 9.39 -22.75
C ASN A 186 -15.99 8.26 -21.76
N VAL A 187 -16.25 7.07 -22.29
CA VAL A 187 -16.34 5.85 -21.48
C VAL A 187 -14.97 5.59 -20.84
N LEU A 188 -14.94 5.32 -19.54
CA LEU A 188 -13.68 5.01 -18.84
C LEU A 188 -13.57 3.50 -18.62
N ILE A 189 -12.58 2.87 -19.23
CA ILE A 189 -12.26 1.45 -19.04
C ILE A 189 -11.00 1.36 -18.16
N TRP A 190 -11.09 0.64 -17.05
CA TRP A 190 -10.05 0.66 -16.01
C TRP A 190 -9.63 -0.74 -15.58
N GLY A 191 -8.42 -1.14 -15.98
CA GLY A 191 -7.82 -2.45 -15.74
C GLY A 191 -7.04 -2.52 -14.44
N GLU A 192 -7.47 -3.37 -13.50
CA GLU A 192 -6.84 -3.58 -12.19
C GLU A 192 -6.48 -5.04 -11.92
N TYR A 193 -5.52 -5.25 -11.02
CA TYR A 193 -5.22 -6.60 -10.51
C TYR A 193 -6.45 -7.16 -9.78
N GLU A 194 -6.79 -8.40 -10.09
CA GLU A 194 -7.81 -9.15 -9.37
C GLU A 194 -7.21 -10.47 -8.94
N SER A 195 -7.20 -10.74 -7.63
CA SER A 195 -6.60 -11.96 -7.06
C SER A 195 -5.14 -12.22 -7.53
N GLY A 196 -4.36 -11.15 -7.74
CA GLY A 196 -2.95 -11.24 -8.18
C GLY A 196 -2.75 -11.49 -9.69
N VAL A 197 -3.82 -11.54 -10.49
CA VAL A 197 -3.74 -11.68 -11.95
C VAL A 197 -3.66 -10.29 -12.60
N ALA A 198 -2.64 -10.08 -13.44
CA ALA A 198 -2.45 -8.81 -14.14
C ALA A 198 -3.59 -8.50 -15.12
N PRO A 199 -4.05 -7.24 -15.20
CA PRO A 199 -5.13 -6.90 -16.10
C PRO A 199 -4.72 -6.98 -17.58
N SER A 200 -5.68 -7.31 -18.45
CA SER A 200 -5.46 -7.35 -19.90
C SER A 200 -6.66 -6.80 -20.65
N ILE A 201 -6.45 -5.73 -21.40
CA ILE A 201 -7.47 -5.09 -22.23
C ILE A 201 -7.08 -5.20 -23.70
N THR A 202 -7.94 -5.82 -24.50
CA THR A 202 -7.76 -5.98 -25.95
C THR A 202 -8.95 -5.38 -26.67
N VAL A 203 -8.68 -4.44 -27.58
CA VAL A 203 -9.69 -3.82 -28.44
C VAL A 203 -9.38 -4.18 -29.89
N LYS A 204 -10.35 -4.78 -30.59
CA LYS A 204 -10.25 -5.13 -32.01
C LYS A 204 -11.48 -4.74 -32.81
N LYS A 205 -11.24 -4.10 -33.96
CA LYS A 205 -12.19 -3.96 -35.07
C LYS A 205 -13.50 -3.25 -34.71
N SER A 206 -13.44 -2.11 -33.99
CA SER A 206 -14.60 -1.24 -33.74
C SER A 206 -14.69 -0.09 -34.76
N GLN A 207 -15.90 0.33 -35.16
CA GLN A 207 -16.11 1.46 -36.09
C GLN A 207 -15.57 2.79 -35.52
N PHE A 208 -15.95 3.13 -34.28
CA PHE A 208 -15.39 4.22 -33.48
C PHE A 208 -15.64 3.88 -32.00
N LEU A 209 -14.57 3.83 -31.19
CA LEU A 209 -14.67 3.65 -29.75
C LEU A 209 -14.26 4.94 -29.05
N TYR A 210 -15.20 5.61 -28.38
CA TYR A 210 -14.96 6.80 -27.58
C TYR A 210 -14.70 6.39 -26.14
N ALA A 211 -13.45 6.06 -25.83
CA ALA A 211 -13.08 5.55 -24.52
C ALA A 211 -11.67 5.95 -24.10
N ASP A 212 -11.53 6.29 -22.82
CA ASP A 212 -10.24 6.43 -22.14
C ASP A 212 -9.93 5.12 -21.42
N ILE A 213 -8.72 4.62 -21.62
CA ILE A 213 -8.33 3.27 -21.18
C ILE A 213 -7.13 3.37 -20.24
N PHE A 214 -7.33 3.01 -18.98
CA PHE A 214 -6.27 2.75 -18.03
C PHE A 214 -6.08 1.24 -17.85
N SER A 215 -4.84 0.75 -17.77
CA SER A 215 -4.55 -0.64 -17.41
C SER A 215 -3.25 -0.73 -16.63
N ARG A 216 -3.26 -1.30 -15.42
CA ARG A 216 -2.04 -1.47 -14.61
C ARG A 216 -0.99 -2.42 -15.24
N ALA A 217 -1.37 -3.14 -16.29
CA ALA A 217 -0.48 -3.99 -17.08
C ALA A 217 -0.61 -3.64 -18.58
N GLY A 218 -1.19 -4.53 -19.39
CA GLY A 218 -1.16 -4.40 -20.86
C GLY A 218 -2.44 -3.87 -21.50
N VAL A 219 -2.30 -3.07 -22.55
CA VAL A 219 -3.36 -2.71 -23.52
C VAL A 219 -2.93 -3.12 -24.93
N THR A 220 -3.81 -3.80 -25.67
CA THR A 220 -3.59 -4.15 -27.07
C THR A 220 -4.68 -3.56 -27.96
N VAL A 221 -4.28 -2.76 -28.95
CA VAL A 221 -5.15 -2.18 -29.99
C VAL A 221 -4.83 -2.84 -31.33
N ASP A 222 -5.81 -3.46 -31.97
CA ASP A 222 -5.58 -4.33 -33.14
C ASP A 222 -6.75 -4.25 -34.16
N GLY A 223 -6.50 -4.68 -35.40
CA GLY A 223 -7.52 -5.20 -36.31
C GLY A 223 -8.53 -4.23 -36.94
N GLY A 224 -8.26 -2.93 -37.11
CA GLY A 224 -9.18 -1.98 -37.76
C GLY A 224 -9.71 -0.87 -36.85
N THR A 225 -9.19 -0.72 -35.63
CA THR A 225 -9.84 0.07 -34.56
C THR A 225 -9.45 1.55 -34.59
N ASN A 226 -10.43 2.45 -34.71
CA ASN A 226 -10.21 3.89 -34.46
C ASN A 226 -10.64 4.25 -33.02
N LEU A 227 -9.67 4.31 -32.10
CA LEU A 227 -9.90 4.68 -30.71
C LEU A 227 -9.82 6.21 -30.58
N ARG A 228 -10.90 6.83 -30.11
CA ARG A 228 -11.01 8.26 -29.85
C ARG A 228 -11.01 8.50 -28.34
N GLY A 229 -9.84 8.67 -27.76
CA GLY A 229 -9.61 8.79 -26.33
C GLY A 229 -8.14 8.57 -25.98
N VAL A 230 -7.84 8.50 -24.68
CA VAL A 230 -6.47 8.44 -24.16
C VAL A 230 -6.15 7.05 -23.60
N ILE A 231 -4.91 6.57 -23.77
CA ILE A 231 -4.43 5.31 -23.17
C ILE A 231 -3.32 5.57 -22.16
N THR A 232 -3.49 5.03 -20.95
CA THR A 232 -2.44 5.02 -19.91
C THR A 232 -2.22 3.58 -19.43
N ALA A 233 -1.05 2.99 -19.69
CA ALA A 233 -0.77 1.61 -19.31
C ALA A 233 0.73 1.32 -19.05
N HIS A 234 1.04 0.15 -18.47
CA HIS A 234 2.43 -0.29 -18.35
C HIS A 234 2.97 -0.76 -19.70
N ASP A 235 2.21 -1.55 -20.47
CA ASP A 235 2.61 -1.99 -21.80
C ASP A 235 1.51 -1.74 -22.83
N ILE A 236 1.87 -1.14 -23.97
CA ILE A 236 0.94 -0.79 -25.05
C ILE A 236 1.42 -1.45 -26.34
N ILE A 237 0.57 -2.27 -26.94
CA ILE A 237 0.85 -2.95 -28.21
C ILE A 237 -0.13 -2.43 -29.28
N MET A 238 0.41 -1.88 -30.36
CA MET A 238 -0.37 -1.38 -31.50
C MET A 238 -0.15 -2.27 -32.74
N ARG A 239 -1.23 -2.90 -33.22
CA ARG A 239 -1.27 -3.84 -34.36
C ARG A 239 -2.14 -3.30 -35.50
N GLY A 240 -1.96 -2.02 -35.85
CA GLY A 240 -2.73 -1.31 -36.89
C GLY A 240 -3.75 -0.29 -36.31
N ASP A 241 -4.04 0.75 -37.11
CA ASP A 241 -4.98 1.87 -36.88
C ASP A 241 -4.61 2.90 -35.80
N SER A 242 -5.50 3.88 -35.61
CA SER A 242 -5.19 5.12 -34.91
C SER A 242 -5.77 5.23 -33.50
N VAL A 243 -4.97 5.78 -32.59
CA VAL A 243 -5.42 6.40 -31.34
C VAL A 243 -5.43 7.91 -31.54
N GLU A 244 -6.56 8.56 -31.28
CA GLU A 244 -6.74 10.00 -31.39
C GLU A 244 -7.15 10.56 -30.03
N GLY A 245 -6.25 11.31 -29.37
CA GLY A 245 -6.56 11.97 -28.11
C GLY A 245 -7.55 13.12 -28.33
N VAL A 246 -8.83 12.84 -28.10
CA VAL A 246 -9.93 13.83 -28.22
C VAL A 246 -10.52 14.27 -26.89
N SER A 247 -10.11 13.65 -25.76
CA SER A 247 -10.60 14.04 -24.43
C SER A 247 -9.66 15.04 -23.79
N ASP A 248 -10.08 16.31 -23.72
CA ASP A 248 -9.37 17.32 -22.95
C ASP A 248 -9.83 17.27 -21.49
N HIS A 249 -9.29 16.32 -20.71
CA HIS A 249 -9.59 16.25 -19.27
C HIS A 249 -9.06 17.47 -18.53
N CYS A 250 -8.02 18.11 -19.08
CA CYS A 250 -7.20 19.14 -18.46
C CYS A 250 -7.60 20.58 -18.82
N ALA A 251 -8.60 20.78 -19.70
CA ALA A 251 -9.11 22.11 -20.01
C ALA A 251 -9.90 22.71 -18.86
N ILE A 252 -9.40 23.83 -18.33
CA ILE A 252 -10.20 24.79 -17.56
C ILE A 252 -11.36 25.24 -18.49
N PRO A 253 -12.63 25.22 -18.05
CA PRO A 253 -13.75 25.47 -18.93
C PRO A 253 -13.65 26.89 -19.53
N PRO A 254 -13.70 27.05 -20.87
CA PRO A 254 -13.81 28.37 -21.45
C PRO A 254 -15.23 28.89 -21.22
N THR A 255 -15.39 29.83 -20.29
CA THR A 255 -16.50 30.78 -20.38
C THR A 255 -16.29 31.60 -21.64
N GLN A 256 -16.95 31.24 -22.74
CA GLN A 256 -16.82 31.89 -24.07
C GLN A 256 -16.99 33.42 -23.97
N PRO A 257 -15.92 34.22 -24.08
CA PRO A 257 -16.06 35.58 -24.57
C PRO A 257 -16.09 35.46 -26.10
N THR A 258 -17.07 36.08 -26.74
CA THR A 258 -17.02 36.33 -28.19
C THR A 258 -15.63 36.87 -28.56
N PRO A 259 -14.89 36.29 -29.53
CA PRO A 259 -13.67 36.91 -30.02
C PRO A 259 -13.99 38.34 -30.44
N PRO A 260 -13.27 39.36 -29.93
CA PRO A 260 -13.51 40.72 -30.35
C PRO A 260 -13.26 40.81 -31.86
N ILE A 261 -14.16 41.51 -32.55
CA ILE A 261 -14.00 41.86 -33.97
C ILE A 261 -12.68 42.62 -34.11
N SER A 262 -11.86 42.23 -35.08
CA SER A 262 -10.58 42.83 -35.37
C SER A 262 -10.69 44.34 -35.56
N ASP A 263 -9.68 45.09 -35.09
CA ASP A 263 -9.62 46.54 -35.32
C ASP A 263 -9.62 46.83 -36.83
N MET A 264 -10.68 47.50 -37.29
CA MET A 264 -10.86 47.87 -38.69
C MET A 264 -9.70 48.71 -39.23
N CYS A 265 -9.03 49.53 -38.40
CA CYS A 265 -7.88 50.33 -38.83
C CYS A 265 -6.66 49.47 -39.15
N THR A 266 -6.57 48.25 -38.62
CA THR A 266 -5.50 47.29 -38.91
C THR A 266 -5.57 46.78 -40.35
N TYR A 267 -6.78 46.60 -40.90
CA TYR A 267 -6.98 46.06 -42.25
C TYR A 267 -7.38 47.12 -43.28
N PHE A 268 -8.00 48.21 -42.84
CA PHE A 268 -8.58 49.26 -43.68
C PHE A 268 -8.15 50.67 -43.20
N PRO A 269 -6.85 51.03 -43.30
CA PRO A 269 -6.36 52.33 -42.85
C PRO A 269 -6.91 53.53 -43.67
N ALA A 270 -7.49 53.27 -44.84
CA ALA A 270 -8.12 54.26 -45.72
C ALA A 270 -9.33 53.64 -46.45
N PRO A 271 -10.25 54.46 -47.03
CA PRO A 271 -11.41 53.96 -47.79
C PRO A 271 -11.03 53.00 -48.92
N THR A 272 -9.88 53.24 -49.57
CA THR A 272 -9.21 52.26 -50.43
C THR A 272 -7.72 52.29 -50.19
N SER A 273 -7.09 51.12 -50.07
CA SER A 273 -5.65 51.03 -49.87
C SER A 273 -5.03 49.80 -50.52
N SER A 274 -3.73 49.88 -50.76
CA SER A 274 -2.92 48.77 -51.22
C SER A 274 -2.09 48.21 -50.07
N ASN A 275 -2.19 46.91 -49.85
CA ASN A 275 -1.35 46.16 -48.92
C ASN A 275 -0.07 45.60 -49.57
N SER A 276 0.30 46.05 -50.78
CA SER A 276 1.52 45.63 -51.48
C SER A 276 2.48 46.79 -51.72
N TYR A 277 3.77 46.58 -51.44
CA TYR A 277 4.81 47.61 -51.65
C TYR A 277 5.31 47.70 -53.11
N SER A 278 5.29 46.59 -53.85
CA SER A 278 5.88 46.51 -55.20
C SER A 278 4.84 46.58 -56.33
N ASN A 279 3.66 46.00 -56.14
CA ASN A 279 2.64 45.80 -57.18
C ASN A 279 1.35 46.63 -56.95
N SER A 280 1.48 47.78 -56.28
CA SER A 280 0.36 48.66 -55.93
C SER A 280 -0.15 49.45 -57.14
N GLU A 281 -1.05 48.86 -57.92
CA GLU A 281 -1.59 49.50 -59.13
C GLU A 281 -3.10 49.21 -59.34
N ILE A 282 -3.81 50.18 -59.91
CA ILE A 282 -5.14 49.98 -60.49
C ILE A 282 -5.02 49.97 -62.02
N LYS A 283 -5.38 48.86 -62.67
CA LYS A 283 -5.35 48.68 -64.13
C LYS A 283 -6.74 48.55 -64.72
N ILE A 284 -7.04 49.38 -65.72
CA ILE A 284 -8.27 49.29 -66.52
C ILE A 284 -7.87 48.98 -67.97
N ALA A 285 -8.29 47.82 -68.47
CA ALA A 285 -8.00 47.36 -69.82
C ALA A 285 -9.31 47.09 -70.59
N GLY A 286 -9.52 47.69 -71.77
CA GLY A 286 -10.67 47.35 -72.61
C GLY A 286 -10.90 48.24 -73.84
N GLY A 287 -11.23 47.62 -74.97
CA GLY A 287 -11.40 48.27 -76.29
C GLY A 287 -12.79 48.81 -76.63
N THR A 288 -13.68 49.04 -75.66
CA THR A 288 -15.01 49.67 -75.83
C THR A 288 -15.34 50.56 -74.61
N PRO A 289 -16.24 51.57 -74.68
CA PRO A 289 -16.46 52.53 -73.59
C PRO A 289 -16.95 51.85 -72.30
N GLN A 290 -16.01 51.54 -71.42
CA GLN A 290 -16.25 51.12 -70.05
C GLN A 290 -16.57 52.36 -69.22
N ARG A 291 -17.80 52.45 -68.70
CA ARG A 291 -18.10 53.40 -67.61
C ARG A 291 -17.66 52.74 -66.31
N ILE A 292 -16.62 53.29 -65.70
CA ILE A 292 -16.15 52.92 -64.36
C ILE A 292 -16.26 54.19 -63.51
N ASN A 293 -17.04 54.13 -62.43
CA ASN A 293 -17.22 55.25 -61.53
C ASN A 293 -16.64 54.89 -60.15
N LEU A 294 -15.72 55.71 -59.65
CA LEU A 294 -15.21 55.67 -58.29
C LEU A 294 -15.80 56.87 -57.55
N PHE A 295 -16.61 56.63 -56.53
CA PHE A 295 -17.20 57.68 -55.69
C PHE A 295 -16.55 57.66 -54.31
N GLY A 296 -16.17 58.84 -53.84
CA GLY A 296 -15.72 59.05 -52.47
C GLY A 296 -16.89 58.99 -51.47
N PRO A 297 -16.57 59.02 -50.16
CA PRO A 297 -17.55 58.84 -49.10
C PRO A 297 -18.69 59.88 -49.03
N ASP A 298 -18.43 61.07 -49.52
CA ASP A 298 -19.35 62.20 -49.61
C ASP A 298 -20.13 62.22 -50.96
N GLY A 299 -19.97 61.19 -51.78
CA GLY A 299 -20.49 61.14 -53.14
C GLY A 299 -19.71 62.01 -54.13
N SER A 300 -18.56 62.57 -53.74
CA SER A 300 -17.69 63.34 -54.63
C SER A 300 -16.95 62.43 -55.61
N THR A 301 -16.54 63.00 -56.73
CA THR A 301 -15.66 62.36 -57.71
C THR A 301 -14.17 62.58 -57.40
N SER A 302 -13.82 63.18 -56.25
CA SER A 302 -12.42 63.41 -55.84
C SER A 302 -12.15 62.74 -54.49
N THR A 303 -11.57 61.54 -54.51
CA THR A 303 -11.20 60.79 -53.30
C THR A 303 -9.75 60.30 -53.41
N GLU A 304 -9.05 60.25 -52.29
CA GLU A 304 -7.68 59.73 -52.24
C GLU A 304 -7.70 58.20 -52.34
N LEU A 305 -6.98 57.66 -53.33
CA LEU A 305 -6.81 56.22 -53.52
C LEU A 305 -5.45 55.83 -52.96
N GLY A 306 -5.40 54.92 -51.98
CA GLY A 306 -4.16 54.43 -51.36
C GLY A 306 -3.36 53.46 -52.24
N PHE A 307 -3.19 53.76 -53.54
CA PHE A 307 -2.42 52.97 -54.50
C PHE A 307 -1.28 53.78 -55.10
N LYS A 308 -0.15 53.13 -55.39
CA LYS A 308 1.06 53.76 -55.92
C LYS A 308 0.92 54.21 -57.38
N ASP A 309 0.25 53.41 -58.22
CA ASP A 309 0.09 53.66 -59.65
C ASP A 309 -1.37 53.44 -60.13
N TYR A 310 -1.78 54.15 -61.20
CA TYR A 310 -3.07 53.97 -61.88
C TYR A 310 -2.88 54.01 -63.41
N THR A 311 -3.38 53.01 -64.13
CA THR A 311 -3.21 52.88 -65.59
C THR A 311 -4.54 52.58 -66.29
N CYS A 312 -5.01 53.51 -67.16
CA CYS A 312 -6.15 53.30 -68.08
C CYS A 312 -5.62 53.15 -69.53
N ASN A 313 -5.83 51.98 -70.15
CA ASN A 313 -5.43 51.73 -71.54
C ASN A 313 -6.63 51.83 -72.50
N GLY A 314 -6.84 53.00 -73.12
CA GLY A 314 -7.78 53.21 -74.25
C GLY A 314 -8.53 54.55 -74.22
N ASN A 315 -9.11 54.97 -75.36
CA ASN A 315 -9.92 56.20 -75.54
C ASN A 315 -11.30 56.14 -74.84
N SER A 316 -11.48 55.27 -73.85
CA SER A 316 -12.77 54.79 -73.37
C SER A 316 -13.08 55.19 -71.91
N CYS A 317 -12.16 55.88 -71.22
CA CYS A 317 -12.40 56.53 -69.93
C CYS A 317 -13.18 57.86 -70.17
N SER A 318 -14.52 57.82 -70.25
CA SER A 318 -15.37 59.02 -70.48
C SER A 318 -16.03 59.53 -69.18
N GLY A 319 -15.27 60.33 -68.45
CA GLY A 319 -15.70 61.25 -67.38
C GLY A 319 -14.70 62.41 -67.40
N THR A 320 -15.09 63.62 -67.02
CA THR A 320 -14.25 64.84 -67.05
C THR A 320 -12.80 64.57 -66.66
N GLN A 321 -11.85 64.87 -67.56
CA GLN A 321 -10.40 64.74 -67.36
C GLN A 321 -9.94 65.62 -66.19
N SER A 322 -9.95 65.07 -64.98
CA SER A 322 -9.00 65.39 -63.92
C SER A 322 -8.13 64.15 -63.73
N ASP A 323 -6.85 64.36 -63.44
CA ASP A 323 -5.85 63.30 -63.32
C ASP A 323 -6.06 62.55 -61.98
N HIS A 324 -6.39 61.25 -62.05
CA HIS A 324 -6.75 60.42 -60.87
C HIS A 324 -5.65 59.39 -60.53
N SER A 325 -4.54 59.86 -59.98
CA SER A 325 -3.62 59.08 -59.13
C SER A 325 -3.45 59.85 -57.83
N GLY A 326 -3.31 59.21 -56.67
CA GLY A 326 -3.29 59.81 -55.32
C GLY A 326 -2.26 60.93 -55.11
N CYS A 327 -2.53 62.12 -55.64
CA CYS A 327 -1.71 63.32 -55.60
C CYS A 327 -2.63 64.53 -55.39
N THR A 328 -2.35 65.36 -54.38
CA THR A 328 -2.97 66.68 -54.29
C THR A 328 -2.26 67.65 -55.24
N TYR A 329 -3.02 68.24 -56.17
CA TYR A 329 -2.54 69.28 -57.08
C TYR A 329 -3.08 70.64 -56.66
N THR A 330 -2.26 71.48 -56.03
CA THR A 330 -2.63 72.86 -55.70
C THR A 330 -2.42 73.77 -56.91
N ASN A 331 -3.50 74.45 -57.33
CA ASN A 331 -3.42 75.50 -58.35
C ASN A 331 -2.78 76.76 -57.75
N LEU A 332 -1.54 77.06 -58.14
CA LEU A 332 -0.98 78.40 -57.91
C LEU A 332 -1.53 79.38 -58.96
N PRO A 333 -1.59 80.70 -58.70
CA PRO A 333 -2.21 81.71 -59.57
C PRO A 333 -1.60 81.85 -60.99
N ASN A 334 -0.59 81.04 -61.32
CA ASN A 334 0.30 81.20 -62.47
C ASN A 334 0.18 80.02 -63.46
N GLY A 335 -0.68 79.04 -63.20
CA GLY A 335 -0.91 77.91 -64.11
C GLY A 335 0.23 76.88 -64.20
N VAL A 336 1.13 76.83 -63.20
CA VAL A 336 2.09 75.73 -63.04
C VAL A 336 1.58 74.82 -61.93
N ILE A 337 1.46 73.53 -62.25
CA ILE A 337 1.05 72.46 -61.34
C ILE A 337 2.32 71.84 -60.74
N THR A 338 2.49 71.89 -59.42
CA THR A 338 3.52 71.13 -58.69
C THR A 338 2.93 69.83 -58.16
N LYS A 339 3.63 68.71 -58.39
CA LYS A 339 3.32 67.35 -57.93
C LYS A 339 4.04 67.12 -56.61
N ASP A 340 3.30 66.90 -55.52
CA ASP A 340 3.83 66.30 -54.29
C ASP A 340 3.15 64.95 -54.07
N CYS A 341 3.94 63.88 -54.08
CA CYS A 341 3.50 62.51 -53.77
C CYS A 341 4.04 62.14 -52.40
N SER A 342 3.18 61.76 -51.46
CA SER A 342 3.67 61.36 -50.12
C SER A 342 2.93 60.19 -49.48
N LEU A 343 2.14 59.40 -50.22
CA LEU A 343 1.54 58.18 -49.67
C LEU A 343 1.94 56.97 -50.52
N THR A 344 2.75 56.11 -49.92
CA THR A 344 3.14 54.78 -50.38
C THR A 344 2.48 53.72 -49.48
N GLY A 345 2.47 52.46 -49.89
CA GLY A 345 2.03 51.37 -48.99
C GLY A 345 2.78 51.33 -47.65
N GLN A 346 4.00 51.91 -47.58
CA GLN A 346 4.76 52.08 -46.34
C GLN A 346 4.18 53.16 -45.43
N ASP A 347 3.48 54.15 -45.97
CA ASP A 347 2.87 55.22 -45.17
C ASP A 347 1.53 54.78 -44.55
N LEU A 348 0.82 53.86 -45.22
CA LEU A 348 -0.46 53.29 -44.74
C LEU A 348 -0.26 52.03 -43.87
N PHE A 349 0.80 51.26 -44.10
CA PHE A 349 1.20 50.11 -43.30
C PHE A 349 2.70 50.19 -42.93
N PRO A 350 3.09 51.10 -42.01
CA PRO A 350 4.49 51.31 -41.64
C PRO A 350 5.15 50.09 -40.97
N SER A 351 4.36 49.22 -40.35
CA SER A 351 4.81 48.01 -39.65
C SER A 351 4.72 46.73 -40.48
N GLY A 352 4.35 46.82 -41.77
CA GLY A 352 3.94 45.67 -42.57
C GLY A 352 2.41 45.58 -42.65
N ALA A 353 1.86 45.27 -43.83
CA ALA A 353 0.44 44.96 -43.95
C ALA A 353 0.13 43.61 -43.29
N PRO A 354 -1.06 43.41 -42.70
CA PRO A 354 -1.42 42.14 -42.06
C PRO A 354 -1.35 40.95 -43.03
N VAL A 355 -0.48 39.98 -42.75
CA VAL A 355 -0.48 38.71 -43.50
C VAL A 355 -1.50 37.80 -42.84
N LEU A 356 -2.50 37.36 -43.59
CA LEU A 356 -3.51 36.43 -43.11
C LEU A 356 -2.95 35.01 -43.24
N GLU A 357 -2.89 34.29 -42.13
CA GLU A 357 -2.42 32.90 -42.13
C GLU A 357 -3.45 31.97 -42.77
N THR A 358 -2.99 30.94 -43.46
CA THR A 358 -3.86 29.95 -44.07
C THR A 358 -4.57 29.15 -42.97
N PHE A 359 -5.90 29.06 -42.98
CA PHE A 359 -6.63 28.25 -41.99
C PHE A 359 -7.21 26.98 -42.63
N GLN A 360 -7.23 25.89 -41.88
CA GLN A 360 -7.93 24.67 -42.30
C GLN A 360 -9.41 24.80 -41.94
N ALA A 361 -10.28 24.67 -42.95
CA ALA A 361 -11.72 24.77 -42.76
C ALA A 361 -12.22 23.69 -41.79
N SER A 362 -13.07 24.08 -40.83
CA SER A 362 -13.64 23.18 -39.82
C SER A 362 -15.11 23.53 -39.59
N GLY A 363 -15.86 22.65 -38.93
CA GLY A 363 -17.30 22.81 -38.70
C GLY A 363 -18.19 22.28 -39.83
N THR A 364 -19.48 22.58 -39.78
CA THR A 364 -20.46 21.96 -40.70
C THR A 364 -20.45 22.59 -42.09
N SER A 365 -20.89 21.83 -43.10
CA SER A 365 -21.19 22.36 -44.43
C SER A 365 -22.66 22.75 -44.49
N VAL A 366 -22.95 23.98 -44.90
CA VAL A 366 -24.29 24.56 -44.96
C VAL A 366 -24.78 24.53 -46.39
N SER A 367 -25.94 23.91 -46.64
CA SER A 367 -26.60 23.96 -47.94
C SER A 367 -27.75 24.97 -47.94
N VAL A 368 -27.77 25.88 -48.93
CA VAL A 368 -28.71 26.99 -49.01
C VAL A 368 -29.65 26.82 -50.21
N GLY A 369 -30.88 26.40 -49.93
CA GLY A 369 -31.98 26.28 -50.91
C GLY A 369 -32.66 27.61 -51.23
N SER A 370 -33.99 27.66 -51.27
CA SER A 370 -34.76 28.90 -51.50
C SER A 370 -35.17 29.67 -50.23
N ASN A 371 -34.74 29.22 -49.05
CA ASN A 371 -35.08 29.81 -47.75
C ASN A 371 -33.94 30.69 -47.20
N THR A 372 -34.25 31.47 -46.17
CA THR A 372 -33.24 32.18 -45.35
C THR A 372 -32.58 31.19 -44.37
N VAL A 373 -31.25 31.15 -44.36
CA VAL A 373 -30.42 30.38 -43.44
C VAL A 373 -29.74 31.36 -42.49
N ASN A 374 -30.00 31.22 -41.20
CA ASN A 374 -29.40 32.05 -40.16
C ASN A 374 -28.13 31.36 -39.64
N LEU A 375 -26.99 32.04 -39.73
CA LEU A 375 -25.72 31.57 -39.21
C LEU A 375 -25.39 32.29 -37.90
N GLY A 376 -24.84 31.52 -36.96
CA GLY A 376 -24.51 31.97 -35.61
C GLY A 376 -25.50 31.56 -34.52
N SER A 377 -26.69 31.07 -34.85
CA SER A 377 -27.63 30.54 -33.86
C SER A 377 -27.11 29.24 -33.25
N GLY A 378 -26.92 29.21 -31.93
CA GLY A 378 -26.45 28.02 -31.21
C GLY A 378 -24.94 27.91 -31.03
N GLY A 379 -24.19 29.00 -31.25
CA GLY A 379 -22.75 29.08 -30.95
C GLY A 379 -21.80 28.61 -32.06
N GLU A 380 -22.30 28.01 -33.15
CA GLU A 380 -21.45 27.59 -34.28
C GLU A 380 -20.94 28.80 -35.08
N ARG A 381 -19.61 28.90 -35.21
CA ARG A 381 -18.90 30.01 -35.89
C ARG A 381 -17.93 29.55 -36.98
N ASN A 382 -17.72 28.25 -37.12
CA ASN A 382 -16.82 27.67 -38.11
C ASN A 382 -17.62 26.80 -39.08
N TYR A 383 -17.40 26.96 -40.38
CA TYR A 383 -18.07 26.21 -41.43
C TYR A 383 -17.08 25.68 -42.45
N THR A 384 -17.24 24.44 -42.87
CA THR A 384 -16.39 23.85 -43.93
C THR A 384 -16.77 24.38 -45.31
N ALA A 385 -18.06 24.60 -45.56
CA ALA A 385 -18.57 25.18 -46.81
C ALA A 385 -19.94 25.84 -46.63
N ILE A 386 -20.26 26.83 -47.47
CA ILE A 386 -21.61 27.37 -47.70
C ILE A 386 -21.94 27.20 -49.17
N ASP A 387 -22.77 26.21 -49.49
CA ASP A 387 -23.11 25.83 -50.85
C ASP A 387 -24.58 26.14 -51.17
N PHE A 388 -24.80 27.05 -52.12
CA PHE A 388 -26.13 27.32 -52.64
C PHE A 388 -26.58 26.19 -53.58
N GLU A 389 -27.83 25.76 -53.45
CA GLU A 389 -28.40 24.71 -54.30
C GLU A 389 -28.67 25.22 -55.73
N ASN A 390 -28.81 24.30 -56.69
CA ASN A 390 -29.23 24.65 -58.04
C ASN A 390 -30.62 25.29 -58.07
N ASN A 391 -30.80 26.38 -58.83
CA ASN A 391 -32.03 27.19 -58.89
C ASN A 391 -32.43 27.85 -57.55
N SER A 392 -31.52 27.95 -56.59
CA SER A 392 -31.76 28.64 -55.32
C SER A 392 -32.03 30.14 -55.51
N SER A 393 -32.82 30.68 -54.60
CA SER A 393 -33.01 32.12 -54.35
C SER A 393 -32.83 32.44 -52.87
N GLY A 394 -32.05 31.62 -52.18
CA GLY A 394 -31.89 31.66 -50.73
C GLY A 394 -31.07 32.85 -50.25
N GLU A 395 -31.15 33.05 -48.95
CA GLU A 395 -30.49 34.14 -48.24
C GLU A 395 -29.69 33.56 -47.07
N VAL A 396 -28.47 34.02 -46.87
CA VAL A 396 -27.66 33.73 -45.66
C VAL A 396 -27.64 34.98 -44.80
N VAL A 397 -28.02 34.86 -43.52
CA VAL A 397 -28.01 35.97 -42.56
C VAL A 397 -27.15 35.62 -41.35
N PHE A 398 -26.09 36.39 -41.11
CA PHE A 398 -25.35 36.31 -39.85
C PHE A 398 -26.15 37.01 -38.75
N THR A 399 -26.64 36.25 -37.76
CA THR A 399 -27.58 36.77 -36.75
C THR A 399 -26.93 37.24 -35.46
N GLU A 400 -25.64 36.96 -35.27
CA GLU A 400 -24.90 37.34 -34.06
C GLU A 400 -23.57 38.00 -34.44
N SER A 401 -23.16 39.04 -33.70
CA SER A 401 -21.88 39.70 -33.95
C SER A 401 -20.71 38.78 -33.59
N GLY A 402 -19.62 38.88 -34.33
CA GLY A 402 -18.40 38.15 -34.06
C GLY A 402 -17.70 37.62 -35.31
N VAL A 403 -16.71 36.77 -35.06
CA VAL A 403 -15.82 36.21 -36.08
C VAL A 403 -16.34 34.85 -36.57
N TYR A 404 -16.36 34.66 -37.88
CA TYR A 404 -16.81 33.48 -38.59
C TYR A 404 -15.70 32.96 -39.51
N TRP A 405 -15.40 31.66 -39.46
CA TRP A 405 -14.37 31.03 -40.31
C TRP A 405 -15.02 30.06 -41.28
N ILE A 406 -14.86 30.30 -42.59
CA ILE A 406 -15.62 29.60 -43.63
C ILE A 406 -14.68 29.04 -44.70
N GLY A 407 -14.62 27.72 -44.87
CA GLY A 407 -13.76 27.12 -45.90
C GLY A 407 -14.06 27.63 -47.31
N SER A 408 -15.24 27.35 -47.84
CA SER A 408 -15.63 27.79 -49.19
C SER A 408 -17.05 28.32 -49.25
N ILE A 409 -17.32 29.30 -50.10
CA ILE A 409 -18.66 29.82 -50.40
C ILE A 409 -18.93 29.66 -51.89
N THR A 410 -19.90 28.82 -52.27
CA THR A 410 -20.17 28.47 -53.68
C THR A 410 -21.59 28.85 -54.11
N ILE A 411 -21.70 29.70 -55.13
CA ILE A 411 -22.98 30.06 -55.77
C ILE A 411 -23.04 29.42 -57.17
N PRO A 412 -23.97 28.48 -57.45
CA PRO A 412 -24.00 27.74 -58.72
C PRO A 412 -24.60 28.58 -59.87
N GLN A 413 -24.34 28.15 -61.11
CA GLN A 413 -24.76 28.88 -62.34
C GLN A 413 -26.26 29.15 -62.44
N SER A 414 -27.09 28.26 -61.88
CA SER A 414 -28.55 28.32 -61.96
C SER A 414 -29.20 29.17 -60.86
N ALA A 415 -28.45 29.60 -59.84
CA ALA A 415 -28.97 30.41 -58.73
C ALA A 415 -29.39 31.82 -59.19
N SER A 416 -30.40 32.42 -58.55
CA SER A 416 -30.89 33.76 -58.86
C SER A 416 -31.35 34.53 -57.62
N ASN A 417 -31.04 35.83 -57.56
CA ASN A 417 -31.39 36.72 -56.43
C ASN A 417 -30.79 36.26 -55.07
N ILE A 418 -29.54 35.80 -55.09
CA ILE A 418 -28.84 35.35 -53.88
C ILE A 418 -28.49 36.53 -52.98
N LYS A 419 -28.67 36.36 -51.67
CA LYS A 419 -28.32 37.35 -50.65
C LYS A 419 -27.45 36.72 -49.55
N ILE A 420 -26.37 37.39 -49.16
CA ILE A 420 -25.56 37.05 -47.98
C ILE A 420 -25.42 38.34 -47.19
N ARG A 421 -25.87 38.45 -45.93
CA ARG A 421 -25.79 39.71 -45.16
C ARG A 421 -25.67 39.48 -43.66
N ALA A 422 -25.31 40.51 -42.91
CA ALA A 422 -25.53 40.53 -41.46
C ALA A 422 -26.97 41.01 -41.16
N ALA A 423 -27.50 40.61 -39.99
CA ALA A 423 -28.74 41.17 -39.48
C ALA A 423 -28.54 42.64 -39.04
N ASP A 424 -29.62 43.40 -38.94
CA ASP A 424 -29.56 44.83 -38.57
C ASP A 424 -28.92 44.99 -37.18
N GLY A 425 -27.83 45.77 -37.11
CA GLY A 425 -27.08 46.01 -35.86
C GLY A 425 -26.07 44.92 -35.51
N VAL A 426 -25.91 43.90 -36.35
CA VAL A 426 -24.90 42.85 -36.22
C VAL A 426 -23.67 43.21 -37.06
N ILE A 427 -22.48 43.00 -36.50
CA ILE A 427 -21.22 43.11 -37.24
C ILE A 427 -20.60 41.71 -37.33
N ALA A 428 -20.49 41.18 -38.54
CA ALA A 428 -19.91 39.88 -38.81
C ALA A 428 -18.55 40.03 -39.51
N GLU A 429 -17.50 39.49 -38.90
CA GLU A 429 -16.18 39.35 -39.51
C GLU A 429 -16.03 37.94 -40.06
N VAL A 430 -15.89 37.82 -41.37
CA VAL A 430 -15.92 36.54 -42.09
C VAL A 430 -14.56 36.29 -42.74
N HIS A 431 -13.83 35.34 -42.17
CA HIS A 431 -12.62 34.78 -42.75
C HIS A 431 -12.99 33.65 -43.71
N PHE A 432 -12.49 33.66 -44.94
CA PHE A 432 -12.76 32.59 -45.91
C PHE A 432 -11.55 32.17 -46.74
N ASN A 433 -11.50 30.90 -47.18
CA ASN A 433 -10.45 30.41 -48.07
C ASN A 433 -10.83 30.51 -49.57
N ASP A 434 -12.09 30.29 -49.93
CA ASP A 434 -12.57 30.41 -51.32
C ASP A 434 -13.99 31.01 -51.43
N LEU A 435 -14.20 31.88 -52.42
CA LEU A 435 -15.50 32.45 -52.78
C LEU A 435 -15.73 32.36 -54.29
N THR A 436 -16.62 31.46 -54.69
CA THR A 436 -16.90 31.14 -56.10
C THR A 436 -18.32 31.57 -56.51
N ILE A 437 -18.43 32.52 -57.45
CA ILE A 437 -19.70 32.97 -58.02
C ILE A 437 -19.84 32.47 -59.47
N ASN A 438 -20.76 31.53 -59.73
CA ASN A 438 -20.95 30.94 -61.06
C ASN A 438 -22.17 31.47 -61.85
N THR A 439 -23.07 32.22 -61.23
CA THR A 439 -24.31 32.75 -61.84
C THR A 439 -24.15 34.14 -62.45
N ASN A 440 -24.84 34.43 -63.57
CA ASN A 440 -24.98 35.79 -64.12
C ASN A 440 -26.24 36.54 -63.63
N ASN A 441 -27.01 35.92 -62.72
CA ASN A 441 -28.18 36.54 -62.10
C ASN A 441 -27.75 37.42 -60.92
N HIS A 442 -28.69 38.18 -60.36
CA HIS A 442 -28.40 39.10 -59.25
C HIS A 442 -27.85 38.35 -58.02
N VAL A 443 -26.67 38.77 -57.56
CA VAL A 443 -26.05 38.34 -56.29
C VAL A 443 -25.76 39.59 -55.46
N THR A 444 -26.14 39.57 -54.19
CA THR A 444 -25.88 40.65 -53.24
C THR A 444 -25.20 40.08 -52.00
N ILE A 445 -23.98 40.54 -51.71
CA ILE A 445 -23.24 40.24 -50.48
C ILE A 445 -23.20 41.55 -49.68
N GLY A 446 -23.69 41.56 -48.45
CA GLY A 446 -23.84 42.73 -47.59
C GLY A 446 -25.09 43.58 -47.84
N ASP A 447 -25.25 44.65 -47.06
CA ASP A 447 -26.30 45.66 -47.21
C ASP A 447 -25.70 47.01 -47.62
N ILE A 448 -26.17 47.56 -48.74
CA ILE A 448 -25.70 48.84 -49.28
C ILE A 448 -25.90 50.03 -48.33
N ASN A 449 -26.85 49.94 -47.39
CA ASN A 449 -27.13 51.00 -46.42
C ASN A 449 -26.26 50.88 -45.16
N ALA A 450 -25.57 49.75 -44.98
CA ALA A 450 -24.74 49.46 -43.82
C ALA A 450 -23.53 48.58 -44.18
N PRO A 451 -22.65 49.01 -45.10
CA PRO A 451 -21.53 48.19 -45.58
C PRO A 451 -20.50 47.86 -44.49
N SER A 452 -20.49 48.59 -43.36
CA SER A 452 -19.61 48.31 -42.22
C SER A 452 -20.05 47.11 -41.36
N GLN A 453 -21.25 46.57 -41.56
CA GLN A 453 -21.75 45.41 -40.82
C GLN A 453 -21.14 44.07 -41.26
N LEU A 454 -20.47 44.04 -42.41
CA LEU A 454 -19.82 42.84 -42.93
C LEU A 454 -18.36 43.15 -43.24
N ILE A 455 -17.45 42.41 -42.61
CA ILE A 455 -16.01 42.45 -42.87
C ILE A 455 -15.64 41.11 -43.51
N LEU A 456 -14.98 41.14 -44.66
CA LEU A 456 -14.59 39.96 -45.44
C LEU A 456 -13.07 39.89 -45.53
N LEU A 457 -12.48 38.80 -45.03
CA LEU A 457 -11.04 38.57 -44.97
C LEU A 457 -10.69 37.29 -45.76
N ASP A 458 -9.89 37.42 -46.82
CA ASP A 458 -9.50 36.31 -47.70
C ASP A 458 -8.15 35.68 -47.28
N HIS A 459 -8.16 34.38 -47.00
CA HIS A 459 -7.03 33.57 -46.49
C HIS A 459 -6.43 32.59 -47.52
N ASN A 460 -6.86 32.64 -48.78
CA ASN A 460 -6.55 31.61 -49.79
C ASN A 460 -5.06 31.19 -49.84
N SER A 461 -4.82 29.88 -49.74
CA SER A 461 -3.51 29.26 -49.50
C SER A 461 -2.92 28.48 -50.66
N ASP A 462 -3.64 28.29 -51.77
CA ASP A 462 -3.20 27.46 -52.90
C ASP A 462 -2.97 28.28 -54.18
N ASP A 463 -2.19 27.71 -55.11
CA ASP A 463 -1.66 28.24 -56.39
C ASP A 463 -2.69 28.84 -57.41
N HIS A 464 -3.91 29.15 -56.98
CA HIS A 464 -4.95 29.78 -57.78
C HIS A 464 -4.85 31.31 -57.78
N SER A 465 -4.20 31.78 -58.85
CA SER A 465 -4.23 33.13 -59.41
C SER A 465 -5.57 33.91 -59.25
N GLN A 466 -5.52 35.05 -58.54
CA GLN A 466 -6.48 36.17 -58.53
C GLN A 466 -7.89 35.90 -57.95
N PHE A 467 -8.34 36.79 -57.05
CA PHE A 467 -9.74 36.90 -56.63
C PHE A 467 -10.57 37.46 -57.81
N LYS A 468 -11.42 36.63 -58.44
CA LYS A 468 -12.09 36.95 -59.72
C LYS A 468 -13.58 37.21 -59.56
N ILE A 469 -14.02 38.40 -60.01
CA ILE A 469 -15.43 38.70 -60.26
C ILE A 469 -15.67 38.67 -61.77
N ASN A 470 -16.08 37.51 -62.29
CA ASN A 470 -16.23 37.26 -63.72
C ASN A 470 -17.69 37.08 -64.19
N LYS A 471 -18.67 37.27 -63.29
CA LYS A 471 -20.09 37.16 -63.59
C LYS A 471 -20.81 38.49 -63.41
N ASN A 472 -21.78 38.75 -64.28
CA ASN A 472 -22.52 40.02 -64.30
C ASN A 472 -23.47 40.14 -63.10
N ASN A 473 -23.87 41.38 -62.76
CA ASN A 473 -24.91 41.70 -61.77
C ASN A 473 -24.57 41.33 -60.31
N VAL A 474 -23.30 41.45 -59.92
CA VAL A 474 -22.83 41.20 -58.54
C VAL A 474 -22.73 42.52 -57.77
N THR A 475 -23.31 42.58 -56.57
CA THR A 475 -23.16 43.68 -55.62
C THR A 475 -22.49 43.19 -54.34
N ILE A 476 -21.42 43.84 -53.91
CA ILE A 476 -20.74 43.59 -52.62
C ILE A 476 -20.79 44.88 -51.80
N ALA A 477 -21.34 44.83 -50.60
CA ALA A 477 -21.47 45.92 -49.65
C ALA A 477 -20.84 45.52 -48.31
N ALA A 478 -19.51 45.55 -48.25
CA ALA A 478 -18.71 45.03 -47.15
C ALA A 478 -17.34 45.72 -47.13
N ASN A 479 -16.65 45.66 -45.99
CA ASN A 479 -15.22 45.95 -45.94
C ASN A 479 -14.43 44.71 -46.36
N LEU A 480 -13.64 44.79 -47.43
CA LEU A 480 -13.00 43.62 -48.07
C LEU A 480 -11.48 43.70 -48.08
N TYR A 481 -10.81 42.77 -47.39
CA TYR A 481 -9.36 42.63 -47.34
C TYR A 481 -8.90 41.38 -48.08
N ILE A 482 -7.98 41.53 -49.04
CA ILE A 482 -7.37 40.40 -49.78
C ILE A 482 -5.89 40.31 -49.42
N SER A 483 -5.46 39.20 -48.81
CA SER A 483 -4.09 39.05 -48.32
C SER A 483 -3.05 38.90 -49.44
N THR A 484 -1.80 39.31 -49.15
CA THR A 484 -0.63 39.04 -49.98
C THR A 484 -0.04 37.68 -49.62
N GLY A 485 -0.37 36.62 -50.36
CA GLY A 485 0.14 35.27 -50.09
C GLY A 485 1.67 35.15 -50.28
N PRO A 486 2.34 34.17 -49.65
CA PRO A 486 3.80 33.97 -49.70
C PRO A 486 4.35 33.50 -51.07
N ALA A 487 3.49 33.21 -52.05
CA ALA A 487 3.89 32.69 -53.35
C ALA A 487 4.22 33.81 -54.37
N ARG A 488 5.53 34.09 -54.52
CA ARG A 488 6.23 34.69 -55.68
C ARG A 488 5.39 35.58 -56.64
N GLY A 489 5.37 36.88 -56.36
CA GLY A 489 5.66 37.93 -57.35
C GLY A 489 4.63 38.37 -58.39
N ASN A 490 3.50 37.68 -58.66
CA ASN A 490 2.51 38.12 -59.68
C ASN A 490 1.05 37.59 -59.50
N GLY A 491 0.64 37.19 -58.28
CA GLY A 491 -0.56 36.34 -58.11
C GLY A 491 -1.86 36.94 -57.53
N ASN A 492 -1.79 37.93 -56.64
CA ASN A 492 -2.95 38.33 -55.82
C ASN A 492 -3.52 39.69 -56.27
N SER A 493 -4.28 39.71 -57.36
CA SER A 493 -5.00 40.89 -57.84
C SER A 493 -6.52 40.66 -57.71
N LEU A 494 -7.29 41.71 -57.39
CA LEU A 494 -8.74 41.72 -57.58
C LEU A 494 -9.02 41.89 -59.08
N HIS A 495 -9.47 40.83 -59.76
CA HIS A 495 -9.69 40.84 -61.21
C HIS A 495 -11.19 40.81 -61.57
N ILE A 496 -11.69 41.90 -62.16
CA ILE A 496 -13.10 42.10 -62.46
C ILE A 496 -13.32 42.12 -63.97
N THR A 497 -13.90 41.06 -64.52
CA THR A 497 -14.30 40.94 -65.93
C THR A 497 -15.82 41.02 -66.13
N ALA A 498 -16.56 41.11 -65.04
CA ALA A 498 -18.01 41.25 -65.00
C ALA A 498 -18.51 42.64 -65.45
N ASN A 499 -19.73 42.69 -65.98
CA ASN A 499 -20.51 43.90 -66.19
C ASN A 499 -21.50 44.12 -65.04
N HIS A 500 -21.80 45.38 -64.71
CA HIS A 500 -22.71 45.76 -63.61
C HIS A 500 -22.26 45.28 -62.22
N PHE A 501 -20.95 45.26 -61.96
CA PHE A 501 -20.41 45.04 -60.62
C PHE A 501 -20.55 46.30 -59.77
N LYS A 502 -21.04 46.17 -58.53
CA LYS A 502 -21.15 47.29 -57.59
C LYS A 502 -20.47 46.97 -56.27
N PHE A 503 -19.60 47.84 -55.80
CA PHE A 503 -18.93 47.74 -54.51
C PHE A 503 -19.34 48.90 -53.59
N TYR A 504 -19.59 48.61 -52.31
CA TYR A 504 -19.86 49.57 -51.23
C TYR A 504 -19.03 49.19 -50.00
N GLY A 505 -18.31 50.15 -49.39
CA GLY A 505 -17.47 49.91 -48.20
C GLY A 505 -15.99 50.23 -48.43
N SER A 506 -15.13 49.80 -47.51
CA SER A 506 -13.67 49.97 -47.60
C SER A 506 -13.00 48.78 -48.26
N LEU A 507 -11.96 49.01 -49.06
CA LEU A 507 -11.28 47.97 -49.84
C LEU A 507 -9.77 48.02 -49.68
N THR A 508 -9.16 46.91 -49.26
CA THR A 508 -7.70 46.77 -49.16
C THR A 508 -7.22 45.57 -49.95
N VAL A 509 -6.49 45.80 -51.04
CA VAL A 509 -6.03 44.73 -51.96
C VAL A 509 -4.68 45.04 -52.60
N PRO A 510 -3.90 44.04 -53.05
CA PRO A 510 -2.57 44.31 -53.60
C PRO A 510 -2.62 45.11 -54.92
N GLU A 511 -3.50 44.70 -55.84
CA GLU A 511 -3.69 45.28 -57.18
C GLU A 511 -5.16 45.12 -57.60
N ILE A 512 -5.72 46.08 -58.35
CA ILE A 512 -7.05 45.97 -58.96
C ILE A 512 -6.93 45.93 -60.48
N GLN A 513 -7.57 44.96 -61.14
CA GLN A 513 -7.62 44.83 -62.59
C GLN A 513 -9.08 44.77 -63.07
N MET A 514 -9.48 45.64 -64.00
CA MET A 514 -10.86 45.69 -64.51
C MET A 514 -10.92 45.63 -66.04
N ASN A 515 -11.85 44.81 -66.56
CA ASN A 515 -12.10 44.61 -67.99
C ASN A 515 -13.61 44.50 -68.35
N GLY A 516 -14.50 44.84 -67.42
CA GLY A 516 -15.95 44.88 -67.65
C GLY A 516 -16.53 46.30 -67.76
N SER A 517 -17.79 46.42 -68.15
CA SER A 517 -18.51 47.70 -68.35
C SER A 517 -19.57 47.96 -67.27
N ASP A 518 -19.77 49.24 -66.93
CA ASP A 518 -20.76 49.73 -65.95
C ASP A 518 -20.51 49.21 -64.52
N ASN A 519 -19.25 49.24 -64.09
CA ASN A 519 -18.83 48.85 -62.75
C ASN A 519 -18.69 50.09 -61.84
N HIS A 520 -19.20 50.03 -60.62
CA HIS A 520 -19.30 51.16 -59.70
C HIS A 520 -18.65 50.81 -58.35
N PHE A 521 -17.79 51.68 -57.82
CA PHE A 521 -17.26 51.58 -56.46
C PHE A 521 -17.70 52.81 -55.67
N ASN A 522 -18.36 52.59 -54.55
CA ASN A 522 -18.83 53.63 -53.62
C ASN A 522 -18.12 53.41 -52.28
N LEU A 523 -17.09 54.19 -52.01
CA LEU A 523 -16.17 53.95 -50.89
C LEU A 523 -16.68 54.69 -49.65
N SER A 524 -16.59 54.08 -48.45
CA SER A 524 -17.06 54.68 -47.18
C SER A 524 -16.01 55.53 -46.47
N GLU A 525 -16.41 56.43 -45.56
CA GLU A 525 -15.47 57.27 -44.77
C GLU A 525 -14.57 56.37 -43.91
N SER A 526 -13.28 56.72 -43.80
CA SER A 526 -12.40 56.06 -42.83
C SER A 526 -12.85 56.40 -41.42
N THR A 527 -13.05 55.39 -40.57
CA THR A 527 -13.30 55.54 -39.13
C THR A 527 -12.05 55.97 -38.35
N CYS A 528 -10.88 56.03 -38.99
CA CYS A 528 -9.60 56.39 -38.38
C CYS A 528 -9.36 57.91 -38.62
N GLY A 529 -9.85 58.75 -37.71
CA GLY A 529 -9.91 60.21 -37.89
C GLY A 529 -8.55 60.91 -37.91
N THR A 530 -8.36 61.85 -38.85
CA THR A 530 -7.29 62.84 -38.82
C THR A 530 -7.82 64.17 -38.27
N THR A 531 -7.42 64.58 -37.07
CA THR A 531 -7.55 65.99 -36.65
C THR A 531 -6.35 66.44 -35.84
N THR A 532 -5.71 67.49 -36.33
CA THR A 532 -4.73 68.31 -35.61
C THR A 532 -5.38 69.03 -34.42
N PRO A 533 -4.65 69.30 -33.32
CA PRO A 533 -5.25 69.76 -32.07
C PRO A 533 -5.19 71.29 -31.94
N PRO A 534 -6.26 71.94 -31.47
CA PRO A 534 -6.17 73.28 -30.91
C PRO A 534 -5.63 73.21 -29.47
N THR A 535 -4.86 74.23 -29.12
CA THR A 535 -4.30 74.47 -27.78
C THR A 535 -5.40 74.69 -26.74
N THR A 536 -5.52 73.79 -25.75
CA THR A 536 -6.22 74.00 -24.47
C THR A 536 -5.40 73.36 -23.35
N ASP A 537 -5.40 73.95 -22.15
CA ASP A 537 -4.70 73.42 -20.97
C ASP A 537 -5.36 72.09 -20.50
N TYR A 538 -4.56 71.02 -20.39
CA TYR A 538 -5.01 69.68 -19.98
C TYR A 538 -4.41 69.28 -18.61
N SER A 539 -5.11 68.42 -17.88
CA SER A 539 -4.61 67.84 -16.62
C SER A 539 -4.66 66.32 -16.63
N LEU A 540 -3.83 65.67 -15.81
CA LEU A 540 -3.73 64.21 -15.73
C LEU A 540 -4.20 63.73 -14.35
N SER A 541 -4.83 62.56 -14.30
CA SER A 541 -5.18 61.87 -13.04
C SER A 541 -4.78 60.39 -13.12
N LEU A 542 -4.24 59.84 -12.04
CA LEU A 542 -3.82 58.44 -11.93
C LEU A 542 -4.73 57.71 -10.94
N THR A 543 -5.26 56.55 -11.33
CA THR A 543 -6.10 55.69 -10.49
C THR A 543 -5.68 54.22 -10.59
N PRO A 544 -5.50 53.51 -9.46
CA PRO A 544 -5.44 54.07 -8.11
C PRO A 544 -4.17 54.92 -7.94
N ALA A 545 -4.13 55.84 -6.98
CA ALA A 545 -2.93 56.65 -6.70
C ALA A 545 -1.91 55.90 -5.83
N GLN A 546 -2.29 54.73 -5.34
CA GLN A 546 -1.42 53.78 -4.64
C GLN A 546 -2.04 52.40 -4.70
N GLY A 547 -1.22 51.38 -4.47
CA GLY A 547 -1.70 49.99 -4.47
C GLY A 547 -0.69 49.05 -3.88
N ILE A 548 -1.14 47.88 -3.46
CA ILE A 548 -0.27 46.80 -3.00
C ILE A 548 -0.53 45.54 -3.84
N GLN A 549 0.51 44.85 -4.27
CA GLN A 549 0.38 43.55 -4.90
C GLN A 549 1.41 42.52 -4.46
N LEU A 550 1.09 41.25 -4.68
CA LEU A 550 2.08 40.18 -4.61
C LEU A 550 3.02 40.28 -5.82
N THR A 551 4.29 39.94 -5.61
CA THR A 551 5.21 39.67 -6.74
C THR A 551 4.58 38.65 -7.70
N CYS A 552 4.74 38.84 -9.01
CA CYS A 552 4.06 38.06 -10.07
C CYS A 552 2.52 38.22 -10.16
N THR A 553 1.95 39.24 -9.52
CA THR A 553 0.59 39.71 -9.79
C THR A 553 0.63 41.15 -10.31
N ALA A 554 0.06 41.39 -11.48
CA ALA A 554 0.13 42.69 -12.12
C ALA A 554 -0.70 43.77 -11.38
N GLN A 555 -0.17 45.00 -11.33
CA GLN A 555 -0.87 46.17 -10.82
C GLN A 555 -1.42 47.01 -11.98
N GLN A 556 -2.74 47.14 -12.10
CA GLN A 556 -3.36 48.02 -13.09
C GLN A 556 -3.24 49.50 -12.69
N LEU A 557 -2.95 50.35 -13.68
CA LEU A 557 -2.73 51.80 -13.57
C LEU A 557 -3.52 52.53 -14.65
N ASP A 558 -4.47 53.38 -14.26
CA ASP A 558 -5.28 54.15 -15.19
C ASP A 558 -4.90 55.64 -15.14
N PHE A 559 -4.32 56.13 -16.23
CA PHE A 559 -4.01 57.54 -16.47
C PHE A 559 -5.14 58.16 -17.30
N GLN A 560 -5.91 59.05 -16.69
CA GLN A 560 -7.03 59.73 -17.33
C GLN A 560 -6.71 61.22 -17.54
N VAL A 561 -6.71 61.63 -18.81
CA VAL A 561 -6.59 63.03 -19.24
C VAL A 561 -7.93 63.75 -19.05
N LYS A 562 -7.87 64.97 -18.50
CA LYS A 562 -9.01 65.82 -18.18
C LYS A 562 -8.86 67.20 -18.80
N ASP A 563 -9.98 67.77 -19.25
CA ASP A 563 -10.05 69.15 -19.73
C ASP A 563 -9.95 70.17 -18.57
N SER A 564 -9.91 71.46 -18.91
CA SER A 564 -9.85 72.57 -17.95
C SER A 564 -11.09 72.70 -17.04
N SER A 565 -12.16 71.94 -17.31
CA SER A 565 -13.36 71.84 -16.46
C SER A 565 -13.35 70.58 -15.57
N GLY A 566 -12.32 69.74 -15.67
CA GLY A 566 -12.15 68.52 -14.89
C GLY A 566 -12.86 67.28 -15.47
N ASN A 567 -13.39 67.35 -16.71
CA ASN A 567 -14.05 66.22 -17.37
C ASN A 567 -13.05 65.39 -18.18
N ASN A 568 -13.28 64.08 -18.26
CA ASN A 568 -12.49 63.17 -19.08
C ASN A 568 -12.54 63.58 -20.55
N THR A 569 -11.38 63.65 -21.22
CA THR A 569 -11.30 64.12 -22.60
C THR A 569 -10.22 63.40 -23.39
N GLY A 570 -10.56 62.91 -24.58
CA GLY A 570 -9.59 62.42 -25.58
C GLY A 570 -9.04 63.51 -26.50
N ALA A 571 -9.35 64.78 -26.24
CA ALA A 571 -8.90 65.89 -27.09
C ALA A 571 -7.40 66.19 -26.95
N TYR A 572 -6.75 65.72 -25.89
CA TYR A 572 -5.29 65.75 -25.76
C TYR A 572 -4.67 64.71 -26.70
N THR A 573 -3.88 65.18 -27.65
CA THR A 573 -3.24 64.32 -28.67
C THR A 573 -1.74 64.15 -28.47
N GLY A 574 -1.17 64.85 -27.48
CA GLY A 574 0.24 64.75 -27.11
C GLY A 574 0.53 63.46 -26.38
N ASP A 575 1.81 63.22 -26.06
CA ASP A 575 2.24 61.99 -25.40
C ASP A 575 2.16 62.10 -23.87
N ILE A 576 1.80 61.00 -23.22
CA ILE A 576 1.90 60.78 -21.78
C ILE A 576 3.23 60.05 -21.54
N GLU A 577 4.16 60.70 -20.85
CA GLU A 577 5.39 60.08 -20.39
C GLU A 577 5.15 59.38 -19.05
N VAL A 578 5.37 58.07 -19.00
CA VAL A 578 5.22 57.25 -17.79
C VAL A 578 6.58 56.68 -17.39
N THR A 579 7.04 57.03 -16.19
CA THR A 579 8.30 56.55 -15.63
C THR A 579 8.06 55.80 -14.33
N ALA A 580 8.81 54.72 -14.10
CA ALA A 580 8.86 54.01 -12.82
C ALA A 580 10.22 54.18 -12.17
N THR A 581 10.25 54.32 -10.85
CA THR A 581 11.48 54.36 -10.04
C THR A 581 11.30 53.50 -8.79
N GLY A 582 12.38 52.87 -8.32
CA GLY A 582 12.38 52.04 -7.11
C GLY A 582 12.32 50.52 -7.37
N GLY A 583 11.65 50.09 -8.43
CA GLY A 583 11.65 48.68 -8.88
C GLY A 583 12.91 48.28 -9.64
N THR A 584 13.16 46.96 -9.75
CA THR A 584 14.36 46.42 -10.43
C THR A 584 14.09 45.94 -11.85
N ASN A 585 12.88 45.46 -12.15
CA ASN A 585 12.47 44.95 -13.47
C ASN A 585 11.04 45.37 -13.82
N THR A 586 10.64 46.58 -13.43
CA THR A 586 9.28 47.07 -13.65
C THR A 586 8.98 47.15 -15.15
N SER A 587 7.94 46.45 -15.59
CA SER A 587 7.50 46.45 -16.98
C SER A 587 6.04 46.87 -17.09
N PHE A 588 5.70 47.53 -18.19
CA PHE A 588 4.35 48.03 -18.44
C PHE A 588 3.77 47.39 -19.70
N ASN A 589 2.65 46.72 -19.53
CA ASN A 589 1.85 46.17 -20.61
C ASN A 589 0.64 47.08 -20.85
N VAL A 590 0.43 47.54 -22.09
CA VAL A 590 -0.66 48.47 -22.40
C VAL A 590 -1.98 47.71 -22.46
N LEU A 591 -2.91 48.07 -21.58
CA LEU A 591 -4.28 47.53 -21.56
C LEU A 591 -5.23 48.39 -22.40
N GLN A 592 -5.06 49.72 -22.38
CA GLN A 592 -5.80 50.67 -23.22
C GLN A 592 -4.93 51.87 -23.58
N GLY A 593 -5.04 52.37 -24.81
CA GLY A 593 -4.13 53.37 -25.36
C GLY A 593 -3.11 52.73 -26.30
N SER A 594 -1.99 53.40 -26.56
CA SER A 594 -0.94 52.85 -27.44
C SER A 594 0.48 53.29 -27.03
N PRO A 595 1.49 52.41 -27.12
CA PRO A 595 2.87 52.79 -26.88
C PRO A 595 3.42 53.60 -28.06
N GLN A 596 4.23 54.63 -27.78
CA GLN A 596 4.95 55.44 -28.78
C GLN A 596 6.46 55.12 -28.84
N GLY A 597 6.93 54.23 -27.96
CA GLY A 597 8.33 53.83 -27.83
C GLY A 597 9.01 54.46 -26.62
N GLY A 598 9.87 53.68 -25.95
CA GLY A 598 10.46 54.09 -24.67
C GLY A 598 9.41 54.23 -23.57
N ASN A 599 9.40 55.36 -22.87
CA ASN A 599 8.48 55.67 -21.77
C ASN A 599 7.25 56.48 -22.20
N LEU A 600 7.00 56.60 -23.50
CA LEU A 600 5.94 57.44 -24.07
C LEU A 600 4.75 56.61 -24.54
N TYR A 601 3.55 57.10 -24.20
CA TYR A 601 2.28 56.45 -24.47
C TYR A 601 1.24 57.46 -24.93
N LYS A 602 0.26 57.02 -25.71
CA LYS A 602 -0.94 57.79 -26.03
C LYS A 602 -2.17 57.20 -25.36
N ALA A 603 -3.01 58.08 -24.84
CA ALA A 603 -4.34 57.72 -24.38
C ALA A 603 -5.26 57.37 -25.55
N ASN A 604 -6.30 56.58 -25.28
CA ASN A 604 -7.36 56.25 -26.24
C ASN A 604 -8.25 57.47 -26.55
N SER A 605 -9.27 57.29 -27.39
CA SER A 605 -10.22 58.34 -27.80
C SER A 605 -11.03 58.98 -26.66
N ASN A 606 -11.02 58.40 -25.46
CA ASN A 606 -11.66 58.94 -24.26
C ASN A 606 -10.66 59.62 -23.30
N GLY A 607 -9.39 59.71 -23.67
CA GLY A 607 -8.34 60.26 -22.82
C GLY A 607 -7.82 59.31 -21.76
N LEU A 608 -8.10 58.01 -21.87
CA LEU A 608 -7.65 56.99 -20.93
C LEU A 608 -6.45 56.21 -21.48
N LEU A 609 -5.38 56.14 -20.70
CA LEU A 609 -4.27 55.21 -20.86
C LEU A 609 -4.31 54.24 -19.68
N SER A 610 -4.51 52.96 -19.94
CA SER A 610 -4.50 51.91 -18.91
C SER A 610 -3.28 51.02 -19.12
N LEU A 611 -2.45 50.88 -18.09
CA LEU A 611 -1.25 50.07 -18.07
C LEU A 611 -1.36 48.97 -17.01
N SER A 612 -0.79 47.82 -17.28
CA SER A 612 -0.55 46.74 -16.32
C SER A 612 0.92 46.77 -15.97
N MET A 613 1.23 46.99 -14.69
CA MET A 613 2.58 47.05 -14.17
C MET A 613 2.96 45.73 -13.51
N ASP A 614 3.96 45.06 -14.06
CA ASP A 614 4.51 43.82 -13.53
C ASP A 614 5.81 44.09 -12.77
N GLU A 615 5.92 43.51 -11.59
CA GLU A 615 7.14 43.54 -10.77
C GLU A 615 7.37 42.18 -10.11
N ASN A 616 8.61 41.73 -10.21
CA ASN A 616 9.03 40.36 -9.90
C ASN A 616 9.82 40.30 -8.58
N THR A 617 10.23 41.46 -8.06
CA THR A 617 10.97 41.59 -6.81
C THR A 617 10.18 42.40 -5.79
N VAL A 618 10.33 42.06 -4.50
CA VAL A 618 9.76 42.88 -3.43
C VAL A 618 10.39 44.26 -3.51
N SER A 619 9.55 45.28 -3.66
CA SER A 619 9.99 46.65 -3.88
C SER A 619 8.86 47.64 -3.68
N ASP A 620 9.23 48.88 -3.35
CA ASP A 620 8.33 50.03 -3.42
C ASP A 620 8.58 50.73 -4.77
N VAL A 621 7.55 50.76 -5.63
CA VAL A 621 7.60 51.33 -6.99
C VAL A 621 6.82 52.63 -7.03
N VAL A 622 7.50 53.71 -7.44
CA VAL A 622 6.87 55.01 -7.65
C VAL A 622 6.70 55.22 -9.15
N VAL A 623 5.46 55.35 -9.61
CA VAL A 623 5.11 55.62 -11.00
C VAL A 623 4.73 57.08 -11.17
N THR A 624 5.35 57.77 -12.11
CA THR A 624 5.05 59.16 -12.44
C THR A 624 4.58 59.26 -13.90
N GLY A 625 3.42 59.87 -14.11
CA GLY A 625 2.88 60.21 -15.42
C GLY A 625 2.88 61.72 -15.65
N SER A 626 3.30 62.19 -16.83
CA SER A 626 3.26 63.61 -17.22
C SER A 626 2.90 63.82 -18.69
N LEU A 627 2.18 64.91 -18.98
CA LEU A 627 1.84 65.33 -20.35
C LEU A 627 3.03 66.08 -20.98
N GLN A 628 3.54 65.64 -22.13
CA GLN A 628 4.81 66.16 -22.68
C GLN A 628 4.69 67.54 -23.36
N ASP A 629 3.58 67.79 -24.05
CA ASP A 629 3.39 68.98 -24.91
C ASP A 629 2.65 70.16 -24.23
N ASP A 630 2.38 70.09 -22.91
CA ASP A 630 1.64 71.14 -22.19
C ASP A 630 2.58 71.95 -21.26
N PRO A 631 2.77 73.27 -21.47
CA PRO A 631 3.59 74.12 -20.61
C PRO A 631 3.06 74.30 -19.18
N SER A 632 1.86 73.77 -18.86
CA SER A 632 1.25 73.71 -17.53
C SER A 632 1.34 72.34 -16.84
N ALA A 633 2.05 71.37 -17.46
CA ALA A 633 2.12 69.95 -17.10
C ALA A 633 1.96 69.65 -15.60
N THR A 634 0.80 69.11 -15.23
CA THR A 634 0.54 68.51 -13.92
C THR A 634 1.02 67.06 -13.95
N SER A 635 2.19 66.80 -13.34
CA SER A 635 2.65 65.42 -13.11
C SER A 635 1.80 64.76 -12.04
N VAL A 636 1.38 63.52 -12.28
CA VAL A 636 0.74 62.67 -11.26
C VAL A 636 1.70 61.57 -10.84
N THR A 637 1.70 61.29 -9.55
CA THR A 637 2.56 60.26 -8.96
C THR A 637 1.69 59.27 -8.20
N GLY A 638 1.98 57.98 -8.37
CA GLY A 638 1.38 56.91 -7.58
C GLY A 638 2.44 56.02 -6.93
N ASN A 639 2.14 55.50 -5.75
CA ASN A 639 3.07 54.69 -4.95
C ASN A 639 2.53 53.27 -4.82
N TYR A 640 3.28 52.29 -5.31
CA TYR A 640 2.87 50.89 -5.31
C TYR A 640 3.86 50.05 -4.52
N LYS A 641 3.35 49.06 -3.79
CA LYS A 641 4.17 48.15 -3.00
C LYS A 641 4.01 46.73 -3.49
N PHE A 642 5.10 46.09 -3.87
CA PHE A 642 5.12 44.66 -4.18
C PHE A 642 5.68 43.90 -2.98
N VAL A 643 4.92 42.91 -2.49
CA VAL A 643 5.31 42.05 -1.36
C VAL A 643 5.52 40.60 -1.82
N ALA A 644 6.11 39.77 -0.95
CA ALA A 644 6.41 38.38 -1.26
C ALA A 644 5.17 37.62 -1.74
N TYR A 645 5.32 36.69 -2.67
CA TYR A 645 4.20 35.93 -3.25
C TYR A 645 3.73 34.80 -2.33
N LYS A 646 4.64 34.13 -1.62
CA LYS A 646 4.29 33.03 -0.69
C LYS A 646 5.30 32.87 0.45
N LEU A 647 4.91 32.14 1.49
CA LEU A 647 5.83 31.62 2.49
C LEU A 647 6.33 30.23 2.08
N GLY A 648 7.64 30.05 2.00
CA GLY A 648 8.31 28.78 1.74
C GLY A 648 8.82 28.13 3.02
N PHE A 649 8.77 26.80 3.04
CA PHE A 649 9.30 25.98 4.13
C PHE A 649 10.40 25.06 3.61
N SER A 650 11.46 24.89 4.39
CA SER A 650 12.54 23.96 4.07
C SER A 650 13.03 23.27 5.35
N PRO A 651 12.97 21.92 5.42
CA PRO A 651 12.38 21.00 4.44
C PRO A 651 10.85 21.13 4.33
N ASN A 652 10.26 20.64 3.25
CA ASN A 652 8.80 20.49 3.07
C ASN A 652 8.54 19.33 2.09
N PRO A 653 8.01 18.17 2.52
CA PRO A 653 7.50 17.89 3.85
C PRO A 653 8.61 17.81 4.93
N THR A 654 8.26 18.13 6.18
CA THR A 654 9.11 17.87 7.35
C THR A 654 8.80 16.48 7.90
N ASN A 655 9.86 15.67 8.02
CA ASN A 655 9.78 14.30 8.51
C ASN A 655 10.05 14.25 10.01
N ILE A 656 9.12 13.71 10.80
CA ILE A 656 9.22 13.62 12.25
C ILE A 656 8.78 12.25 12.79
N VAL A 657 9.23 11.95 14.00
CA VAL A 657 8.68 10.84 14.79
C VAL A 657 7.58 11.40 15.69
N ALA A 658 6.43 10.74 15.75
CA ALA A 658 5.29 11.20 16.53
C ALA A 658 5.70 11.54 17.97
N GLY A 659 5.32 12.73 18.44
CA GLY A 659 5.65 13.26 19.76
C GLY A 659 7.09 13.78 19.93
N LYS A 660 7.94 13.70 18.89
CA LYS A 660 9.28 14.28 18.88
C LYS A 660 9.27 15.59 18.05
N PRO A 661 9.65 16.74 18.63
CA PRO A 661 9.83 17.97 17.87
C PRO A 661 10.86 17.80 16.75
N SER A 662 10.59 18.45 15.61
CA SER A 662 11.51 18.51 14.47
C SER A 662 12.82 19.20 14.84
N GLU A 663 13.83 19.01 14.00
CA GLU A 663 14.92 19.98 13.91
C GLU A 663 14.39 21.33 13.37
N ASN A 664 15.27 22.31 13.20
CA ASN A 664 14.88 23.62 12.70
C ASN A 664 14.31 23.50 11.28
N VAL A 665 13.06 23.94 11.09
CA VAL A 665 12.43 24.18 9.80
C VAL A 665 12.59 25.65 9.48
N SER A 666 13.19 25.97 8.34
CA SER A 666 13.35 27.34 7.88
C SER A 666 12.08 27.80 7.17
N VAL A 667 11.62 28.99 7.54
CA VAL A 667 10.50 29.70 6.92
C VAL A 667 11.07 30.94 6.22
N GLN A 668 10.78 31.07 4.94
CA GLN A 668 11.30 32.17 4.11
C GLN A 668 10.19 32.78 3.25
N PRO A 669 10.11 34.11 3.14
CA PRO A 669 9.24 34.80 2.19
C PRO A 669 9.85 34.66 0.79
N LEU A 670 9.07 34.20 -0.18
CA LEU A 670 9.54 33.93 -1.53
C LEU A 670 8.96 34.97 -2.51
N GLU A 671 9.85 35.60 -3.27
CA GLU A 671 9.56 36.42 -4.45
C GLU A 671 9.83 35.65 -5.74
N CYS A 672 9.40 36.22 -6.86
CA CYS A 672 9.29 35.50 -8.12
C CYS A 672 10.30 36.06 -9.12
N LEU A 673 11.50 35.47 -9.20
CA LEU A 673 12.58 35.95 -10.08
C LEU A 673 12.81 34.97 -11.23
N ASN A 674 12.54 35.39 -12.47
CA ASN A 674 12.64 34.54 -13.68
C ASN A 674 11.85 33.23 -13.56
N ASP A 675 10.60 33.31 -13.10
CA ASP A 675 9.72 32.15 -12.82
C ASP A 675 10.22 31.18 -11.73
N ALA A 676 11.27 31.54 -10.99
CA ALA A 676 11.80 30.76 -9.87
C ALA A 676 11.58 31.47 -8.52
N PRO A 677 11.16 30.75 -7.47
CA PRO A 677 11.01 31.32 -6.14
C PRO A 677 12.39 31.61 -5.51
N VAL A 678 12.62 32.86 -5.12
CA VAL A 678 13.85 33.32 -4.45
C VAL A 678 13.49 33.97 -3.12
N VAL A 679 14.37 33.91 -2.12
CA VAL A 679 14.12 34.54 -0.82
C VAL A 679 14.12 36.05 -0.95
N SER A 680 13.02 36.71 -0.58
CA SER A 680 12.93 38.16 -0.55
C SER A 680 13.76 38.73 0.59
N ALA A 681 14.60 39.73 0.31
CA ALA A 681 15.49 40.35 1.30
C ALA A 681 14.80 41.42 2.18
N ASP A 682 13.57 41.82 1.85
CA ASP A 682 12.89 42.98 2.45
C ASP A 682 11.92 42.61 3.59
N TYR A 683 11.78 41.33 3.87
CA TYR A 683 10.90 40.83 4.92
C TYR A 683 11.73 40.34 6.12
N ASN A 684 11.97 41.28 7.05
CA ASN A 684 12.92 41.13 8.16
C ASN A 684 12.31 41.46 9.52
N GLY A 685 12.96 40.99 10.58
CA GLY A 685 12.58 41.24 11.97
C GLY A 685 11.35 40.46 12.43
N ALA A 686 10.75 40.93 13.54
CA ALA A 686 9.59 40.29 14.14
C ALA A 686 8.30 40.54 13.34
N LYS A 687 7.60 39.46 13.01
CA LYS A 687 6.36 39.43 12.22
C LYS A 687 5.31 38.62 12.95
N GLN A 688 4.05 39.04 12.83
CA GLN A 688 2.91 38.31 13.35
C GLN A 688 2.36 37.44 12.22
N VAL A 689 2.29 36.13 12.44
CA VAL A 689 1.71 35.18 11.48
C VAL A 689 0.53 34.47 12.11
N GLU A 690 -0.39 34.01 11.28
CA GLU A 690 -1.51 33.16 11.67
C GLU A 690 -1.28 31.73 11.20
N LEU A 691 -1.76 30.76 11.99
CA LEU A 691 -1.72 29.34 11.64
C LEU A 691 -3.14 28.81 11.46
N SER A 692 -3.40 28.18 10.31
CA SER A 692 -4.66 27.50 10.04
C SER A 692 -4.84 26.28 10.94
N ALA A 693 -6.03 25.68 10.91
CA ALA A 693 -6.26 24.39 11.53
C ALA A 693 -5.37 23.31 10.88
N THR A 694 -5.05 22.26 11.64
CA THR A 694 -4.41 21.05 11.09
C THR A 694 -5.32 20.44 10.02
N ASN A 695 -4.80 20.33 8.81
CA ASN A 695 -5.40 19.58 7.72
C ASN A 695 -4.86 18.15 7.72
N TYR A 696 -5.73 17.17 7.52
CA TYR A 696 -5.42 15.75 7.60
C TYR A 696 -5.33 15.16 6.20
N ILE A 697 -4.14 14.73 5.80
CA ILE A 697 -3.87 14.21 4.46
C ILE A 697 -3.99 12.68 4.45
N ALA A 698 -3.25 12.01 5.34
CA ALA A 698 -3.25 10.56 5.46
C ALA A 698 -3.01 10.14 6.93
N PRO A 699 -4.05 9.78 7.70
CA PRO A 699 -5.44 9.64 7.28
C PRO A 699 -6.11 10.97 6.95
N SER A 700 -7.19 10.92 6.16
CA SER A 700 -8.03 12.07 5.77
C SER A 700 -8.86 12.67 6.92
N SER A 701 -8.92 11.96 8.04
CA SER A 701 -9.55 12.41 9.27
C SER A 701 -8.81 11.83 10.48
N THR A 702 -8.92 12.52 11.62
CA THR A 702 -8.30 12.09 12.88
C THR A 702 -9.32 11.44 13.80
N VAL A 703 -8.88 10.43 14.53
CA VAL A 703 -9.65 9.87 15.66
C VAL A 703 -9.36 10.59 16.98
N ARG A 704 -8.35 11.48 16.99
CA ARG A 704 -7.98 12.32 18.14
C ARG A 704 -7.90 13.80 17.72
N PRO A 705 -9.03 14.50 17.63
CA PRO A 705 -9.07 15.90 17.17
C PRO A 705 -8.36 16.89 18.09
N SER A 706 -8.04 16.51 19.32
CA SER A 706 -7.22 17.31 20.24
C SER A 706 -5.71 17.23 19.98
N GLU A 707 -5.25 16.21 19.25
CA GLU A 707 -3.84 16.03 18.90
C GLU A 707 -3.60 16.69 17.53
N VAL A 708 -3.23 17.98 17.58
CA VAL A 708 -2.99 18.86 16.43
C VAL A 708 -1.51 19.20 16.28
N ILE A 709 -1.13 19.77 15.14
CA ILE A 709 0.24 20.26 14.92
C ILE A 709 0.55 21.38 15.91
N LYS A 710 1.73 21.33 16.51
CA LYS A 710 2.31 22.41 17.30
C LYS A 710 3.47 23.04 16.55
N VAL A 711 3.53 24.37 16.53
CA VAL A 711 4.63 25.16 15.95
C VAL A 711 5.22 26.01 17.07
N ASN A 712 6.52 25.83 17.37
CA ASN A 712 7.20 26.47 18.52
C ASN A 712 6.41 26.33 19.84
N GLY A 713 5.73 25.19 20.04
CA GLY A 713 4.91 24.90 21.21
C GLY A 713 3.47 25.46 21.17
N SER A 714 3.10 26.28 20.19
CA SER A 714 1.72 26.77 20.03
C SER A 714 0.91 25.82 19.14
N THR A 715 -0.32 25.50 19.54
CA THR A 715 -1.21 24.57 18.84
C THR A 715 -1.92 25.23 17.65
N THR A 716 -2.10 24.49 16.55
CA THR A 716 -2.93 24.92 15.41
C THR A 716 -4.44 24.66 15.66
N PRO A 717 -5.36 25.53 15.22
CA PRO A 717 -5.12 26.87 14.68
C PRO A 717 -4.66 27.86 15.75
N GLN A 718 -3.89 28.87 15.34
CA GLN A 718 -3.39 29.93 16.20
C GLN A 718 -3.53 31.27 15.48
N GLY A 719 -4.41 32.15 15.95
CA GLY A 719 -4.72 33.42 15.27
C GLY A 719 -3.66 34.51 15.37
N SER A 720 -2.55 34.28 16.07
CA SER A 720 -1.38 35.17 16.07
C SER A 720 -0.18 34.49 16.74
N MET A 721 0.95 34.49 16.06
CA MET A 721 2.24 33.99 16.50
C MET A 721 3.35 34.94 16.06
N ASN A 722 4.28 35.27 16.96
CA ASN A 722 5.45 36.07 16.60
C ASN A 722 6.57 35.18 16.06
N LEU A 723 7.04 35.47 14.86
CA LEU A 723 8.24 34.89 14.26
C LEU A 723 9.26 35.98 13.94
N ASP A 724 10.53 35.75 14.25
CA ASP A 724 11.62 36.67 13.91
C ASP A 724 12.38 36.14 12.70
N PHE A 725 12.30 36.87 11.59
CA PHE A 725 12.95 36.55 10.33
C PHE A 725 14.40 37.07 10.24
N GLY A 726 14.89 37.73 11.30
CA GLY A 726 16.25 38.24 11.35
C GLY A 726 16.56 39.25 10.23
N SER A 727 17.84 39.37 9.87
CA SER A 727 18.31 40.24 8.79
C SER A 727 18.51 39.52 7.45
N ASN A 728 18.30 38.21 7.42
CA ASN A 728 18.42 37.35 6.24
C ASN A 728 17.07 36.74 5.82
N SER A 729 15.98 37.36 6.26
CA SER A 729 14.60 36.98 5.92
C SER A 729 14.29 35.50 6.13
N THR A 730 14.82 34.91 7.21
CA THR A 730 14.64 33.49 7.54
C THR A 730 14.28 33.35 9.02
N ALA A 731 13.09 32.84 9.30
CA ALA A 731 12.70 32.41 10.64
C ALA A 731 12.91 30.90 10.78
N ASN A 732 13.33 30.43 11.96
CA ASN A 732 13.42 29.01 12.25
C ASN A 732 12.30 28.61 13.23
N ILE A 733 11.58 27.56 12.88
CA ILE A 733 10.51 27.00 13.70
C ILE A 733 10.80 25.53 14.02
N GLN A 734 10.21 25.04 15.11
CA GLN A 734 10.13 23.63 15.43
C GLN A 734 8.67 23.18 15.32
N VAL A 735 8.44 22.05 14.67
CA VAL A 735 7.11 21.46 14.53
C VAL A 735 7.02 20.13 15.29
N GLU A 736 5.91 19.88 15.95
CA GLU A 736 5.63 18.63 16.67
C GLU A 736 4.21 18.17 16.35
N TYR A 737 4.06 16.87 16.12
CA TYR A 737 2.75 16.23 15.97
C TYR A 737 2.75 14.92 16.75
N ALA A 738 1.76 14.72 17.62
CA ALA A 738 1.75 13.61 18.58
C ALA A 738 1.14 12.30 18.02
N GLU A 739 0.60 12.36 16.81
CA GLU A 739 -0.06 11.27 16.11
C GLU A 739 0.73 10.85 14.86
N ALA A 740 0.37 9.71 14.28
CA ALA A 740 0.98 9.20 13.06
C ALA A 740 0.17 9.61 11.82
N GLY A 741 0.85 9.83 10.70
CA GLY A 741 0.24 10.20 9.43
C GLY A 741 0.87 11.42 8.78
N SER A 742 0.32 11.83 7.65
CA SER A 742 0.64 13.06 6.96
C SER A 742 -0.42 14.12 7.25
N VAL A 743 0.03 15.30 7.67
CA VAL A 743 -0.80 16.45 8.03
C VAL A 743 -0.19 17.73 7.47
N SER A 744 -1.00 18.77 7.26
CA SER A 744 -0.51 20.09 6.85
C SER A 744 -1.13 21.21 7.67
N TYR A 745 -0.51 22.39 7.62
CA TYR A 745 -1.12 23.65 8.02
C TYR A 745 -0.67 24.77 7.09
N THR A 746 -1.49 25.79 6.97
CA THR A 746 -1.16 27.03 6.27
C THR A 746 -0.70 28.05 7.29
N MET A 747 0.40 28.73 6.99
CA MET A 747 0.84 29.93 7.70
C MET A 747 0.58 31.13 6.81
N THR A 748 -0.01 32.18 7.39
CA THR A 748 -0.40 33.39 6.68
C THR A 748 0.17 34.62 7.38
N ASP A 749 0.63 35.59 6.60
CA ASP A 749 0.86 36.96 7.05
C ASP A 749 0.07 37.91 6.15
N GLU A 750 -0.29 39.07 6.69
CA GLU A 750 -1.04 40.12 6.00
C GLU A 750 -0.26 41.44 6.07
N ILE A 751 -0.03 42.05 4.91
CA ILE A 751 0.53 43.40 4.83
C ILE A 751 -0.52 44.35 4.29
N CYS A 752 -0.78 45.41 5.03
CA CYS A 752 -1.70 46.48 4.63
C CYS A 752 -0.97 47.79 4.36
N ILE A 753 -1.44 48.51 3.34
CA ILE A 753 -1.14 49.94 3.13
C ILE A 753 -2.41 50.76 3.36
N ASP A 754 -2.26 52.03 3.73
CA ASP A 754 -3.38 52.98 3.83
C ASP A 754 -3.72 53.46 2.41
N ASP A 755 -4.97 53.33 1.98
CA ASP A 755 -5.47 53.76 0.68
C ASP A 755 -5.58 55.29 0.55
N GLY A 756 -5.21 56.05 1.60
CA GLY A 756 -5.11 57.51 1.59
C GLY A 756 -6.49 58.18 1.62
N GLN A 757 -7.57 57.39 1.65
CA GLN A 757 -8.95 57.77 1.85
C GLN A 757 -9.48 57.28 3.21
N GLY A 758 -8.64 56.61 4.01
CA GLY A 758 -8.96 56.12 5.34
C GLY A 758 -9.41 54.66 5.39
N SER A 759 -9.21 53.90 4.31
CA SER A 759 -9.40 52.44 4.26
C SER A 759 -8.06 51.73 4.04
N GLN A 760 -7.92 50.48 4.51
CA GLN A 760 -6.68 49.71 4.33
C GLN A 760 -6.83 48.77 3.14
N GLU A 761 -5.85 48.80 2.25
CA GLU A 761 -5.69 47.78 1.23
C GLU A 761 -4.66 46.76 1.71
N CYS A 762 -5.08 45.51 1.86
CA CYS A 762 -4.25 44.43 2.39
C CYS A 762 -3.97 43.36 1.34
N ARG A 763 -2.82 42.69 1.47
CA ARG A 763 -2.47 41.48 0.74
C ARG A 763 -1.99 40.43 1.70
N GLU A 764 -2.62 39.26 1.61
CA GLU A 764 -2.19 38.05 2.27
C GLU A 764 -1.25 37.28 1.36
N TYR A 765 -0.17 36.76 1.92
CA TYR A 765 0.60 35.70 1.29
C TYR A 765 0.80 34.58 2.29
N SER A 766 0.51 33.37 1.82
CA SER A 766 0.44 32.19 2.65
C SER A 766 1.38 31.11 2.14
N GLY A 767 1.64 30.13 2.99
CA GLY A 767 2.42 28.94 2.64
C GLY A 767 1.86 27.72 3.34
N GLU A 768 1.71 26.62 2.61
CA GLU A 768 1.39 25.33 3.20
C GLU A 768 2.66 24.60 3.64
N HIS A 769 2.70 24.18 4.90
CA HIS A 769 3.71 23.28 5.42
C HIS A 769 3.13 21.88 5.63
N GLN A 770 3.72 20.89 4.97
CA GLN A 770 3.38 19.49 5.13
C GLN A 770 4.33 18.82 6.12
N ILE A 771 3.78 17.94 6.95
CA ILE A 771 4.49 17.17 7.95
C ILE A 771 4.15 15.70 7.75
N GLN A 772 5.19 14.86 7.73
CA GLN A 772 5.05 13.41 7.74
C GLN A 772 5.51 12.89 9.10
N SER A 773 4.61 12.25 9.83
CA SER A 773 4.85 11.74 11.19
C SER A 773 4.70 10.23 11.23
N ARG A 774 5.77 9.52 11.59
CA ARG A 774 5.71 8.07 11.81
C ARG A 774 5.57 7.72 13.29
N PRO A 775 4.96 6.58 13.66
CA PRO A 775 5.10 6.04 15.01
C PRO A 775 6.58 5.86 15.37
N TRP A 776 6.88 5.94 16.67
CA TRP A 776 8.22 5.66 17.15
C TRP A 776 8.54 4.17 17.08
N THR A 777 7.72 3.34 17.75
CA THR A 777 7.87 1.88 17.82
C THR A 777 6.54 1.20 18.15
N PHE A 778 6.54 -0.13 18.29
CA PHE A 778 5.38 -0.93 18.70
C PHE A 778 5.52 -1.44 20.13
N ALA A 779 4.65 -0.98 21.04
CA ALA A 779 4.51 -1.60 22.34
C ALA A 779 3.87 -3.01 22.19
N LEU A 780 4.48 -4.00 22.83
CA LEU A 780 4.02 -5.39 22.84
C LEU A 780 3.39 -5.72 24.18
N CYS A 781 2.10 -5.99 24.22
CA CYS A 781 1.36 -6.17 25.47
C CYS A 781 0.44 -7.39 25.45
N GLU A 782 0.35 -8.11 26.55
CA GLU A 782 -0.65 -9.17 26.70
C GLU A 782 -2.03 -8.51 26.96
N PRO A 783 -3.10 -8.91 26.23
CA PRO A 783 -4.39 -8.22 26.28
C PRO A 783 -5.06 -8.12 27.66
N SER A 784 -4.86 -9.09 28.55
CA SER A 784 -5.39 -9.06 29.92
C SER A 784 -4.51 -8.29 30.91
N GLY A 785 -3.34 -7.82 30.47
CA GLY A 785 -2.35 -7.15 31.31
C GLY A 785 -1.54 -8.11 32.18
N ALA A 786 -1.50 -9.40 31.83
CA ALA A 786 -0.72 -10.39 32.57
C ALA A 786 0.78 -10.04 32.57
N ASN A 787 1.48 -10.40 33.64
CA ASN A 787 2.93 -10.29 33.68
C ASN A 787 3.55 -11.37 32.79
N ILE A 788 4.29 -10.95 31.77
CA ILE A 788 4.95 -11.80 30.79
C ILE A 788 6.48 -11.66 30.80
N SER A 789 7.08 -11.12 31.87
CA SER A 789 8.52 -10.87 31.97
C SER A 789 9.31 -11.99 32.66
N GLY A 790 8.70 -13.14 32.90
CA GLY A 790 9.38 -14.28 33.53
C GLY A 790 10.44 -14.87 32.60
N THR A 791 11.51 -15.38 33.21
CA THR A 791 12.64 -16.03 32.54
C THR A 791 12.91 -17.39 33.16
N SER A 792 13.79 -18.19 32.56
CA SER A 792 14.26 -19.46 33.12
C SER A 792 14.96 -19.35 34.48
N ASN A 793 15.22 -18.12 34.98
CA ASN A 793 15.92 -17.84 36.22
C ASN A 793 15.19 -16.88 37.18
N SER A 794 14.04 -16.32 36.78
CA SER A 794 13.31 -15.34 37.61
C SER A 794 11.87 -15.12 37.14
N GLY A 795 11.05 -14.49 37.97
CA GLY A 795 9.68 -14.11 37.61
C GLY A 795 8.68 -15.26 37.60
N SER A 796 7.41 -14.94 37.32
CA SER A 796 6.31 -15.90 37.27
C SER A 796 6.22 -16.63 35.94
N VAL A 797 5.59 -17.81 35.95
CA VAL A 797 5.11 -18.46 34.73
C VAL A 797 4.11 -17.56 34.02
N PHE A 798 4.19 -17.55 32.69
CA PHE A 798 3.22 -16.92 31.82
C PHE A 798 2.27 -17.96 31.21
N LYS A 799 2.82 -19.02 30.61
CA LYS A 799 2.05 -20.07 29.92
C LYS A 799 2.73 -21.43 30.03
N ARG A 800 1.94 -22.50 29.87
CA ARG A 800 2.52 -23.83 29.61
C ARG A 800 2.82 -24.01 28.13
N SER A 801 3.80 -24.83 27.84
CA SER A 801 4.35 -25.05 26.50
C SER A 801 3.27 -25.63 25.58
N GLY A 802 3.08 -24.96 24.44
CA GLY A 802 2.03 -25.23 23.46
C GLY A 802 0.66 -24.61 23.76
N GLU A 803 0.45 -23.97 24.93
CA GLU A 803 -0.78 -23.22 25.19
C GLU A 803 -0.85 -21.95 24.33
N LEU A 804 -2.07 -21.62 23.87
CA LEU A 804 -2.32 -20.40 23.12
C LEU A 804 -2.21 -19.16 24.02
N PHE A 805 -1.63 -18.11 23.48
CA PHE A 805 -1.59 -16.78 24.07
C PHE A 805 -1.74 -15.69 23.01
N ALA A 806 -1.90 -14.46 23.48
CA ALA A 806 -2.08 -13.30 22.63
C ALA A 806 -1.09 -12.19 22.96
N LEU A 807 -0.68 -11.45 21.93
CA LEU A 807 0.07 -10.21 22.05
C LEU A 807 -0.56 -9.13 21.16
N ASN A 808 -0.73 -7.96 21.73
CA ASN A 808 -1.14 -6.75 21.03
C ASN A 808 0.10 -5.94 20.67
N ALA A 809 0.29 -5.66 19.39
CA ALA A 809 1.24 -4.67 18.91
C ALA A 809 0.52 -3.31 18.79
N THR A 810 0.96 -2.33 19.57
CA THR A 810 0.37 -0.99 19.60
C THR A 810 1.42 0.03 19.17
N PRO A 811 1.24 0.79 18.07
CA PRO A 811 2.15 1.85 17.68
C PRO A 811 2.07 2.98 18.71
N ILE A 812 3.24 3.42 19.19
CA ILE A 812 3.36 4.45 20.22
C ILE A 812 4.21 5.62 19.74
N ARG A 813 3.94 6.81 20.28
CA ARG A 813 4.75 8.02 20.10
C ARG A 813 6.05 7.96 20.91
N TRP A 814 7.02 8.78 20.51
CA TRP A 814 8.33 8.86 21.15
C TRP A 814 8.24 9.33 22.60
N VAL A 815 9.09 8.77 23.46
CA VAL A 815 9.28 9.19 24.85
C VAL A 815 10.73 9.66 25.05
N SER A 816 10.91 10.64 25.93
CA SER A 816 12.17 11.38 26.07
C SER A 816 13.42 10.51 26.24
N ASN A 817 14.53 10.94 25.63
CA ASN A 817 15.90 10.36 25.74
C ASN A 817 16.11 9.00 25.06
N GLU A 818 15.13 8.48 24.33
CA GLU A 818 15.26 7.22 23.60
C GLU A 818 15.74 7.42 22.15
N SER A 819 16.38 6.38 21.60
CA SER A 819 16.87 6.40 20.21
C SER A 819 15.72 6.50 19.20
N THR A 820 15.95 7.27 18.14
CA THR A 820 15.08 7.32 16.95
C THR A 820 15.81 6.93 15.67
N ALA A 821 17.07 6.47 15.79
CA ALA A 821 17.84 6.01 14.65
C ALA A 821 17.12 4.81 14.01
N PRO A 822 16.95 4.78 12.68
CA PRO A 822 16.30 3.68 11.98
C PRO A 822 16.90 2.32 12.35
N ASN A 823 16.06 1.27 12.35
CA ASN A 823 16.45 -0.12 12.64
C ASN A 823 17.02 -0.41 14.04
N VAL A 824 17.13 0.60 14.92
CA VAL A 824 17.45 0.36 16.33
C VAL A 824 16.22 -0.16 17.03
N ALA A 825 16.27 -1.41 17.49
CA ALA A 825 15.18 -2.03 18.23
C ALA A 825 15.05 -1.43 19.64
N ILE A 826 13.82 -1.18 20.07
CA ILE A 826 13.47 -0.51 21.33
C ILE A 826 12.94 -1.53 22.33
N ASP A 827 13.44 -1.52 23.56
CA ASP A 827 12.85 -2.31 24.65
C ASP A 827 11.53 -1.67 25.10
N VAL A 828 10.41 -2.36 24.86
CA VAL A 828 9.07 -1.85 25.13
C VAL A 828 8.44 -2.41 26.41
N SER A 829 9.23 -3.05 27.27
CA SER A 829 8.75 -3.75 28.48
C SER A 829 7.96 -2.85 29.45
N ASN A 830 8.21 -1.53 29.44
CA ASN A 830 7.64 -0.58 30.40
C ASN A 830 6.42 0.23 29.88
N TYR A 831 5.99 0.03 28.63
CA TYR A 831 4.99 0.94 28.01
C TYR A 831 3.54 0.45 28.06
N CYS A 832 3.28 -0.81 28.44
CA CYS A 832 1.92 -1.36 28.43
C CYS A 832 0.94 -0.66 29.37
N ASN A 833 1.44 -0.05 30.45
CA ASN A 833 0.60 0.71 31.40
C ASN A 833 0.38 2.18 30.99
N GLN A 834 0.85 2.58 29.80
CA GLN A 834 0.85 3.97 29.32
C GLN A 834 0.20 4.12 27.93
N LEU A 835 -0.44 3.07 27.40
CA LEU A 835 -0.96 3.06 26.03
C LEU A 835 -2.05 4.10 25.78
N ASP A 836 -2.82 4.48 26.79
CA ASP A 836 -3.86 5.51 26.66
C ASP A 836 -3.29 6.84 26.20
N THR A 837 -2.10 7.20 26.69
CA THR A 837 -1.44 8.48 26.36
C THR A 837 -0.41 8.33 25.25
N LEU A 838 0.19 7.16 25.06
CA LEU A 838 1.27 6.97 24.09
C LEU A 838 0.81 6.47 22.71
N ALA A 839 -0.34 5.79 22.60
CA ALA A 839 -0.74 5.19 21.33
C ALA A 839 -1.00 6.24 20.24
N THR A 840 -0.45 6.03 19.04
CA THR A 840 -0.76 6.82 17.84
C THR A 840 -1.95 6.21 17.12
N LYS A 841 -3.16 6.70 17.41
CA LYS A 841 -4.41 6.11 16.94
C LYS A 841 -4.69 6.35 15.45
N ASN A 842 -4.14 7.40 14.85
CA ASN A 842 -4.32 7.67 13.42
C ASN A 842 -3.63 6.62 12.54
N PHE A 843 -2.66 5.88 13.08
CA PHE A 843 -2.05 4.73 12.42
C PHE A 843 -3.07 3.66 12.01
N TYR A 844 -4.19 3.53 12.73
CA TYR A 844 -5.18 2.47 12.48
C TYR A 844 -6.26 2.84 11.46
N ALA A 845 -6.30 4.09 10.99
CA ALA A 845 -7.37 4.54 10.10
C ALA A 845 -7.19 3.96 8.70
N ASP A 846 -8.30 3.62 8.03
CA ASP A 846 -8.26 2.99 6.68
C ASP A 846 -7.61 3.88 5.62
N SER A 847 -7.65 5.21 5.80
CA SER A 847 -6.99 6.19 4.91
C SER A 847 -5.55 6.53 5.32
N ALA A 848 -5.02 5.90 6.37
CA ALA A 848 -3.60 6.01 6.72
C ALA A 848 -2.74 5.15 5.75
N PRO A 849 -1.42 5.40 5.66
CA PRO A 849 -0.53 4.60 4.81
C PRO A 849 -0.62 3.10 5.15
N ALA A 850 -0.97 2.30 4.14
CA ALA A 850 -1.24 0.88 4.33
C ALA A 850 0.04 0.07 4.60
N VAL A 851 0.10 -0.55 5.78
CA VAL A 851 1.21 -1.44 6.18
C VAL A 851 0.72 -2.68 6.93
N SER A 852 1.57 -3.70 7.02
CA SER A 852 1.33 -4.90 7.81
C SER A 852 2.42 -5.10 8.85
N VAL A 853 2.01 -5.33 10.10
CA VAL A 853 2.89 -5.58 11.24
C VAL A 853 3.09 -7.08 11.40
N ASN A 854 4.32 -7.50 11.67
CA ASN A 854 4.70 -8.88 11.89
C ASN A 854 5.39 -9.04 13.26
N LEU A 855 5.42 -10.28 13.76
CA LEU A 855 6.21 -10.65 14.92
C LEU A 855 7.38 -11.54 14.48
N SER A 856 8.49 -11.42 15.18
CA SER A 856 9.60 -12.37 15.14
C SER A 856 10.05 -12.67 16.55
N ALA A 857 10.64 -13.84 16.77
CA ALA A 857 11.10 -14.25 18.09
C ALA A 857 12.47 -14.92 18.01
N VAL A 858 13.29 -14.65 19.01
CA VAL A 858 14.53 -15.38 19.29
C VAL A 858 14.50 -15.84 20.75
N LEU A 859 15.32 -16.82 21.09
CA LEU A 859 15.44 -17.28 22.47
C LEU A 859 16.02 -16.16 23.34
N ASP A 860 15.39 -15.88 24.47
CA ASP A 860 15.85 -14.92 25.48
C ASP A 860 16.49 -15.64 26.66
N SER A 861 15.79 -16.63 27.23
CA SER A 861 16.35 -17.49 28.28
C SER A 861 15.80 -18.92 28.17
N PRO A 862 16.58 -19.95 28.53
CA PRO A 862 17.98 -19.91 28.96
C PRO A 862 18.93 -19.61 27.78
N SER A 863 20.00 -18.86 28.01
CA SER A 863 20.92 -18.44 26.93
C SER A 863 21.71 -19.60 26.29
N ALA A 864 21.85 -20.72 27.01
CA ALA A 864 22.48 -21.94 26.51
C ALA A 864 21.48 -22.95 25.92
N GLY A 865 20.21 -22.58 25.84
CA GLY A 865 19.15 -23.41 25.28
C GLY A 865 18.99 -23.24 23.77
N GLU A 866 17.89 -23.77 23.26
CA GLU A 866 17.51 -23.70 21.85
C GLU A 866 16.10 -23.14 21.64
N LEU A 867 15.83 -22.62 20.45
CA LEU A 867 14.55 -21.97 20.12
C LEU A 867 13.43 -22.99 19.82
N GLY A 868 13.77 -24.24 19.52
CA GLY A 868 12.84 -25.24 19.00
C GLY A 868 12.28 -24.82 17.63
N SER A 869 10.98 -25.02 17.40
CA SER A 869 10.26 -24.58 16.19
C SER A 869 10.10 -23.05 16.08
N GLY A 870 10.42 -22.30 17.15
CA GLY A 870 10.19 -20.86 17.23
C GLY A 870 8.75 -20.49 17.57
N LEU A 871 8.48 -19.19 17.65
CA LEU A 871 7.14 -18.67 17.90
C LEU A 871 6.23 -18.99 16.72
N GLU A 872 5.14 -19.73 16.98
CA GLU A 872 4.19 -20.17 15.96
C GLU A 872 2.85 -19.42 16.10
N GLY A 873 1.98 -19.54 15.09
CA GLY A 873 0.68 -18.86 15.05
C GLY A 873 0.71 -17.43 14.49
N ILE A 874 1.85 -17.01 13.94
CA ILE A 874 2.01 -15.72 13.26
C ILE A 874 1.50 -15.85 11.82
N PRO A 875 0.58 -14.98 11.35
CA PRO A 875 0.13 -14.99 9.96
C PRO A 875 1.29 -14.76 8.97
N PRO A 876 1.36 -15.47 7.82
CA PRO A 876 2.50 -15.39 6.90
C PRO A 876 2.84 -14.00 6.37
N ASN A 877 1.83 -13.11 6.27
CA ASN A 877 1.98 -11.74 5.76
C ASN A 877 1.86 -10.68 6.87
N GLY A 878 1.95 -11.09 8.14
CA GLY A 878 1.61 -10.23 9.27
C GLY A 878 0.12 -9.88 9.33
N LEU A 879 -0.20 -8.86 10.11
CA LEU A 879 -1.55 -8.32 10.27
C LEU A 879 -1.61 -6.87 9.78
N ALA A 880 -2.67 -6.51 9.08
CA ALA A 880 -2.88 -5.16 8.60
C ALA A 880 -3.02 -4.15 9.77
N HIS A 881 -2.56 -2.92 9.54
CA HIS A 881 -2.62 -1.83 10.50
C HIS A 881 -4.04 -1.39 10.89
N ASN A 882 -5.09 -1.83 10.20
CA ASN A 882 -6.47 -1.31 10.35
C ASN A 882 -7.24 -1.84 11.57
N THR A 883 -6.55 -2.42 12.57
CA THR A 883 -7.15 -2.95 13.80
C THR A 883 -6.49 -2.34 15.02
N ASN A 884 -7.29 -1.80 15.93
CA ASN A 884 -6.82 -1.10 17.14
C ASN A 884 -7.17 -1.93 18.40
N PRO A 885 -6.20 -2.62 19.03
CA PRO A 885 -4.80 -2.80 18.64
C PRO A 885 -4.62 -3.90 17.58
N ILE A 886 -3.40 -4.03 17.04
CA ILE A 886 -3.05 -5.14 16.14
C ILE A 886 -2.87 -6.40 16.99
N ALA A 887 -3.86 -7.28 16.96
CA ALA A 887 -3.99 -8.39 17.90
C ALA A 887 -3.55 -9.72 17.28
N PHE A 888 -2.42 -10.27 17.74
CA PHE A 888 -1.98 -11.62 17.43
C PHE A 888 -2.57 -12.58 18.47
N SER A 889 -3.68 -13.24 18.16
CA SER A 889 -4.51 -13.96 19.14
C SER A 889 -4.25 -15.46 19.25
N SER A 890 -3.49 -16.04 18.33
CA SER A 890 -3.33 -17.50 18.18
C SER A 890 -1.86 -17.94 18.31
N LEU A 891 -1.08 -17.21 19.09
CA LEU A 891 0.35 -17.50 19.27
C LEU A 891 0.55 -18.69 20.19
N PHE A 892 1.54 -19.52 19.92
CA PHE A 892 2.00 -20.58 20.83
C PHE A 892 3.47 -20.88 20.60
N TRP A 893 4.10 -21.52 21.59
CA TRP A 893 5.49 -21.97 21.51
C TRP A 893 5.65 -23.30 22.24
N LYS A 894 6.28 -24.28 21.60
CA LYS A 894 6.40 -25.68 22.07
C LYS A 894 7.74 -25.98 22.72
N GLU A 895 8.29 -25.00 23.41
CA GLU A 895 9.52 -25.15 24.19
C GLU A 895 9.37 -24.40 25.53
N ALA A 896 10.34 -24.56 26.44
CA ALA A 896 10.37 -23.92 27.75
C ALA A 896 11.38 -22.76 27.77
N GLY A 897 11.07 -21.68 28.49
CA GLY A 897 11.97 -20.54 28.69
C GLY A 897 11.29 -19.19 28.50
N SER A 898 11.98 -18.22 27.93
CA SER A 898 11.41 -16.95 27.47
C SER A 898 11.86 -16.63 26.06
N LEU A 899 11.01 -15.92 25.34
CA LEU A 899 11.26 -15.43 23.99
C LEU A 899 11.50 -13.92 24.02
N LYS A 900 12.49 -13.45 23.28
CA LYS A 900 12.58 -12.04 22.90
C LYS A 900 11.75 -11.86 21.65
N VAL A 901 10.53 -11.38 21.82
CA VAL A 901 9.59 -11.12 20.73
C VAL A 901 9.77 -9.69 20.25
N THR A 902 9.87 -9.50 18.94
CA THR A 902 10.03 -8.21 18.26
C THR A 902 8.87 -7.99 17.30
N ALA A 903 8.17 -6.87 17.43
CA ALA A 903 7.20 -6.36 16.47
C ALA A 903 7.85 -5.38 15.51
N ASP A 904 7.61 -5.56 14.22
CA ASP A 904 8.13 -4.71 13.15
C ASP A 904 7.19 -4.74 11.93
N LEU A 905 7.43 -3.93 10.92
CA LEU A 905 6.74 -4.01 9.63
C LEU A 905 7.22 -5.23 8.82
N THR A 906 6.32 -5.86 8.08
CA THR A 906 6.62 -7.01 7.21
C THR A 906 7.53 -6.61 6.04
N ASN A 907 7.34 -5.38 5.53
CA ASN A 907 8.23 -4.73 4.59
C ASN A 907 8.80 -3.49 5.27
N GLN A 908 10.12 -3.46 5.45
CA GLN A 908 10.83 -2.32 6.02
C GLN A 908 10.97 -1.14 5.05
N ALA A 909 10.32 -1.18 3.87
CA ALA A 909 10.14 0.03 3.07
C ALA A 909 9.49 1.13 3.91
N ASP A 910 9.91 2.36 3.65
CA ASP A 910 9.62 3.52 4.46
C ASP A 910 8.12 3.70 4.75
N TYR A 911 7.74 3.70 6.03
CA TYR A 911 6.42 4.21 6.43
C TYR A 911 6.51 5.74 6.33
N LEU A 912 5.90 6.29 5.28
CA LEU A 912 6.02 7.68 4.84
C LEU A 912 7.42 8.05 4.33
N PHE A 913 8.44 8.01 5.20
CA PHE A 913 9.79 8.51 4.89
C PHE A 913 10.95 7.70 5.47
N GLU A 914 10.71 6.87 6.49
CA GLU A 914 11.70 5.93 7.02
C GLU A 914 11.02 4.76 7.76
N PRO A 915 11.72 3.66 8.11
CA PRO A 915 11.15 2.53 8.83
C PRO A 915 10.74 2.90 10.27
N ILE A 916 9.69 2.24 10.79
CA ILE A 916 9.34 2.31 12.22
C ILE A 916 10.37 1.52 13.02
N ASN A 917 10.76 1.98 14.21
CA ASN A 917 11.70 1.25 15.04
C ASN A 917 11.08 -0.07 15.53
N PRO A 918 11.76 -1.23 15.39
CA PRO A 918 11.25 -2.48 15.91
C PRO A 918 11.06 -2.40 17.43
N GLY A 919 9.92 -2.86 17.95
CA GLY A 919 9.66 -2.89 19.39
C GLY A 919 9.82 -4.31 19.92
N TYR A 920 10.69 -4.52 20.91
CA TYR A 920 10.93 -5.85 21.48
C TYR A 920 10.71 -5.92 22.98
N ARG A 921 10.36 -7.10 23.47
CA ARG A 921 10.35 -7.41 24.90
C ARG A 921 10.55 -8.90 25.14
N SER A 922 10.92 -9.24 26.37
CA SER A 922 10.85 -10.62 26.84
C SER A 922 9.38 -11.02 27.07
N VAL A 923 9.05 -12.25 26.63
CA VAL A 923 7.76 -12.92 26.78
C VAL A 923 8.03 -14.29 27.37
N GLY A 924 7.61 -14.49 28.61
CA GLY A 924 7.84 -15.71 29.38
C GLY A 924 7.40 -15.56 30.85
N ARG A 925 7.60 -16.55 31.71
CA ARG A 925 8.26 -17.83 31.45
C ARG A 925 7.26 -18.86 30.88
N PHE A 926 7.65 -19.58 29.85
CA PHE A 926 6.99 -20.80 29.39
C PHE A 926 7.54 -21.99 30.16
N ALA A 927 6.67 -22.75 30.82
CA ALA A 927 7.02 -24.00 31.48
C ALA A 927 6.52 -25.19 30.65
N PRO A 928 7.06 -26.41 30.82
CA PRO A 928 6.49 -27.60 30.19
C PRO A 928 4.99 -27.75 30.47
N SER A 929 4.27 -28.42 29.57
CA SER A 929 2.86 -28.72 29.83
C SER A 929 2.69 -29.85 30.84
N GLN A 930 3.60 -30.83 30.81
CA GLN A 930 3.48 -32.05 31.59
C GLN A 930 4.82 -32.78 31.71
N LEU A 931 4.90 -33.65 32.72
CA LEU A 931 5.94 -34.67 32.85
C LEU A 931 5.39 -36.02 32.41
N VAL A 932 6.22 -36.84 31.78
CA VAL A 932 5.85 -38.18 31.30
C VAL A 932 6.94 -39.17 31.67
N MET A 933 6.56 -40.31 32.26
CA MET A 933 7.49 -41.42 32.43
C MET A 933 7.70 -42.13 31.10
N LEU A 934 8.95 -42.25 30.71
CA LEU A 934 9.35 -42.96 29.51
C LEU A 934 9.38 -44.47 29.78
N ASP A 935 8.93 -45.26 28.81
CA ASP A 935 9.09 -46.72 28.82
C ASP A 935 10.42 -47.14 28.17
N GLU A 936 10.83 -48.39 28.36
CA GLU A 936 12.09 -48.91 27.79
C GLU A 936 12.11 -48.84 26.25
N ALA A 937 10.93 -48.88 25.60
CA ALA A 937 10.78 -48.85 24.15
C ALA A 937 10.91 -47.43 23.55
N SER A 938 10.77 -46.39 24.36
CA SER A 938 10.76 -44.98 23.94
C SER A 938 12.14 -44.43 23.56
N ASP A 939 13.23 -45.10 23.95
CA ASP A 939 14.60 -44.74 23.59
C ASP A 939 15.37 -45.97 23.05
N PRO A 940 15.07 -46.42 21.82
CA PRO A 940 15.70 -47.61 21.23
C PRO A 940 17.20 -47.43 20.97
N SER A 941 17.70 -46.19 21.01
CA SER A 941 19.12 -45.84 20.83
C SER A 941 19.98 -46.09 22.06
N ASN A 942 19.38 -46.08 23.26
CA ASN A 942 20.10 -46.28 24.51
C ASN A 942 19.37 -47.37 25.31
N VAL A 943 19.80 -48.63 25.15
CA VAL A 943 19.19 -49.77 25.84
C VAL A 943 19.31 -49.58 27.34
N TRP A 944 18.17 -49.41 28.01
CA TRP A 944 18.06 -49.34 29.47
C TRP A 944 16.94 -50.27 29.92
N ALA A 945 17.03 -50.77 31.14
CA ALA A 945 16.00 -51.61 31.75
C ALA A 945 15.59 -50.99 33.08
N GLN A 946 14.29 -50.89 33.32
CA GLN A 946 13.72 -50.31 34.53
C GLN A 946 14.03 -51.18 35.74
N TRP A 947 13.93 -52.50 35.61
CA TRP A 947 14.22 -53.46 36.67
C TRP A 947 15.28 -54.46 36.20
N GLN A 948 16.51 -54.34 36.72
CA GLN A 948 17.60 -55.25 36.37
C GLN A 948 17.77 -56.34 37.44
N TYR A 949 16.91 -57.36 37.36
CA TYR A 949 16.96 -58.49 38.30
C TYR A 949 18.30 -59.23 38.24
N ALA A 950 18.65 -59.90 39.35
CA ALA A 950 19.86 -60.71 39.42
C ALA A 950 19.86 -61.81 38.33
N SER A 951 21.06 -62.22 37.91
CA SER A 951 21.19 -63.27 36.89
C SER A 951 20.45 -64.54 37.31
N ASN A 952 19.68 -65.12 36.37
CA ASN A 952 18.82 -66.29 36.60
C ASN A 952 17.68 -66.09 37.61
N HIS A 953 17.27 -64.85 37.90
CA HIS A 953 16.00 -64.53 38.54
C HIS A 953 15.03 -64.00 37.48
N ASP A 954 13.93 -64.71 37.23
CA ASP A 954 12.96 -64.36 36.18
C ASP A 954 11.86 -63.43 36.71
N GLY A 955 12.04 -62.11 36.56
CA GLY A 955 11.01 -61.11 36.84
C GLY A 955 10.64 -60.94 38.32
N PHE A 956 11.56 -61.21 39.26
CA PHE A 956 11.34 -61.00 40.70
C PHE A 956 12.65 -60.66 41.43
N ALA A 957 12.54 -60.03 42.59
CA ALA A 957 13.63 -59.89 43.56
C ALA A 957 13.20 -60.35 44.96
N TYR A 958 14.13 -60.86 45.75
CA TYR A 958 13.87 -61.09 47.16
C TYR A 958 13.89 -59.77 47.94
N MET A 959 13.10 -59.69 49.00
CA MET A 959 13.16 -58.55 49.91
C MET A 959 14.55 -58.45 50.56
N SER A 960 15.08 -57.23 50.64
CA SER A 960 16.45 -56.90 51.03
C SER A 960 17.54 -57.37 50.04
N GLN A 961 17.18 -57.90 48.88
CA GLN A 961 18.12 -58.12 47.77
C GLN A 961 18.33 -56.79 47.03
N GLN A 962 19.58 -56.38 46.91
CA GLN A 962 19.97 -55.19 46.15
C GLN A 962 20.09 -55.52 44.66
N PHE A 963 19.56 -54.65 43.80
CA PHE A 963 19.68 -54.76 42.35
C PHE A 963 19.49 -53.39 41.67
N PRO A 964 19.98 -53.19 40.43
CA PRO A 964 19.82 -51.92 39.76
C PRO A 964 18.36 -51.62 39.34
N HIS A 965 17.92 -50.38 39.58
CA HIS A 965 16.66 -49.82 39.12
C HIS A 965 16.90 -48.49 38.39
N SER A 966 16.24 -48.28 37.26
CA SER A 966 16.37 -47.05 36.48
C SER A 966 15.03 -46.52 36.00
N PHE A 967 14.91 -45.20 35.85
CA PHE A 967 13.76 -44.59 35.21
C PHE A 967 14.14 -43.29 34.51
N LYS A 968 13.31 -42.90 33.53
CA LYS A 968 13.45 -41.64 32.80
C LYS A 968 12.13 -40.87 32.84
N VAL A 969 12.22 -39.59 33.17
CA VAL A 969 11.07 -38.65 33.15
C VAL A 969 11.35 -37.56 32.12
N GLN A 970 10.45 -37.38 31.17
CA GLN A 970 10.56 -36.35 30.13
C GLN A 970 9.60 -35.19 30.39
N ALA A 971 10.10 -33.96 30.26
CA ALA A 971 9.30 -32.75 30.20
C ALA A 971 8.81 -32.51 28.76
N GLN A 972 7.51 -32.35 28.59
CA GLN A 972 6.87 -32.27 27.28
C GLN A 972 5.94 -31.06 27.15
N ALA A 973 5.77 -30.59 25.91
CA ALA A 973 4.71 -29.69 25.50
C ALA A 973 3.35 -30.42 25.44
N ASN A 974 2.28 -29.67 25.21
CA ASN A 974 0.91 -30.20 25.24
C ASN A 974 0.59 -31.22 24.12
N ASP A 975 1.38 -31.28 23.06
CA ASP A 975 1.27 -32.26 21.98
C ASP A 975 2.26 -33.44 22.13
N GLY A 976 2.99 -33.49 23.24
CA GLY A 976 3.94 -34.54 23.57
C GLY A 976 5.35 -34.32 23.03
N THR A 977 5.64 -33.19 22.35
CA THR A 977 7.03 -32.91 21.96
C THR A 977 7.89 -32.58 23.17
N PRO A 978 9.17 -33.01 23.22
CA PRO A 978 10.07 -32.67 24.34
C PRO A 978 10.33 -31.17 24.44
N THR A 979 10.41 -30.65 25.68
CA THR A 979 10.88 -29.28 25.95
C THR A 979 12.35 -29.31 26.38
N LEU A 980 13.24 -29.16 25.42
CA LEU A 980 14.69 -29.35 25.53
C LEU A 980 15.38 -28.32 26.44
N ASN A 981 14.71 -27.22 26.78
CA ASN A 981 15.27 -26.19 27.66
C ASN A 981 14.94 -26.37 29.14
N TYR A 982 14.01 -27.26 29.51
CA TYR A 982 13.48 -27.29 30.88
C TYR A 982 14.56 -27.59 31.93
N GLY A 983 15.40 -28.59 31.68
CA GLY A 983 16.51 -28.94 32.56
C GLY A 983 17.51 -27.80 32.75
N LEU A 984 17.62 -26.87 31.81
CA LEU A 984 18.51 -25.72 31.87
C LEU A 984 18.01 -24.58 32.77
N PHE A 985 16.79 -24.68 33.32
CA PHE A 985 16.24 -23.68 34.23
C PHE A 985 17.03 -23.61 35.55
N GLY A 986 16.92 -22.46 36.22
CA GLY A 986 17.33 -22.34 37.62
C GLY A 986 16.56 -23.34 38.48
N ASN A 987 17.23 -23.93 39.47
CA ASN A 987 16.71 -25.09 40.21
C ASN A 987 15.36 -24.85 40.90
N ASP A 988 15.06 -23.60 41.27
CA ASP A 988 13.79 -23.20 41.90
C ASP A 988 12.60 -23.15 40.92
N PHE A 989 12.86 -23.28 39.61
CA PHE A 989 11.86 -23.24 38.53
C PHE A 989 11.59 -24.64 37.93
N ILE A 990 12.08 -25.69 38.58
CA ILE A 990 11.86 -27.08 38.19
C ILE A 990 11.13 -27.79 39.34
N SER A 991 10.08 -28.56 38.99
CA SER A 991 9.30 -29.34 39.95
C SER A 991 10.16 -30.42 40.64
N LYS A 992 9.85 -30.73 41.89
CA LYS A 992 10.55 -31.78 42.66
C LYS A 992 9.81 -33.10 42.59
N ILE A 993 10.55 -34.18 42.35
CA ILE A 993 10.02 -35.53 42.15
C ILE A 993 10.50 -36.41 43.31
N ASP A 994 9.60 -37.18 43.90
CA ASP A 994 9.90 -38.18 44.92
C ASP A 994 9.39 -39.56 44.52
N TYR A 995 9.96 -40.58 45.15
CA TYR A 995 9.55 -41.97 44.96
C TYR A 995 8.25 -42.25 45.72
N MET A 996 7.37 -43.03 45.12
CA MET A 996 6.09 -43.43 45.71
C MET A 996 5.93 -44.95 45.64
N ALA A 997 5.49 -45.55 46.75
CA ALA A 997 5.21 -46.97 46.82
C ALA A 997 4.08 -47.23 47.82
N ASN A 998 3.01 -47.88 47.38
CA ASN A 998 1.82 -48.15 48.19
C ASN A 998 1.33 -49.59 47.99
N THR A 999 0.60 -50.13 48.96
CA THR A 999 -0.28 -51.27 48.69
C THR A 999 -1.48 -50.83 47.86
N THR A 1000 -2.12 -51.76 47.16
CA THR A 1000 -3.39 -51.53 46.45
C THR A 1000 -4.35 -52.69 46.67
N GLY A 1001 -5.65 -52.42 46.55
CA GLY A 1001 -6.69 -53.44 46.66
C GLY A 1001 -6.97 -53.93 48.09
N LEU A 1002 -6.43 -53.24 49.11
CA LEU A 1002 -6.75 -53.51 50.52
C LEU A 1002 -7.95 -52.69 50.98
N ALA A 1003 -8.52 -53.04 52.15
CA ALA A 1003 -9.57 -52.23 52.79
C ALA A 1003 -9.06 -50.85 53.22
N THR A 1004 -7.75 -50.72 53.45
CA THR A 1004 -7.04 -49.47 53.67
C THR A 1004 -5.64 -49.66 53.11
N ASP A 1005 -5.31 -48.91 52.06
CA ASP A 1005 -3.99 -48.93 51.47
C ASP A 1005 -2.98 -48.23 52.38
N VAL A 1006 -1.74 -48.72 52.40
CA VAL A 1006 -0.66 -48.21 53.26
C VAL A 1006 0.57 -47.88 52.43
N SER A 1007 1.32 -46.87 52.86
CA SER A 1007 2.59 -46.52 52.23
C SER A 1007 3.63 -47.60 52.54
N LEU A 1008 4.34 -48.01 51.49
CA LEU A 1008 5.47 -48.93 51.51
C LEU A 1008 6.82 -48.18 51.43
N LEU A 1009 6.81 -46.86 51.35
CA LEU A 1009 8.01 -46.04 51.14
C LEU A 1009 9.06 -46.23 52.24
N ASN A 1010 8.64 -46.47 53.48
CA ASN A 1010 9.55 -46.74 54.61
C ASN A 1010 10.36 -48.04 54.47
N ARG A 1011 10.04 -48.89 53.49
CA ARG A 1011 10.74 -50.13 53.17
C ARG A 1011 11.54 -50.04 51.87
N VAL A 1012 11.51 -48.91 51.17
CA VAL A 1012 12.34 -48.71 49.98
C VAL A 1012 13.69 -48.12 50.41
N ALA A 1013 14.79 -48.81 50.10
CA ALA A 1013 16.12 -48.33 50.40
C ALA A 1013 16.57 -47.25 49.40
N ASN A 1014 17.39 -46.31 49.87
CA ASN A 1014 18.10 -45.32 49.05
C ASN A 1014 17.22 -44.41 48.19
N THR A 1015 15.95 -44.18 48.56
CA THR A 1015 15.11 -43.18 47.88
C THR A 1015 15.63 -41.78 48.16
N GLN A 1016 15.61 -40.92 47.13
CA GLN A 1016 16.01 -39.52 47.21
C GLN A 1016 14.93 -38.64 46.55
N THR A 1017 14.94 -37.35 46.87
CA THR A 1017 14.18 -36.34 46.15
C THR A 1017 15.01 -35.84 44.97
N TRP A 1018 14.47 -35.92 43.76
CA TRP A 1018 15.07 -35.31 42.58
C TRP A 1018 14.57 -33.89 42.42
N THR A 1019 15.51 -32.97 42.36
CA THR A 1019 15.30 -31.53 42.29
C THR A 1019 15.75 -30.98 40.95
N GLY A 1020 15.57 -29.68 40.72
CA GLY A 1020 16.11 -29.04 39.52
C GLY A 1020 17.61 -29.21 39.30
N ALA A 1021 18.41 -29.49 40.35
CA ALA A 1021 19.85 -29.72 40.20
C ALA A 1021 20.18 -31.05 39.51
N ASP A 1022 19.25 -32.01 39.54
CA ASP A 1022 19.44 -33.38 39.03
C ASP A 1022 19.13 -33.48 37.53
N TRP A 1023 18.49 -32.45 36.96
CA TRP A 1023 18.24 -32.36 35.52
C TRP A 1023 19.52 -31.94 34.78
N PRO A 1024 19.74 -32.41 33.54
CA PRO A 1024 20.90 -32.00 32.75
C PRO A 1024 20.95 -30.49 32.57
N LYS A 1025 22.15 -29.90 32.73
CA LYS A 1025 22.38 -28.45 32.67
C LYS A 1025 23.07 -28.00 31.38
N THR A 1026 23.13 -28.88 30.38
CA THR A 1026 23.76 -28.60 29.08
C THR A 1026 23.07 -29.41 27.99
N LEU A 1027 23.02 -28.90 26.76
CA LEU A 1027 22.50 -29.61 25.57
C LEU A 1027 23.37 -30.80 25.10
N ALA A 1028 24.50 -31.07 25.75
CA ALA A 1028 25.31 -32.27 25.44
C ALA A 1028 24.61 -33.56 25.89
N GLU A 1029 23.74 -33.43 26.90
CA GLU A 1029 22.75 -34.41 27.34
C GLU A 1029 21.37 -33.81 27.07
N ASP A 1030 20.32 -34.62 26.93
CA ASP A 1030 18.97 -34.12 26.66
C ASP A 1030 18.36 -33.47 27.93
N PRO A 1031 18.26 -32.13 28.04
CA PRO A 1031 17.75 -31.49 29.25
C PRO A 1031 16.22 -31.58 29.38
N SER A 1032 15.52 -32.15 28.39
CA SER A 1032 14.13 -32.53 28.56
C SER A 1032 13.97 -33.82 29.37
N ILE A 1033 15.04 -34.57 29.67
CA ILE A 1033 14.98 -35.87 30.34
C ILE A 1033 15.76 -35.85 31.66
N LEU A 1034 15.06 -36.14 32.75
CA LEU A 1034 15.68 -36.60 33.99
C LEU A 1034 15.93 -38.11 33.88
N SER A 1035 17.20 -38.52 33.90
CA SER A 1035 17.62 -39.93 33.90
C SER A 1035 18.16 -40.33 35.27
N VAL A 1036 17.54 -41.32 35.91
CA VAL A 1036 17.93 -41.79 37.24
C VAL A 1036 18.32 -43.26 37.18
N GLN A 1037 19.45 -43.59 37.81
CA GLN A 1037 19.91 -44.96 38.03
C GLN A 1037 20.25 -45.14 39.51
N MET A 1038 19.69 -46.18 40.11
CA MET A 1038 19.93 -46.62 41.48
C MET A 1038 20.59 -47.98 41.43
N ASP A 1039 21.88 -48.08 41.78
CA ASP A 1039 22.63 -49.35 41.66
C ASP A 1039 22.30 -50.36 42.76
N ASP A 1040 21.83 -49.89 43.91
CA ASP A 1040 21.62 -50.67 45.13
C ASP A 1040 20.17 -50.57 45.65
N PHE A 1041 19.21 -50.41 44.74
CA PHE A 1041 17.79 -50.42 45.08
C PHE A 1041 17.41 -51.73 45.77
N ALA A 1042 16.67 -51.65 46.88
CA ALA A 1042 16.15 -52.81 47.58
C ALA A 1042 14.82 -52.49 48.27
N PHE A 1043 13.88 -53.44 48.20
CA PHE A 1043 12.67 -53.41 49.01
C PHE A 1043 12.88 -54.26 50.26
N MET A 1044 12.97 -53.63 51.43
CA MET A 1044 13.40 -54.26 52.68
C MET A 1044 12.36 -55.21 53.27
N LYS A 1045 12.83 -56.30 53.90
CA LYS A 1045 11.99 -57.15 54.77
C LYS A 1045 11.39 -56.31 55.91
N LYS A 1046 10.17 -56.65 56.32
CA LYS A 1046 9.51 -56.01 57.46
C LYS A 1046 10.20 -56.45 58.75
N VAL A 1047 10.75 -55.52 59.52
CA VAL A 1047 11.35 -55.81 60.83
C VAL A 1047 10.23 -55.98 61.85
N ASP A 1048 10.21 -57.12 62.53
CA ASP A 1048 9.29 -57.42 63.64
C ASP A 1048 9.89 -56.97 64.98
N SER A 1049 11.08 -57.48 65.27
CA SER A 1049 11.76 -57.25 66.53
C SER A 1049 13.29 -57.28 66.39
N THR A 1050 13.99 -56.90 67.45
CA THR A 1050 15.44 -57.03 67.55
C THR A 1050 15.79 -57.92 68.73
N VAL A 1051 16.56 -58.98 68.48
CA VAL A 1051 17.07 -59.91 69.51
C VAL A 1051 18.57 -59.67 69.67
N GLY A 1052 18.94 -58.94 70.72
CA GLY A 1052 20.33 -58.48 70.90
C GLY A 1052 20.70 -57.45 69.83
N SER A 1053 21.72 -57.73 69.01
CA SER A 1053 22.11 -56.92 67.86
C SER A 1053 21.51 -57.38 66.53
N PHE A 1054 20.75 -58.49 66.51
CA PHE A 1054 20.20 -59.09 65.30
C PHE A 1054 18.74 -58.72 65.10
N ILE A 1055 18.36 -58.44 63.86
CA ILE A 1055 16.97 -58.20 63.48
C ILE A 1055 16.24 -59.53 63.28
N ALA A 1056 14.99 -59.62 63.70
CA ALA A 1056 14.07 -60.69 63.31
C ALA A 1056 13.01 -60.08 62.39
N THR A 1057 12.83 -60.68 61.21
CA THR A 1057 11.87 -60.16 60.23
C THR A 1057 10.58 -60.98 60.17
N GLU A 1058 9.47 -60.30 59.90
CA GLU A 1058 8.15 -60.92 59.74
C GLU A 1058 7.91 -61.28 58.26
N PRO A 1059 7.51 -62.53 57.95
CA PRO A 1059 7.11 -62.90 56.59
C PRO A 1059 5.89 -62.13 56.09
N ASP A 1060 6.01 -61.50 54.93
CA ASP A 1060 4.91 -60.81 54.26
C ASP A 1060 5.06 -60.82 52.73
N GLY A 1061 4.03 -60.37 52.03
CA GLY A 1061 3.94 -60.46 50.57
C GLY A 1061 3.41 -61.83 50.08
N PRO A 1062 3.68 -62.19 48.80
CA PRO A 1062 4.47 -61.44 47.83
C PRO A 1062 3.82 -60.10 47.46
N PHE A 1063 4.63 -59.09 47.14
CA PHE A 1063 4.16 -57.81 46.60
C PHE A 1063 4.33 -57.83 45.09
N ASN A 1064 3.25 -57.69 44.36
CA ASN A 1064 3.22 -57.68 42.90
C ASN A 1064 2.16 -56.68 42.40
N SER A 1065 1.95 -56.63 41.09
CA SER A 1065 1.02 -55.69 40.45
C SER A 1065 -0.45 -55.84 40.87
N SER A 1066 -0.84 -56.91 41.57
CA SER A 1066 -2.20 -57.10 42.08
C SER A 1066 -2.46 -56.48 43.45
N ASN A 1067 -1.40 -56.20 44.23
CA ASN A 1067 -1.52 -55.74 45.62
C ASN A 1067 -0.52 -54.64 46.02
N SER A 1068 0.35 -54.21 45.12
CA SER A 1068 1.29 -53.11 45.31
C SER A 1068 1.48 -52.32 44.03
N ILE A 1069 1.84 -51.04 44.19
CA ILE A 1069 2.10 -50.13 43.10
C ILE A 1069 3.28 -49.22 43.44
N PHE A 1070 4.24 -49.12 42.53
CA PHE A 1070 5.46 -48.34 42.63
C PHE A 1070 5.49 -47.29 41.51
N GLY A 1071 5.97 -46.10 41.83
CA GLY A 1071 5.99 -44.98 40.88
C GLY A 1071 6.62 -43.74 41.48
N LEU A 1072 6.23 -42.59 40.95
CA LEU A 1072 6.77 -41.28 41.31
C LEU A 1072 5.65 -40.29 41.59
N GLU A 1073 5.92 -39.31 42.44
CA GLU A 1073 5.03 -38.16 42.64
C GLU A 1073 5.80 -36.84 42.52
N VAL A 1074 5.08 -35.76 42.19
CA VAL A 1074 5.64 -34.41 42.24
C VAL A 1074 5.27 -33.77 43.57
N THR A 1075 6.20 -33.76 44.52
CA THR A 1075 5.95 -33.27 45.89
C THR A 1075 5.99 -31.76 46.01
N THR A 1076 6.68 -31.08 45.10
CA THR A 1076 6.63 -29.63 44.95
C THR A 1076 6.36 -29.31 43.50
N ILE A 1077 5.10 -28.97 43.21
CA ILE A 1077 4.66 -28.54 41.89
C ILE A 1077 5.09 -27.09 41.69
N ILE A 1078 5.91 -26.85 40.67
CA ILE A 1078 6.33 -25.52 40.24
C ILE A 1078 5.71 -25.24 38.88
N ASP A 1079 5.17 -24.03 38.69
CA ASP A 1079 4.54 -23.59 37.43
C ASP A 1079 3.43 -24.53 36.92
N ASP A 1080 2.75 -25.23 37.84
CA ASP A 1080 1.74 -26.26 37.56
C ASP A 1080 2.25 -27.43 36.68
N VAL A 1081 3.56 -27.69 36.68
CA VAL A 1081 4.20 -28.81 35.97
C VAL A 1081 4.09 -30.07 36.83
N ASN A 1082 3.25 -31.00 36.39
CA ASN A 1082 3.02 -32.31 37.04
C ASN A 1082 2.99 -33.44 35.99
N PHE A 1083 2.93 -34.70 36.42
CA PHE A 1083 2.74 -35.85 35.54
C PHE A 1083 1.41 -35.76 34.77
N SER A 1084 1.44 -36.14 33.50
CA SER A 1084 0.28 -36.17 32.61
C SER A 1084 -0.83 -37.14 33.06
N VAL A 1085 -0.43 -38.23 33.71
CA VAL A 1085 -1.30 -39.27 34.25
C VAL A 1085 -1.02 -39.43 35.73
N LEU A 1086 -2.05 -39.18 36.55
CA LEU A 1086 -2.03 -39.44 37.98
C LEU A 1086 -2.94 -40.64 38.28
N ASP A 1087 -2.34 -41.79 38.56
CA ASP A 1087 -3.00 -43.08 38.78
C ASP A 1087 -2.64 -43.72 40.13
N MET A 1088 -1.76 -43.09 40.93
CA MET A 1088 -1.42 -43.54 42.27
C MET A 1088 -2.04 -42.63 43.35
N PRO A 1089 -2.89 -43.17 44.25
CA PRO A 1089 -3.53 -42.40 45.31
C PRO A 1089 -2.59 -42.14 46.49
N ASP A 1090 -2.65 -40.94 47.06
CA ASP A 1090 -2.12 -40.68 48.39
C ASP A 1090 -2.91 -41.49 49.43
N VAL A 1091 -2.22 -42.24 50.29
CA VAL A 1091 -2.85 -43.19 51.23
C VAL A 1091 -3.67 -42.50 52.32
N SER A 1092 -3.47 -41.20 52.55
CA SER A 1092 -4.19 -40.45 53.59
C SER A 1092 -5.48 -39.79 53.07
N THR A 1093 -5.48 -39.37 51.80
CA THR A 1093 -6.56 -38.58 51.18
C THR A 1093 -7.34 -39.36 50.13
N GLY A 1094 -6.75 -40.40 49.54
CA GLY A 1094 -7.32 -41.20 48.45
C GLY A 1094 -7.33 -40.48 47.09
N THR A 1095 -6.76 -39.29 46.98
CA THR A 1095 -6.64 -38.56 45.70
C THR A 1095 -5.39 -39.01 44.95
N ASN A 1096 -5.48 -39.19 43.64
CA ASN A 1096 -4.31 -39.52 42.82
C ASN A 1096 -3.34 -38.35 42.78
N VAL A 1097 -2.10 -38.58 43.24
CA VAL A 1097 -1.03 -37.59 43.31
C VAL A 1097 0.26 -38.04 42.61
N GLY A 1098 0.41 -39.35 42.38
CA GLY A 1098 1.55 -39.93 41.70
C GLY A 1098 1.20 -40.67 40.42
N SER A 1099 2.23 -41.09 39.70
CA SER A 1099 2.19 -41.82 38.44
C SER A 1099 2.95 -43.14 38.60
N ALA A 1100 2.32 -44.26 38.22
CA ALA A 1100 2.87 -45.60 38.36
C ALA A 1100 3.90 -45.94 37.27
N PHE A 1101 5.01 -46.57 37.65
CA PHE A 1101 6.01 -47.01 36.68
C PHE A 1101 5.39 -47.90 35.58
N PRO A 1102 5.83 -47.76 34.32
CA PRO A 1102 5.33 -48.58 33.21
C PRO A 1102 5.40 -50.09 33.46
N GLU A 1103 6.45 -50.56 34.13
CA GLU A 1103 6.58 -51.94 34.57
C GLU A 1103 6.57 -52.02 36.11
N GLN A 1104 5.76 -52.94 36.66
CA GLN A 1104 5.62 -53.10 38.11
C GLN A 1104 6.46 -54.31 38.60
N PRO A 1105 7.25 -54.16 39.66
CA PRO A 1105 8.14 -55.21 40.15
C PRO A 1105 7.39 -56.29 40.96
N GLU A 1106 8.04 -57.44 41.14
CA GLU A 1106 7.59 -58.49 42.07
C GLU A 1106 8.63 -58.69 43.19
N PHE A 1107 8.22 -58.43 44.44
CA PHE A 1107 9.06 -58.63 45.64
C PHE A 1107 8.57 -59.79 46.50
N ARG A 1108 9.48 -60.70 46.84
CA ARG A 1108 9.19 -61.92 47.60
C ARG A 1108 9.96 -61.95 48.92
N TYR A 1109 9.28 -62.22 50.04
CA TYR A 1109 9.98 -62.52 51.28
C TYR A 1109 10.61 -63.91 51.16
N GLY A 1110 11.94 -63.97 51.01
CA GLY A 1110 12.69 -65.20 50.74
C GLY A 1110 13.36 -65.82 51.95
N ARG A 1111 13.57 -67.14 51.90
CA ARG A 1111 14.48 -67.89 52.78
C ARG A 1111 15.13 -69.05 52.05
N MET A 1112 16.34 -69.42 52.46
CA MET A 1112 16.93 -70.71 52.12
C MET A 1112 16.61 -71.71 53.23
N HIS A 1113 16.33 -72.97 52.91
CA HIS A 1113 15.90 -74.00 53.84
C HIS A 1113 16.64 -75.30 53.57
N LEU A 1114 17.26 -75.87 54.59
CA LEU A 1114 17.91 -77.19 54.54
C LEU A 1114 17.05 -78.19 55.30
N GLU A 1115 16.85 -79.38 54.74
CA GLU A 1115 16.10 -80.43 55.44
C GLU A 1115 16.96 -81.22 56.43
N ASP A 1116 16.36 -81.55 57.57
CA ASP A 1116 16.94 -82.48 58.55
C ASP A 1116 17.09 -83.89 57.93
N VAL A 1117 18.27 -84.49 58.08
CA VAL A 1117 18.59 -85.78 57.45
C VAL A 1117 19.32 -86.73 58.41
N GLY A 1118 19.30 -88.02 58.08
CA GLY A 1118 19.96 -89.06 58.87
C GLY A 1118 20.58 -90.15 58.01
N GLY A 1119 21.75 -90.62 58.42
CA GLY A 1119 22.51 -91.62 57.68
C GLY A 1119 23.41 -92.48 58.57
N ASN A 1120 24.10 -93.43 57.95
CA ASN A 1120 25.08 -94.25 58.66
C ASN A 1120 26.36 -93.46 58.94
N THR A 1121 27.05 -93.79 60.02
CA THR A 1121 28.37 -93.22 60.36
C THR A 1121 29.36 -93.44 59.22
N GLY A 1122 30.10 -92.39 58.85
CA GLY A 1122 31.10 -92.43 57.78
C GLY A 1122 30.53 -92.42 56.36
N GLN A 1123 29.22 -92.25 56.18
CA GLN A 1123 28.62 -92.02 54.86
C GLN A 1123 28.37 -90.53 54.61
N THR A 1124 28.56 -90.11 53.36
CA THR A 1124 28.10 -88.82 52.85
C THR A 1124 26.57 -88.86 52.75
N VAL A 1125 25.89 -87.97 53.47
CA VAL A 1125 24.43 -87.88 53.53
C VAL A 1125 23.99 -86.69 52.70
N ARG A 1126 23.08 -86.88 51.74
CA ARG A 1126 22.49 -85.79 50.97
C ARG A 1126 21.61 -84.92 51.86
N VAL A 1127 21.79 -83.60 51.78
CA VAL A 1127 21.00 -82.57 52.46
C VAL A 1127 20.20 -81.83 51.38
N PRO A 1128 18.90 -82.09 51.24
CA PRO A 1128 18.05 -81.32 50.32
C PRO A 1128 18.06 -79.83 50.68
N LEU A 1129 18.29 -78.98 49.68
CA LEU A 1129 18.25 -77.52 49.80
C LEU A 1129 17.08 -76.98 48.98
N ARG A 1130 16.31 -76.08 49.60
CA ARG A 1130 15.28 -75.30 48.91
C ARG A 1130 15.47 -73.82 49.14
N VAL A 1131 15.15 -73.01 48.13
CA VAL A 1131 14.88 -71.59 48.31
C VAL A 1131 13.38 -71.39 48.19
N GLU A 1132 12.80 -70.78 49.22
CA GLU A 1132 11.37 -70.66 49.42
C GLU A 1132 11.00 -69.18 49.56
N TYR A 1133 9.75 -68.84 49.24
CA TYR A 1133 9.17 -67.53 49.51
C TYR A 1133 7.85 -67.65 50.27
N TRP A 1134 7.52 -66.62 51.04
CA TRP A 1134 6.25 -66.55 51.75
C TRP A 1134 5.10 -66.21 50.80
N ASP A 1135 4.02 -66.98 50.85
CA ASP A 1135 2.79 -66.73 50.12
C ASP A 1135 1.59 -67.28 50.91
N ASP A 1136 0.67 -66.40 51.27
CA ASP A 1136 -0.61 -66.72 51.95
C ASP A 1136 -0.49 -67.64 53.17
N GLY A 1137 0.45 -67.34 54.08
CA GLY A 1137 0.57 -68.06 55.36
C GLY A 1137 1.50 -69.27 55.33
N GLU A 1138 2.09 -69.61 54.18
CA GLU A 1138 3.04 -70.72 54.05
C GLU A 1138 4.24 -70.36 53.17
N PHE A 1139 5.34 -71.09 53.34
CA PHE A 1139 6.51 -70.98 52.47
C PHE A 1139 6.41 -71.96 51.30
N LYS A 1140 6.54 -71.44 50.08
CA LYS A 1140 6.50 -72.21 48.83
C LYS A 1140 7.86 -72.16 48.13
N THR A 1141 8.24 -73.21 47.42
CA THR A 1141 9.48 -73.22 46.61
C THR A 1141 9.41 -72.14 45.53
N ASN A 1142 10.49 -71.37 45.37
CA ASN A 1142 10.60 -70.37 44.31
C ASN A 1142 11.07 -71.01 42.99
N ASP A 1143 10.13 -71.44 42.16
CA ASP A 1143 10.40 -72.06 40.85
C ASP A 1143 11.00 -71.10 39.80
N LYS A 1144 10.92 -69.79 40.04
CA LYS A 1144 11.54 -68.73 39.22
C LYS A 1144 13.01 -68.48 39.57
N ASP A 1145 13.52 -69.05 40.67
CA ASP A 1145 14.90 -68.87 41.11
C ASP A 1145 15.81 -69.97 40.55
N SER A 1146 16.75 -69.61 39.70
CA SER A 1146 17.88 -70.49 39.35
C SER A 1146 19.24 -69.79 39.53
N GLY A 1147 19.27 -68.75 40.36
CA GLY A 1147 20.41 -67.88 40.56
C GLY A 1147 21.00 -67.97 41.96
N SER A 1148 20.19 -68.24 42.99
CA SER A 1148 20.67 -68.30 44.38
C SER A 1148 21.78 -69.33 44.56
N GLU A 1149 22.93 -68.87 45.06
CA GLU A 1149 24.16 -69.65 45.18
C GLU A 1149 24.34 -70.28 46.57
N TYR A 1150 25.06 -71.39 46.63
CA TYR A 1150 25.52 -72.02 47.86
C TYR A 1150 26.89 -72.69 47.67
N ASP A 1151 27.75 -72.51 48.67
CA ASP A 1151 29.01 -73.23 48.81
C ASP A 1151 29.14 -73.61 50.29
N ALA A 1152 29.61 -74.82 50.59
CA ALA A 1152 29.91 -75.25 51.95
C ALA A 1152 31.42 -75.17 52.26
N THR A 1153 32.28 -74.96 51.27
CA THR A 1153 33.73 -74.93 51.43
C THR A 1153 34.19 -73.72 52.24
N ASN A 1154 34.46 -73.91 53.53
CA ASN A 1154 34.73 -72.81 54.49
C ASN A 1154 33.54 -71.86 54.73
N HIS A 1155 32.31 -72.35 54.50
CA HIS A 1155 31.06 -71.61 54.58
C HIS A 1155 30.05 -72.30 55.52
N TYR A 1156 30.51 -72.94 56.60
CA TYR A 1156 29.59 -73.60 57.53
C TYR A 1156 29.98 -73.47 59.00
N CYS A 1157 28.95 -73.48 59.86
CA CYS A 1157 29.10 -73.59 61.31
C CYS A 1157 28.57 -74.95 61.80
N VAL A 1158 29.15 -75.45 62.90
CA VAL A 1158 28.79 -76.72 63.53
C VAL A 1158 28.36 -76.50 64.97
N GLN A 1159 27.22 -77.04 65.35
CA GLN A 1159 26.86 -77.27 66.76
C GLN A 1159 26.77 -78.76 66.99
N THR A 1160 27.49 -79.27 68.01
CA THR A 1160 27.34 -80.66 68.44
C THR A 1160 26.18 -80.72 69.42
N ILE A 1161 25.02 -81.24 68.98
CA ILE A 1161 23.86 -81.44 69.87
C ILE A 1161 24.12 -82.63 70.79
N TRP A 1162 24.62 -83.74 70.22
CA TRP A 1162 24.94 -84.95 70.96
C TRP A 1162 25.98 -85.79 70.24
N ASN A 1163 26.91 -86.42 70.97
CA ASN A 1163 27.85 -87.40 70.45
C ASN A 1163 28.16 -88.46 71.54
N ASN A 1164 28.15 -89.74 71.17
CA ASN A 1164 28.37 -90.85 72.12
C ASN A 1164 29.84 -91.13 72.47
N GLN A 1165 30.80 -90.49 71.80
CA GLN A 1165 32.24 -90.72 72.01
C GLN A 1165 33.01 -89.47 72.49
N SER A 1166 32.59 -88.27 72.10
CA SER A 1166 33.29 -87.00 72.40
C SER A 1166 32.28 -85.86 72.64
N ALA A 1167 32.71 -84.76 73.26
CA ALA A 1167 31.92 -83.53 73.36
C ALA A 1167 31.86 -82.75 72.03
N THR A 1168 32.72 -83.08 71.06
CA THR A 1168 32.80 -82.46 69.73
C THR A 1168 32.63 -83.49 68.63
N THR A 1169 32.37 -83.04 67.41
CA THR A 1169 32.19 -83.86 66.20
C THR A 1169 33.10 -83.37 65.07
N ASN A 1170 33.53 -84.28 64.19
CA ASN A 1170 34.18 -83.93 62.91
C ASN A 1170 33.16 -83.94 61.76
N ALA A 1171 31.96 -83.41 62.00
CA ALA A 1171 30.96 -83.26 60.95
C ALA A 1171 31.26 -82.04 60.10
N ALA A 1172 30.94 -82.13 58.81
CA ALA A 1172 31.12 -81.05 57.85
C ALA A 1172 29.95 -81.00 56.88
N LEU A 1173 29.67 -79.80 56.40
CA LEU A 1173 28.84 -79.61 55.22
C LEU A 1173 29.76 -79.54 53.99
N VAL A 1174 29.38 -80.20 52.90
CA VAL A 1174 30.19 -80.37 51.68
C VAL A 1174 29.31 -80.16 50.45
N SER A 1175 29.68 -79.22 49.59
CA SER A 1175 29.03 -78.98 48.30
C SER A 1175 29.90 -79.42 47.11
N GLY A 1176 31.23 -79.46 47.26
CA GLY A 1176 32.14 -79.74 46.15
C GLY A 1176 32.50 -78.51 45.30
N GLY A 1177 32.16 -77.31 45.77
CA GLY A 1177 32.41 -76.02 45.11
C GLY A 1177 31.23 -75.07 45.31
N ASN A 1178 31.21 -73.99 44.52
CA ASN A 1178 30.05 -73.12 44.42
C ASN A 1178 29.03 -73.69 43.42
N HIS A 1179 27.76 -73.71 43.82
CA HIS A 1179 26.64 -74.20 43.02
C HIS A 1179 25.49 -73.20 43.11
N SER A 1180 24.59 -73.20 42.13
CA SER A 1180 23.32 -72.48 42.18
C SER A 1180 22.16 -73.46 42.26
N VAL A 1181 21.03 -73.01 42.78
CA VAL A 1181 19.78 -73.77 42.72
C VAL A 1181 19.25 -73.86 41.29
N ALA A 1182 18.43 -74.86 41.00
CA ALA A 1182 17.65 -74.97 39.78
C ALA A 1182 16.16 -74.99 40.15
N GLN A 1183 15.42 -73.97 39.72
CA GLN A 1183 13.99 -73.78 40.07
C GLN A 1183 13.75 -73.86 41.60
N GLY A 1184 14.63 -73.22 42.37
CA GLY A 1184 14.56 -73.13 43.82
C GLY A 1184 14.99 -74.41 44.55
N LEU A 1185 15.53 -75.42 43.87
CA LEU A 1185 15.92 -76.70 44.46
C LEU A 1185 17.39 -77.01 44.23
N SER A 1186 18.03 -77.68 45.20
CA SER A 1186 19.29 -78.37 44.99
C SER A 1186 19.42 -79.65 45.82
N ASP A 1187 20.12 -80.60 45.21
CA ASP A 1187 20.35 -81.95 45.70
C ASP A 1187 21.84 -82.31 45.85
N ASP A 1188 22.73 -81.36 45.54
CA ASP A 1188 24.19 -81.54 45.51
C ASP A 1188 24.88 -81.13 46.83
N LEU A 1189 24.11 -80.68 47.83
CA LEU A 1189 24.61 -80.40 49.16
C LEU A 1189 24.63 -81.68 50.00
N HIS A 1190 25.73 -81.92 50.70
CA HIS A 1190 25.94 -83.11 51.51
C HIS A 1190 26.46 -82.78 52.90
N ALA A 1191 26.22 -83.68 53.84
CA ALA A 1191 26.80 -83.69 55.18
C ALA A 1191 27.69 -84.93 55.33
N GLU A 1192 28.90 -84.73 55.82
CA GLU A 1192 29.87 -85.79 56.07
C GLU A 1192 30.26 -85.83 57.55
N HIS A 1193 30.62 -87.01 58.03
CA HIS A 1193 31.14 -87.21 59.38
C HIS A 1193 32.30 -88.17 59.34
N VAL A 1194 33.46 -87.70 59.78
CA VAL A 1194 34.67 -88.52 59.87
C VAL A 1194 34.80 -89.07 61.31
N PRO A 1195 34.44 -90.34 61.56
CA PRO A 1195 34.49 -90.90 62.90
C PRO A 1195 35.92 -90.94 63.42
N THR A 1196 36.08 -90.63 64.70
CA THR A 1196 37.37 -90.62 65.39
C THR A 1196 37.94 -92.03 65.64
N ASN A 1197 37.11 -93.07 65.51
CA ASN A 1197 37.49 -94.46 65.69
C ASN A 1197 37.39 -95.28 64.38
N THR A 1198 38.29 -96.25 64.20
CA THR A 1198 38.32 -97.14 63.02
C THR A 1198 37.18 -98.15 62.97
N ALA A 1199 36.32 -98.19 63.99
CA ALA A 1199 35.19 -99.11 64.09
C ALA A 1199 33.86 -98.51 63.58
N ASN A 1200 33.83 -97.22 63.19
CA ASN A 1200 32.65 -96.49 62.72
C ASN A 1200 31.42 -96.62 63.66
N THR A 1201 31.65 -96.64 64.97
CA THR A 1201 30.57 -96.76 65.99
C THR A 1201 30.13 -95.42 66.58
N GLU A 1202 30.71 -94.32 66.10
CA GLU A 1202 30.39 -92.96 66.54
C GLU A 1202 29.00 -92.58 66.03
N ARG A 1203 28.10 -92.24 66.95
CA ARG A 1203 26.77 -91.71 66.67
C ARG A 1203 26.77 -90.27 67.12
N ALA A 1204 26.44 -89.36 66.22
CA ALA A 1204 26.43 -87.93 66.49
C ALA A 1204 25.19 -87.30 65.88
N GLN A 1205 24.60 -86.35 66.61
CA GLN A 1205 23.60 -85.44 66.10
C GLN A 1205 24.23 -84.04 66.12
N VAL A 1206 24.23 -83.40 64.96
CA VAL A 1206 24.86 -82.10 64.76
C VAL A 1206 23.88 -81.17 64.06
N ARG A 1207 23.99 -79.88 64.31
CA ARG A 1207 23.35 -78.86 63.47
C ARG A 1207 24.41 -78.20 62.61
N LEU A 1208 24.17 -78.18 61.31
CA LEU A 1208 25.04 -77.58 60.30
C LEU A 1208 24.34 -76.37 59.72
N TRP A 1209 24.95 -75.19 59.84
CA TRP A 1209 24.50 -73.97 59.17
C TRP A 1209 25.31 -73.74 57.91
N LEU A 1210 24.65 -73.32 56.83
CA LEU A 1210 25.26 -72.91 55.58
C LEU A 1210 25.29 -71.38 55.50
N ARG A 1211 26.47 -70.78 55.50
CA ARG A 1211 26.65 -69.32 55.62
C ARG A 1211 26.16 -68.55 54.40
N GLN A 1212 25.17 -67.67 54.60
CA GLN A 1212 24.61 -66.80 53.57
C GLN A 1212 25.06 -65.35 53.73
N GLY A 1213 25.29 -64.86 54.94
CA GLY A 1213 25.72 -63.47 55.20
C GLY A 1213 26.99 -63.37 56.05
N ASP A 1214 27.57 -62.16 56.14
CA ASP A 1214 28.76 -61.88 56.96
C ASP A 1214 28.48 -62.07 58.47
N ASP A 1215 27.29 -61.66 58.89
CA ASP A 1215 26.85 -61.72 60.28
C ASP A 1215 25.54 -62.51 60.45
N SER A 1216 25.39 -63.14 61.61
CA SER A 1216 24.20 -63.91 62.00
C SER A 1216 24.35 -64.41 63.45
N PRO A 1217 23.23 -64.65 64.18
CA PRO A 1217 23.24 -64.98 65.61
C PRO A 1217 24.22 -66.10 66.01
N GLN A 1218 24.25 -67.19 65.24
CA GLN A 1218 25.02 -68.39 65.55
C GLN A 1218 26.53 -68.17 65.56
N ARG A 1219 27.06 -67.10 64.96
CA ARG A 1219 28.50 -66.78 65.02
C ARG A 1219 28.98 -66.31 66.39
N HIS A 1220 28.06 -65.81 67.20
CA HIS A 1220 28.35 -65.20 68.49
C HIS A 1220 27.96 -66.09 69.67
N GLU A 1221 27.49 -67.30 69.37
CA GLU A 1221 27.13 -68.33 70.34
C GLU A 1221 28.36 -69.20 70.68
N THR A 1222 28.64 -69.40 71.97
CA THR A 1222 29.88 -70.06 72.43
C THR A 1222 29.92 -71.58 72.19
N ASP A 1223 28.77 -72.21 71.99
CA ASP A 1223 28.60 -73.64 71.76
C ASP A 1223 28.55 -74.02 70.27
N ILE A 1224 28.78 -73.03 69.39
CA ILE A 1224 28.77 -73.20 67.94
C ILE A 1224 30.17 -72.92 67.39
N ASP A 1225 30.76 -73.93 66.74
CA ASP A 1225 32.05 -73.81 66.06
C ASP A 1225 31.85 -73.25 64.64
N CYS A 1226 32.14 -71.96 64.50
CA CYS A 1226 32.19 -71.27 63.21
C CYS A 1226 33.62 -71.06 62.70
N SER A 1227 34.62 -71.81 63.18
CA SER A 1227 36.01 -71.72 62.67
C SER A 1227 36.13 -72.14 61.21
N LYS A 1228 35.15 -72.91 60.71
CA LYS A 1228 35.00 -73.34 59.31
C LYS A 1228 34.12 -72.41 58.49
N ALA A 1229 33.81 -71.22 59.00
CA ALA A 1229 32.92 -70.24 58.39
C ALA A 1229 33.68 -68.94 58.08
N THR A 1230 34.81 -69.05 57.36
CA THR A 1230 35.68 -67.90 57.00
C THR A 1230 35.18 -67.15 55.77
N SER A 1231 34.13 -67.64 55.10
CA SER A 1231 33.50 -67.02 53.93
C SER A 1231 31.98 -67.31 53.91
N PHE A 1232 31.25 -66.67 53.02
CA PHE A 1232 29.78 -66.70 52.89
C PHE A 1232 29.39 -66.33 51.43
N THR A 1233 28.21 -66.75 50.96
CA THR A 1233 27.74 -66.49 49.57
C THR A 1233 27.15 -65.09 49.34
N ASN A 1234 27.06 -64.28 50.39
CA ASN A 1234 26.57 -62.89 50.37
C ASN A 1234 25.12 -62.74 49.89
N GLN A 1235 24.23 -63.59 50.41
CA GLN A 1235 22.78 -63.57 50.18
C GLN A 1235 22.01 -63.44 51.50
N PRO A 1236 22.25 -62.39 52.31
CA PRO A 1236 21.58 -62.22 53.61
C PRO A 1236 20.05 -62.13 53.50
N TRP A 1237 19.50 -61.77 52.33
CA TRP A 1237 18.07 -61.80 52.06
C TRP A 1237 17.43 -63.21 52.15
N LEU A 1238 18.24 -64.29 52.14
CA LEU A 1238 17.78 -65.67 52.34
C LEU A 1238 17.90 -66.18 53.78
N GLN A 1239 18.36 -65.35 54.71
CA GLN A 1239 18.33 -65.66 56.15
C GLN A 1239 16.90 -65.55 56.68
N TYR A 1240 16.60 -66.31 57.73
CA TYR A 1240 15.28 -66.36 58.36
C TYR A 1240 15.40 -66.61 59.86
N ASN A 1241 14.46 -66.14 60.66
CA ASN A 1241 14.42 -66.37 62.09
C ASN A 1241 13.98 -67.80 62.43
N TRP A 1242 14.90 -68.76 62.37
CA TRP A 1242 14.61 -70.19 62.59
C TRP A 1242 14.45 -70.56 64.08
N ARG A 1243 15.19 -69.90 64.98
CA ARG A 1243 15.26 -70.23 66.42
C ARG A 1243 14.81 -69.12 67.37
N ASP A 1244 14.12 -68.08 66.89
CA ASP A 1244 13.77 -66.89 67.68
C ASP A 1244 14.99 -66.14 68.25
N LYS A 1245 16.08 -66.09 67.46
CA LYS A 1245 17.34 -65.42 67.80
C LYS A 1245 17.70 -64.25 66.89
N GLY A 1246 16.80 -63.90 65.96
CA GLY A 1246 17.09 -63.05 64.82
C GLY A 1246 17.25 -63.88 63.55
N ASP A 1247 17.24 -63.20 62.41
CA ASP A 1247 17.44 -63.82 61.10
C ASP A 1247 18.82 -64.48 61.05
N GLU A 1248 18.84 -65.79 60.85
CA GLU A 1248 20.04 -66.60 60.87
C GLU A 1248 20.21 -67.40 59.57
N ASP A 1249 21.43 -67.92 59.38
CA ASP A 1249 21.74 -68.77 58.24
C ASP A 1249 20.88 -70.05 58.24
N PRO A 1250 20.56 -70.63 57.07
CA PRO A 1250 19.80 -71.87 56.99
C PRO A 1250 20.58 -73.03 57.63
N SER A 1251 19.89 -73.88 58.39
CA SER A 1251 20.50 -75.01 59.09
C SER A 1251 19.72 -76.31 58.93
N ALA A 1252 20.45 -77.43 58.99
CA ALA A 1252 19.89 -78.76 59.07
C ALA A 1252 20.45 -79.51 60.29
N VAL A 1253 19.59 -80.25 60.98
CA VAL A 1253 19.97 -81.23 61.99
C VAL A 1253 20.29 -82.55 61.28
N VAL A 1254 21.55 -82.98 61.36
CA VAL A 1254 22.04 -84.21 60.75
C VAL A 1254 22.33 -85.24 61.84
N THR A 1255 21.75 -86.43 61.71
CA THR A 1255 21.97 -87.56 62.63
C THR A 1255 22.79 -88.66 61.97
N PHE A 1256 24.02 -88.87 62.44
CA PHE A 1256 24.92 -89.95 62.00
C PHE A 1256 24.81 -91.17 62.90
N GLY A 1257 24.83 -92.36 62.30
CA GLY A 1257 24.77 -93.64 63.00
C GLY A 1257 23.34 -94.13 63.26
N VAL A 1258 22.38 -93.76 62.41
CA VAL A 1258 21.02 -94.31 62.41
C VAL A 1258 20.96 -95.49 61.43
N PHE A 1259 20.73 -96.69 61.94
CA PHE A 1259 20.67 -97.89 61.11
C PHE A 1259 19.31 -97.97 60.40
N ARG A 1260 19.27 -97.82 59.06
CA ARG A 1260 18.12 -98.29 58.27
C ARG A 1260 18.17 -99.81 58.25
N GLY A 1261 17.30 -100.46 59.03
CA GLY A 1261 17.02 -101.88 58.88
C GLY A 1261 16.49 -102.19 57.48
N ASN A 1262 16.59 -103.45 57.07
CA ASN A 1262 16.14 -103.96 55.77
C ASN A 1262 14.74 -103.45 55.35
N ASP A 1263 14.56 -103.13 54.06
CA ASP A 1263 13.48 -102.33 53.43
C ASP A 1263 12.04 -102.94 53.49
N ARG A 1264 11.72 -103.77 54.49
CA ARG A 1264 10.43 -104.47 54.62
C ARG A 1264 9.71 -104.32 55.96
N ILE A 1265 10.07 -103.35 56.80
CA ILE A 1265 9.29 -103.06 58.01
C ILE A 1265 9.04 -101.55 58.14
N ILE A 1266 7.79 -101.15 57.96
CA ILE A 1266 7.27 -99.83 58.27
C ILE A 1266 7.14 -99.71 59.79
N PHE A 1267 7.85 -98.78 60.42
CA PHE A 1267 7.49 -98.32 61.76
C PHE A 1267 6.45 -97.20 61.65
N LYS A 1268 5.23 -97.51 62.06
CA LYS A 1268 4.10 -96.58 62.16
C LYS A 1268 4.00 -96.11 63.62
N GLY A 1269 4.29 -94.83 63.84
CA GLY A 1269 3.96 -94.07 65.06
C GLY A 1269 4.99 -94.13 66.20
N GLU A 1270 5.60 -92.99 66.54
CA GLU A 1270 5.21 -92.18 67.71
C GLU A 1270 6.03 -90.88 67.82
N ARG A 1271 5.38 -89.84 68.39
CA ARG A 1271 5.91 -88.51 68.70
C ARG A 1271 6.81 -88.56 69.96
N ALA A 1272 7.81 -87.67 70.02
CA ALA A 1272 8.64 -87.31 71.19
C ALA A 1272 9.89 -88.15 71.50
N LEU A 1273 10.96 -87.98 70.70
CA LEU A 1273 12.34 -88.32 71.06
C LEU A 1273 13.29 -87.16 70.65
N ILE A 1274 13.11 -86.00 71.28
CA ILE A 1274 14.12 -84.95 71.36
C ILE A 1274 14.22 -84.60 72.84
N GLY A 1275 15.43 -84.65 73.39
CA GLY A 1275 15.67 -84.40 74.81
C GLY A 1275 15.40 -82.95 75.15
N ASN A 1276 14.44 -82.73 76.05
CA ASN A 1276 14.46 -81.57 76.92
C ASN A 1276 15.66 -81.70 77.85
N GLU A 1277 16.50 -80.68 77.92
CA GLU A 1277 16.93 -80.03 79.16
C GLU A 1277 17.69 -78.73 78.85
N ASN A 1278 17.00 -77.60 79.11
CA ASN A 1278 17.38 -76.18 79.19
C ASN A 1278 17.98 -75.45 77.98
#